data_AF-A0A6S7I4B9-F1
#
_entry.id   AF-A0A6S7I4B9-F1
#
_cell.length_a   1.000
_cell.length_b   1.000
_cell.length_c   1.000
_cell.angle_alpha   90.00
_cell.angle_beta   90.00
_cell.angle_gamma   90.00
#
_symmetry.space_group_name_H-M   'P 1'
#
loop_
_entity.id
_entity.type
_entity.pdbx_description
1 polymer ?
#
loop_
_entity_poly.entity_id
_entity_poly.type
_entity_poly.pdbx_seq_one_letter_code
_entity_poly.pdbx_strand_id
1 'polypeptide(L)'
;MTTLLSNISELQSNLNKEIDYLRMRVNKCEIQGNNNSLKLKGYEMLVNKNCEEIKLLDERANELSRYRIKEEEKIPYVFTAPPQNNYFAGRTEQIQELKRILKVEETMNEKEVRVAAVCGLGGIGKTSLVSEYAHQMKDFYKGGVYWFSAEDDTHLSKTVNAVAVRIGALLNSFDLTLPNILKKISTIHHPCLIVLDCLDQLDLSRNMMEFISLSSQENIFGHFIVLTRRNPKRLVNEVSVFQEDSCLQLKCLLSQEAKQFLFSRSKVVRDKSAESLAEYLCEELGRLPLALEQAGAYIQMCSCSFALYLEQYKVERLRLLSRQQARAAGNDSPERLAVHTTWLINMEYIKKNPNGQAAVRFMNACSFFDGNEIDEELMNIGTPAVEDVAYRKCVSSPLGCREVLKLLTDFSLFTYVEVHSVSTHRLVQELVWESLTPESKAESFIDAVRMLSFVFSKCFSPSNHVTLDEKNDTQQNIISFSDPPSSPSHFFMWSKFCMHGHYLCRNMENLLVNSVCLDSLWFPETAKILYECAVHLSANHKHEEAKRILNFAYRILDWLPLAGYETVERNVSNNFLFPLPIPLPKPFQLEIQRCSRPPFVSLEALTEKPDPEVSNLAPEASDLDLKKKIENLRFDGNKCLKESRYKEALNAYSLAINLAQKGNIAFNPLLLINRATAYIKLGQYEDALKDANDYITRSPDCWMGYALKALALDGLNEKVSAEIAAALAFYHNKVIFSDFLLFKNSFVALKERIFICDSVEELRKAIFSDEVEADVLKILVLGSEEYILNSETIVGPWDRCVLVGTRNDCSVSLKSNYVIPLLKCMLTNISFYLNKGSIFCMHGSVVKILNCNFTSYDDRRSAVVTLGDFNADQCSFTSTKDSGLYTAKGNALVVGCSFLNNGKVGLEVREGGTLKVKSSRIHNNGRHGLVIGPEALECVVINCDIHHNVETGIAVLNSTNVTLIRNNVFNNYDHGIYVTNCEADIRENNSFDNGLWGIWSQNNSCCNISTNRVFRNKAGGVCLVYRAAGKEFSRSVIELNNIYDNVGPGFVEKASEFEVVESLSTHGDMDEASKSYLKPSSSYQSAKSQNNRVYNNRENENVSNLNCSVPYCSHCHKKCEPKRCGKCFTAAYCSRSCQENHWSKHKKICKVLREKSSYLITSIEKAKYTHAEQIEGRKEIGPKFSPPPPRDGRMFVVKVHTALREVTSYADMLYDRSLELCGTFDSRFIDELLEEFGVQCERRFIEKKLYFYCLFEDNGQLRLFTNVFPKFQNW
;
A
#
# COMPACT_ATOMS: atom_id res chain seq x y z
N MET A 1 6.76 -16.66 -5.88
CA MET A 1 6.22 -17.63 -4.91
C MET A 1 5.44 -18.79 -5.55
N THR A 2 4.19 -18.69 -6.01
CA THR A 2 3.52 -19.85 -6.66
C THR A 2 4.24 -20.40 -7.89
N THR A 3 4.81 -19.55 -8.74
CA THR A 3 5.67 -19.97 -9.87
C THR A 3 7.00 -20.55 -9.39
N LEU A 4 7.53 -20.08 -8.26
CA LEU A 4 8.73 -20.63 -7.66
C LEU A 4 8.45 -22.02 -7.06
N LEU A 5 7.33 -22.18 -6.36
CA LEU A 5 6.87 -23.44 -5.78
C LEU A 5 6.44 -24.43 -6.86
N SER A 6 5.87 -23.97 -7.99
CA SER A 6 5.58 -24.82 -9.15
C SER A 6 6.86 -25.22 -9.86
N ASN A 7 7.80 -24.28 -10.07
CA ASN A 7 9.10 -24.58 -10.67
C ASN A 7 9.94 -25.49 -9.77
N ILE A 8 9.89 -25.32 -8.45
CA ILE A 8 10.52 -26.22 -7.47
C ILE A 8 9.83 -27.59 -7.52
N SER A 9 8.50 -27.66 -7.63
CA SER A 9 7.76 -28.93 -7.75
C SER A 9 8.03 -29.63 -9.07
N GLU A 10 8.17 -28.90 -10.16
CA GLU A 10 8.51 -29.40 -11.49
C GLU A 10 9.97 -29.85 -11.58
N LEU A 11 10.89 -29.06 -11.02
CA LEU A 11 12.30 -29.43 -10.84
C LEU A 11 12.42 -30.67 -9.97
N GLN A 12 11.69 -30.74 -8.85
CA GLN A 12 11.68 -31.91 -7.97
C GLN A 12 11.10 -33.14 -8.67
N SER A 13 10.04 -32.99 -9.48
CA SER A 13 9.47 -34.05 -10.30
C SER A 13 10.45 -34.55 -11.36
N ASN A 14 11.15 -33.64 -12.04
CA ASN A 14 12.15 -33.98 -13.06
C ASN A 14 13.39 -34.64 -12.43
N LEU A 15 13.85 -34.15 -11.28
CA LEU A 15 14.96 -34.73 -10.52
C LEU A 15 14.63 -36.15 -10.05
N ASN A 16 13.41 -36.38 -9.54
CA ASN A 16 12.96 -37.72 -9.14
C ASN A 16 12.89 -38.69 -10.33
N LYS A 17 12.42 -38.24 -11.50
CA LYS A 17 12.43 -39.05 -12.73
C LYS A 17 13.85 -39.41 -13.18
N GLU A 18 14.79 -38.48 -13.04
CA GLU A 18 16.20 -38.70 -13.37
C GLU A 18 16.86 -39.69 -12.39
N ILE A 19 16.56 -39.57 -11.10
CA ILE A 19 16.98 -40.54 -10.07
C ILE A 19 16.43 -41.94 -10.38
N ASP A 20 15.14 -42.06 -10.72
CA ASP A 20 14.51 -43.34 -11.06
C ASP A 20 15.12 -43.96 -12.33
N TYR A 21 15.44 -43.14 -13.33
CA TYR A 21 16.12 -43.57 -14.54
C TYR A 21 17.55 -44.09 -14.25
N LEU A 22 18.30 -43.39 -13.40
CA LEU A 22 19.63 -43.82 -12.98
C LEU A 22 19.58 -45.12 -12.16
N ARG A 23 18.60 -45.26 -11.24
CA ARG A 23 18.35 -46.51 -10.49
C ARG A 23 18.04 -47.67 -11.44
N MET A 24 17.26 -47.44 -12.48
CA MET A 24 16.97 -48.45 -13.51
C MET A 24 18.23 -48.82 -14.31
N ARG A 25 19.10 -47.86 -14.63
CA ARG A 25 20.40 -48.12 -15.29
C ARG A 25 21.35 -48.93 -14.42
N VAL A 26 21.43 -48.63 -13.12
CA VAL A 26 22.23 -49.40 -12.15
C VAL A 26 21.77 -50.85 -12.16
N ASN A 27 20.46 -51.09 -11.99
CA ASN A 27 19.88 -52.44 -11.96
C ASN A 27 20.17 -53.20 -13.28
N LYS A 28 20.06 -52.52 -14.44
CA LYS A 28 20.39 -53.11 -15.74
C LYS A 28 21.88 -53.43 -15.90
N CYS A 29 22.77 -52.60 -15.35
CA CYS A 29 24.22 -52.84 -15.37
C CYS A 29 24.62 -53.98 -14.44
N GLU A 30 23.99 -54.11 -13.27
CA GLU A 30 24.19 -55.22 -12.33
C GLU A 30 23.75 -56.56 -12.95
N ILE A 31 22.59 -56.59 -13.62
CA ILE A 31 22.10 -57.78 -14.34
C ILE A 31 23.06 -58.16 -15.49
N GLN A 32 23.58 -57.19 -16.23
CA GLN A 32 24.51 -57.44 -17.34
C GLN A 32 25.92 -57.84 -16.86
N GLY A 33 26.38 -57.30 -15.74
CA GLY A 33 27.63 -57.69 -15.08
C GLY A 33 27.59 -59.15 -14.62
N ASN A 34 26.50 -59.56 -13.97
CA ASN A 34 26.32 -60.95 -13.52
C ASN A 34 26.30 -61.98 -14.67
N ASN A 35 25.92 -61.57 -15.88
CA ASN A 35 25.85 -62.44 -17.06
C ASN A 35 27.15 -62.48 -17.91
N ASN A 36 28.15 -61.63 -17.64
CA ASN A 36 29.35 -61.52 -18.47
C ASN A 36 30.64 -61.30 -17.63
N SER A 37 31.30 -62.41 -17.25
CA SER A 37 32.48 -62.42 -16.37
C SER A 37 33.71 -61.68 -16.93
N LEU A 38 33.82 -61.50 -18.24
CA LEU A 38 34.97 -60.85 -18.91
C LEU A 38 34.93 -59.32 -18.92
N LYS A 39 33.81 -58.67 -18.56
CA LYS A 39 33.66 -57.19 -18.55
C LYS A 39 33.28 -56.61 -17.17
N LEU A 40 33.32 -57.43 -16.12
CA LEU A 40 32.82 -57.10 -14.77
C LEU A 40 33.33 -55.75 -14.23
N LYS A 41 34.64 -55.49 -14.34
CA LYS A 41 35.28 -54.25 -13.85
C LYS A 41 34.73 -52.98 -14.49
N GLY A 42 34.36 -53.03 -15.77
CA GLY A 42 33.79 -51.87 -16.47
C GLY A 42 32.36 -51.55 -16.02
N TYR A 43 31.58 -52.59 -15.71
CA TYR A 43 30.22 -52.42 -15.19
C TYR A 43 30.22 -51.98 -13.73
N GLU A 44 31.12 -52.51 -12.88
CA GLU A 44 31.28 -52.07 -11.49
C GLU A 44 31.65 -50.59 -11.38
N MET A 45 32.57 -50.09 -12.22
CA MET A 45 32.88 -48.65 -12.26
C MET A 45 31.67 -47.81 -12.67
N LEU A 46 30.86 -48.28 -13.62
CA LEU A 46 29.68 -47.56 -14.09
C LEU A 46 28.55 -47.56 -13.04
N VAL A 47 28.38 -48.68 -12.32
CA VAL A 47 27.45 -48.81 -11.19
C VAL A 47 27.84 -47.84 -10.07
N ASN A 48 29.12 -47.85 -9.65
CA ASN A 48 29.59 -46.94 -8.60
C ASN A 48 29.41 -45.47 -8.98
N LYS A 49 29.73 -45.10 -10.23
CA LYS A 49 29.53 -43.72 -10.73
C LYS A 49 28.05 -43.31 -10.71
N ASN A 50 27.16 -44.16 -11.19
CA ASN A 50 25.72 -43.86 -11.18
C ASN A 50 25.16 -43.83 -9.75
N CYS A 51 25.67 -44.65 -8.82
CA CYS A 51 25.27 -44.62 -7.40
C CYS A 51 25.73 -43.35 -6.67
N GLU A 52 26.92 -42.84 -6.98
CA GLU A 52 27.38 -41.53 -6.48
C GLU A 52 26.52 -40.38 -7.03
N GLU A 53 26.16 -40.44 -8.32
CA GLU A 53 25.29 -39.45 -8.96
C GLU A 53 23.87 -39.48 -8.37
N ILE A 54 23.32 -40.66 -8.08
CA ILE A 54 22.04 -40.81 -7.35
C ILE A 54 22.11 -40.17 -5.97
N LYS A 55 23.18 -40.39 -5.19
CA LYS A 55 23.34 -39.78 -3.86
C LYS A 55 23.35 -38.25 -3.94
N LEU A 56 24.07 -37.69 -4.91
CA LEU A 56 24.16 -36.25 -5.11
C LEU A 56 22.81 -35.62 -5.52
N LEU A 57 22.04 -36.33 -6.34
CA LEU A 57 20.70 -35.90 -6.76
C LEU A 57 19.67 -36.06 -5.64
N ASP A 58 19.73 -37.12 -4.83
CA ASP A 58 18.88 -37.30 -3.63
C ASP A 58 19.16 -36.19 -2.59
N GLU A 59 20.43 -35.79 -2.39
CA GLU A 59 20.79 -34.66 -1.54
C GLU A 59 20.19 -33.34 -2.05
N ARG A 60 20.30 -33.06 -3.36
CA ARG A 60 19.66 -31.88 -3.99
C ARG A 60 18.13 -31.91 -3.89
N ALA A 61 17.50 -33.07 -4.03
CA ALA A 61 16.06 -33.22 -3.85
C ALA A 61 15.63 -32.88 -2.42
N ASN A 62 16.42 -33.32 -1.43
CA ASN A 62 16.21 -33.03 -0.02
C ASN A 62 16.47 -31.56 0.33
N GLU A 63 17.46 -30.91 -0.30
CA GLU A 63 17.70 -29.48 -0.15
C GLU A 63 16.56 -28.63 -0.73
N LEU A 64 16.04 -28.97 -1.91
CA LEU A 64 14.86 -28.34 -2.50
C LEU A 64 13.62 -28.49 -1.60
N SER A 65 13.49 -29.65 -0.95
CA SER A 65 12.43 -29.93 0.03
C SER A 65 12.56 -29.03 1.28
N ARG A 66 13.77 -28.84 1.79
CA ARG A 66 14.06 -27.94 2.92
C ARG A 66 13.88 -26.47 2.56
N TYR A 67 14.22 -26.07 1.33
CA TYR A 67 14.01 -24.72 0.81
C TYR A 67 12.51 -24.38 0.71
N ARG A 68 11.69 -25.34 0.26
CA ARG A 68 10.23 -25.22 0.23
C ARG A 68 9.63 -25.00 1.63
N ILE A 69 10.14 -25.70 2.64
CA ILE A 69 9.70 -25.58 4.04
C ILE A 69 10.19 -24.27 4.71
N LYS A 70 11.35 -23.75 4.29
CA LYS A 70 11.91 -22.48 4.81
C LYS A 70 11.25 -21.23 4.19
N GLU A 71 10.80 -21.28 2.95
CA GLU A 71 10.10 -20.16 2.29
C GLU A 71 8.60 -20.05 2.60
N GLU A 72 8.01 -21.06 3.25
CA GLU A 72 6.73 -20.90 3.95
C GLU A 72 6.96 -20.08 5.24
N GLU A 73 7.36 -18.81 5.09
CA GLU A 73 7.27 -17.83 6.17
C GLU A 73 5.82 -17.84 6.66
N LYS A 74 5.63 -18.20 7.95
CA LYS A 74 4.31 -18.30 8.58
C LYS A 74 3.54 -16.99 8.37
N ILE A 75 2.62 -16.96 7.41
CA ILE A 75 1.67 -15.87 7.25
C ILE A 75 0.99 -15.72 8.62
N PRO A 76 1.06 -14.53 9.25
CA PRO A 76 0.47 -14.35 10.56
C PRO A 76 -1.01 -14.68 10.49
N TYR A 77 -1.52 -15.39 11.50
CA TYR A 77 -2.95 -15.64 11.60
C TYR A 77 -3.67 -14.30 11.73
N VAL A 78 -4.46 -13.96 10.72
CA VAL A 78 -5.25 -12.73 10.71
C VAL A 78 -6.70 -13.07 10.96
N PHE A 79 -7.33 -12.34 11.87
CA PHE A 79 -8.75 -12.42 12.14
C PHE A 79 -9.32 -11.00 12.10
N THR A 80 -9.97 -10.64 11.00
CA THR A 80 -10.53 -9.29 10.80
C THR A 80 -12.05 -9.25 10.86
N ALA A 81 -12.73 -10.33 11.27
CA ALA A 81 -14.17 -10.30 11.45
C ALA A 81 -14.57 -9.31 12.56
N PRO A 82 -15.75 -8.67 12.45
CA PRO A 82 -16.28 -7.80 13.49
C PRO A 82 -16.34 -8.47 14.88
N PRO A 83 -16.34 -7.70 15.99
CA PRO A 83 -16.52 -8.27 17.32
C PRO A 83 -17.85 -9.03 17.44
N GLN A 84 -17.90 -10.03 18.33
CA GLN A 84 -19.14 -10.76 18.60
C GLN A 84 -20.19 -9.83 19.20
N ASN A 85 -21.44 -10.02 18.79
CA ASN A 85 -22.56 -9.31 19.39
C ASN A 85 -22.94 -10.00 20.71
N ASN A 86 -22.80 -9.26 21.83
CA ASN A 86 -23.13 -9.75 23.18
C ASN A 86 -24.59 -10.20 23.35
N TYR A 87 -25.49 -9.73 22.48
CA TYR A 87 -26.92 -10.06 22.51
C TYR A 87 -27.33 -10.99 21.37
N PHE A 88 -26.39 -11.64 20.69
CA PHE A 88 -26.72 -12.60 19.63
C PHE A 88 -27.59 -13.75 20.18
N ALA A 89 -28.71 -14.02 19.51
CA ALA A 89 -29.63 -15.09 19.92
C ALA A 89 -30.22 -15.82 18.72
N GLY A 90 -30.44 -17.13 18.90
CA GLY A 90 -30.98 -18.01 17.86
C GLY A 90 -30.00 -18.29 16.73
N ARG A 91 -30.56 -18.53 15.53
CA ARG A 91 -29.84 -18.74 14.26
C ARG A 91 -29.01 -20.02 14.15
N THR A 92 -29.19 -20.97 15.06
CA THR A 92 -28.44 -22.23 15.05
C THR A 92 -28.69 -23.02 13.77
N GLU A 93 -29.94 -23.09 13.30
CA GLU A 93 -30.28 -23.76 12.04
C GLU A 93 -29.63 -23.08 10.84
N GLN A 94 -29.62 -21.74 10.78
CA GLN A 94 -29.02 -21.00 9.67
C GLN A 94 -27.50 -21.10 9.68
N ILE A 95 -26.86 -21.18 10.86
CA ILE A 95 -25.43 -21.49 10.97
C ILE A 95 -25.15 -22.92 10.48
N GLN A 96 -25.98 -23.90 10.83
CA GLN A 96 -25.86 -25.26 10.32
C GLN A 96 -26.09 -25.34 8.81
N GLU A 97 -27.05 -24.57 8.28
CA GLU A 97 -27.31 -24.46 6.85
C GLU A 97 -26.09 -23.88 6.12
N LEU A 98 -25.52 -22.81 6.66
CA LEU A 98 -24.30 -22.20 6.11
C LEU A 98 -23.13 -23.20 6.10
N LYS A 99 -22.99 -24.02 7.16
CA LYS A 99 -22.01 -25.12 7.21
C LYS A 99 -22.26 -26.17 6.12
N ARG A 100 -23.53 -26.48 5.83
CA ARG A 100 -23.92 -27.44 4.78
C ARG A 100 -23.63 -26.90 3.39
N ILE A 101 -24.02 -25.66 3.11
CA ILE A 101 -23.74 -24.97 1.83
C ILE A 101 -22.23 -24.93 1.57
N LEU A 102 -21.45 -24.57 2.60
CA LEU A 102 -19.99 -24.53 2.52
C LEU A 102 -19.34 -25.92 2.58
N LYS A 103 -20.12 -26.99 2.79
CA LYS A 103 -19.64 -28.39 2.86
C LYS A 103 -18.46 -28.59 3.81
N VAL A 104 -18.51 -27.95 4.99
CA VAL A 104 -17.40 -27.87 5.96
C VAL A 104 -16.76 -29.23 6.29
N GLU A 105 -17.56 -30.29 6.37
CA GLU A 105 -17.10 -31.65 6.69
C GLU A 105 -16.32 -32.31 5.53
N GLU A 106 -16.63 -31.95 4.28
CA GLU A 106 -15.99 -32.47 3.06
C GLU A 106 -14.75 -31.65 2.68
N THR A 107 -14.65 -30.39 3.14
CA THR A 107 -13.57 -29.45 2.79
C THR A 107 -12.19 -30.02 3.08
N MET A 108 -11.99 -30.89 4.07
CA MET A 108 -10.66 -31.44 4.37
C MET A 108 -10.15 -32.43 3.30
N ASN A 109 -11.04 -32.98 2.46
CA ASN A 109 -10.72 -33.99 1.46
C ASN A 109 -10.55 -33.40 0.05
N GLU A 110 -11.25 -32.30 -0.25
CA GLU A 110 -11.25 -31.64 -1.55
C GLU A 110 -10.69 -30.21 -1.42
N LYS A 111 -9.52 -29.94 -2.01
CA LYS A 111 -8.86 -28.62 -1.96
C LYS A 111 -9.53 -27.60 -2.91
N GLU A 112 -10.84 -27.41 -2.78
CA GLU A 112 -11.61 -26.44 -3.58
C GLU A 112 -12.15 -25.30 -2.71
N VAL A 113 -12.27 -24.10 -3.29
CA VAL A 113 -12.98 -22.97 -2.66
C VAL A 113 -14.48 -23.22 -2.75
N ARG A 114 -15.17 -23.19 -1.61
CA ARG A 114 -16.64 -23.20 -1.58
C ARG A 114 -17.18 -21.79 -1.37
N VAL A 115 -18.19 -21.42 -2.13
CA VAL A 115 -18.79 -20.08 -2.14
C VAL A 115 -20.18 -20.12 -1.51
N ALA A 116 -20.54 -19.09 -0.74
CA ALA A 116 -21.89 -18.90 -0.23
C ALA A 116 -22.30 -17.43 -0.28
N ALA A 117 -23.58 -17.17 -0.52
CA ALA A 117 -24.15 -15.82 -0.41
C ALA A 117 -25.20 -15.78 0.69
N VAL A 118 -25.11 -14.82 1.62
CA VAL A 118 -26.15 -14.56 2.62
C VAL A 118 -26.97 -13.35 2.16
N CYS A 119 -28.18 -13.62 1.71
CA CYS A 119 -29.12 -12.65 1.17
C CYS A 119 -30.16 -12.25 2.22
N GLY A 120 -30.53 -10.97 2.30
CA GLY A 120 -31.58 -10.53 3.23
C GLY A 120 -31.72 -9.03 3.37
N LEU A 121 -32.83 -8.59 3.97
CA LEU A 121 -33.14 -7.17 4.19
C LEU A 121 -32.08 -6.45 5.05
N GLY A 122 -32.06 -5.12 5.02
CA GLY A 122 -31.23 -4.33 5.95
C GLY A 122 -31.67 -4.57 7.41
N GLY A 123 -30.73 -4.66 8.35
CA GLY A 123 -31.05 -4.87 9.77
C GLY A 123 -31.49 -6.29 10.16
N ILE A 124 -31.51 -7.25 9.23
CA ILE A 124 -31.91 -8.66 9.47
C ILE A 124 -30.84 -9.48 10.22
N GLY A 125 -29.63 -8.95 10.36
CA GLY A 125 -28.50 -9.59 11.06
C GLY A 125 -27.53 -10.39 10.18
N LYS A 126 -27.35 -10.07 8.89
CA LYS A 126 -26.41 -10.77 7.99
C LYS A 126 -24.96 -10.73 8.50
N THR A 127 -24.44 -9.54 8.75
CA THR A 127 -23.10 -9.28 9.32
C THR A 127 -22.94 -9.98 10.67
N SER A 128 -23.96 -9.91 11.53
CA SER A 128 -23.94 -10.57 12.84
C SER A 128 -23.93 -12.10 12.76
N LEU A 129 -24.72 -12.70 11.84
CA LEU A 129 -24.75 -14.15 11.61
C LEU A 129 -23.37 -14.67 11.17
N VAL A 130 -22.75 -14.00 10.21
CA VAL A 130 -21.47 -14.46 9.64
C VAL A 130 -20.29 -14.13 10.55
N SER A 131 -20.35 -13.02 11.30
CA SER A 131 -19.40 -12.76 12.39
C SER A 131 -19.47 -13.88 13.43
N GLU A 132 -20.68 -14.21 13.91
CA GLU A 132 -20.85 -15.29 14.90
C GLU A 132 -20.36 -16.65 14.37
N TYR A 133 -20.67 -16.97 13.10
CA TYR A 133 -20.12 -18.13 12.43
C TYR A 133 -18.58 -18.14 12.40
N ALA A 134 -17.95 -17.01 12.04
CA ALA A 134 -16.50 -16.89 11.98
C ALA A 134 -15.83 -17.09 13.35
N HIS A 135 -16.44 -16.55 14.42
CA HIS A 135 -15.96 -16.75 15.80
C HIS A 135 -16.15 -18.19 16.28
N GLN A 136 -17.31 -18.81 15.99
CA GLN A 136 -17.55 -20.23 16.33
C GLN A 136 -16.63 -21.19 15.57
N MET A 137 -16.25 -20.84 14.33
CA MET A 137 -15.41 -21.66 13.46
C MET A 137 -13.94 -21.23 13.48
N LYS A 138 -13.53 -20.41 14.45
CA LYS A 138 -12.17 -19.86 14.53
C LYS A 138 -11.09 -20.94 14.51
N ASP A 139 -11.33 -22.06 15.18
CA ASP A 139 -10.40 -23.21 15.24
C ASP A 139 -10.36 -24.03 13.94
N PHE A 140 -11.40 -23.97 13.11
CA PHE A 140 -11.44 -24.61 11.79
C PHE A 140 -10.64 -23.79 10.77
N TYR A 141 -10.83 -22.47 10.76
CA TYR A 141 -10.16 -21.57 9.83
C TYR A 141 -8.75 -21.18 10.27
N LYS A 142 -7.87 -22.17 10.48
CA LYS A 142 -6.48 -21.93 10.91
C LYS A 142 -5.65 -21.12 9.91
N GLY A 143 -6.13 -21.00 8.67
CA GLY A 143 -5.53 -20.15 7.65
C GLY A 143 -5.91 -18.67 7.75
N GLY A 144 -6.81 -18.29 8.66
CA GLY A 144 -7.21 -16.92 8.90
C GLY A 144 -8.63 -16.60 8.42
N VAL A 145 -9.16 -15.49 8.95
CA VAL A 145 -10.45 -14.91 8.60
C VAL A 145 -10.23 -13.49 8.10
N TYR A 146 -10.56 -13.27 6.83
CA TYR A 146 -10.35 -12.02 6.10
C TYR A 146 -11.70 -11.41 5.74
N TRP A 147 -11.94 -10.18 6.19
CA TRP A 147 -13.21 -9.47 6.10
C TRP A 147 -13.00 -8.17 5.34
N PHE A 148 -13.73 -8.01 4.24
CA PHE A 148 -13.63 -6.87 3.34
C PHE A 148 -14.99 -6.19 3.20
N SER A 149 -15.00 -4.86 3.08
CA SER A 149 -16.22 -4.09 2.82
C SER A 149 -16.38 -3.87 1.32
N ALA A 150 -17.50 -4.29 0.75
CA ALA A 150 -17.90 -4.04 -0.63
C ALA A 150 -19.02 -2.99 -0.76
N GLU A 151 -19.06 -2.04 0.18
CA GLU A 151 -19.96 -0.90 0.09
C GLU A 151 -19.66 -0.01 -1.13
N ASP A 152 -18.38 0.29 -1.35
CA ASP A 152 -17.85 0.88 -2.57
C ASP A 152 -16.37 0.59 -2.80
N ASP A 153 -15.85 0.98 -3.97
CA ASP A 153 -14.44 0.74 -4.33
C ASP A 153 -13.45 1.42 -3.38
N THR A 154 -13.86 2.50 -2.73
CA THR A 154 -13.01 3.21 -1.78
C THR A 154 -12.92 2.43 -0.46
N HIS A 155 -14.05 1.93 0.05
CA HIS A 155 -14.11 1.05 1.22
C HIS A 155 -13.43 -0.30 0.98
N LEU A 156 -13.64 -0.87 -0.20
CA LEU A 156 -13.00 -2.09 -0.63
C LEU A 156 -11.48 -1.92 -0.65
N SER A 157 -10.99 -0.82 -1.24
CA SER A 157 -9.57 -0.49 -1.23
C SER A 157 -9.01 -0.28 0.18
N LYS A 158 -9.72 0.44 1.06
CA LYS A 158 -9.33 0.65 2.47
C LYS A 158 -9.17 -0.69 3.21
N THR A 159 -10.19 -1.55 3.14
CA THR A 159 -10.19 -2.84 3.85
C THR A 159 -9.19 -3.83 3.24
N VAL A 160 -9.03 -3.84 1.91
CA VAL A 160 -7.97 -4.58 1.21
C VAL A 160 -6.60 -4.15 1.69
N ASN A 161 -6.30 -2.84 1.70
CA ASN A 161 -5.01 -2.34 2.16
C ASN A 161 -4.78 -2.65 3.65
N ALA A 162 -5.80 -2.54 4.51
CA ALA A 162 -5.69 -2.87 5.93
C ALA A 162 -5.34 -4.35 6.16
N VAL A 163 -5.98 -5.27 5.43
CA VAL A 163 -5.63 -6.70 5.46
C VAL A 163 -4.22 -6.91 4.89
N ALA A 164 -3.89 -6.27 3.78
CA ALA A 164 -2.60 -6.38 3.13
C ALA A 164 -1.46 -5.99 4.05
N VAL A 165 -1.60 -4.93 4.85
CA VAL A 165 -0.62 -4.54 5.86
C VAL A 165 -0.40 -5.68 6.86
N ARG A 166 -1.46 -6.30 7.37
CA ARG A 166 -1.39 -7.36 8.39
C ARG A 166 -0.70 -8.63 7.91
N ILE A 167 -0.83 -8.98 6.62
CA ILE A 167 -0.18 -10.15 6.02
C ILE A 167 1.08 -9.81 5.19
N GLY A 168 1.54 -8.54 5.24
CA GLY A 168 2.68 -8.05 4.47
C GLY A 168 2.49 -8.17 2.95
N ALA A 169 1.27 -8.04 2.44
CA ALA A 169 0.90 -8.08 1.02
C ALA A 169 0.59 -6.69 0.43
N LEU A 170 0.75 -5.61 1.21
CA LEU A 170 0.44 -4.26 0.75
C LEU A 170 1.32 -3.88 -0.44
N LEU A 171 0.68 -3.56 -1.55
CA LEU A 171 1.27 -2.93 -2.73
C LEU A 171 0.55 -1.59 -2.97
N ASN A 172 0.99 -0.83 -3.97
CA ASN A 172 0.58 0.58 -4.09
C ASN A 172 -0.71 0.82 -4.86
N SER A 173 -1.32 -0.22 -5.41
CA SER A 173 -2.58 -0.12 -6.11
C SER A 173 -3.49 -1.28 -5.73
N PHE A 174 -4.79 -1.04 -5.76
CA PHE A 174 -5.80 -2.05 -5.49
C PHE A 174 -5.60 -3.30 -6.37
N ASP A 175 -5.39 -3.06 -7.68
CA ASP A 175 -5.19 -4.06 -8.73
C ASP A 175 -3.93 -4.93 -8.54
N LEU A 176 -3.07 -4.58 -7.58
CA LEU A 176 -1.93 -5.37 -7.15
C LEU A 176 -2.15 -6.01 -5.81
N THR A 177 -2.59 -5.19 -4.86
CA THR A 177 -2.72 -5.56 -3.47
C THR A 177 -3.72 -6.70 -3.35
N LEU A 178 -4.85 -6.63 -4.06
CA LEU A 178 -5.86 -7.68 -4.03
C LEU A 178 -5.33 -9.03 -4.57
N PRO A 179 -4.80 -9.13 -5.80
CA PRO A 179 -4.19 -10.37 -6.26
C PRO A 179 -3.04 -10.87 -5.38
N ASN A 180 -2.25 -9.98 -4.79
CA ASN A 180 -1.14 -10.35 -3.90
C ASN A 180 -1.64 -10.91 -2.57
N ILE A 181 -2.70 -10.34 -1.99
CA ILE A 181 -3.39 -10.90 -0.82
C ILE A 181 -3.89 -12.30 -1.15
N LEU A 182 -4.65 -12.44 -2.24
CA LEU A 182 -5.24 -13.73 -2.63
C LEU A 182 -4.17 -14.79 -2.93
N LYS A 183 -3.06 -14.38 -3.57
CA LYS A 183 -1.89 -15.24 -3.80
C LYS A 183 -1.19 -15.66 -2.51
N LYS A 184 -1.05 -14.77 -1.53
CA LYS A 184 -0.51 -15.16 -0.22
C LYS A 184 -1.47 -16.12 0.48
N ILE A 185 -2.76 -15.83 0.46
CA ILE A 185 -3.79 -16.71 1.02
C ILE A 185 -3.77 -18.08 0.33
N SER A 186 -3.55 -18.16 -1.00
CA SER A 186 -3.47 -19.44 -1.71
C SER A 186 -2.24 -20.28 -1.37
N THR A 187 -1.20 -19.69 -0.77
CA THR A 187 -0.06 -20.47 -0.20
C THR A 187 -0.37 -21.08 1.17
N ILE A 188 -1.49 -20.73 1.80
CA ILE A 188 -1.87 -21.24 3.12
C ILE A 188 -2.48 -22.63 2.97
N HIS A 189 -1.85 -23.62 3.60
CA HIS A 189 -2.29 -25.02 3.58
C HIS A 189 -3.39 -25.36 4.61
N HIS A 190 -3.99 -24.33 5.22
CA HIS A 190 -5.10 -24.43 6.17
C HIS A 190 -6.33 -23.69 5.66
N PRO A 191 -7.56 -24.11 6.04
CA PRO A 191 -8.76 -23.44 5.55
C PRO A 191 -8.78 -21.97 5.96
N CYS A 192 -9.09 -21.09 5.01
CA CYS A 192 -9.32 -19.67 5.22
C CYS A 192 -10.82 -19.35 5.07
N LEU A 193 -11.26 -18.27 5.71
CA LEU A 193 -12.57 -17.67 5.46
C LEU A 193 -12.39 -16.27 4.88
N ILE A 194 -12.95 -16.03 3.70
CA ILE A 194 -12.98 -14.71 3.07
C ILE A 194 -14.43 -14.23 3.08
N VAL A 195 -14.69 -13.04 3.62
CA VAL A 195 -16.02 -12.43 3.69
C VAL A 195 -16.01 -11.08 2.97
N LEU A 196 -16.98 -10.89 2.09
CA LEU A 196 -17.25 -9.64 1.39
C LEU A 196 -18.59 -9.08 1.87
N ASP A 197 -18.56 -8.06 2.73
CA ASP A 197 -19.74 -7.48 3.38
C ASP A 197 -20.34 -6.31 2.58
N CYS A 198 -21.65 -6.09 2.67
CA CYS A 198 -22.36 -4.95 2.09
C CYS A 198 -22.27 -4.81 0.55
N LEU A 199 -22.31 -5.91 -0.20
CA LEU A 199 -22.34 -5.89 -1.67
C LEU A 199 -23.70 -5.41 -2.21
N ASP A 200 -23.97 -4.11 -2.08
CA ASP A 200 -25.31 -3.50 -2.25
C ASP A 200 -25.35 -2.34 -3.26
N GLN A 201 -24.26 -2.08 -3.98
CA GLN A 201 -24.25 -1.08 -5.05
C GLN A 201 -25.31 -1.40 -6.12
N LEU A 202 -25.91 -0.37 -6.74
CA LEU A 202 -26.89 -0.58 -7.82
C LEU A 202 -26.27 -1.35 -8.98
N ASP A 203 -25.07 -0.93 -9.40
CA ASP A 203 -24.23 -1.57 -10.40
C ASP A 203 -22.93 -2.04 -9.73
N LEU A 204 -22.52 -3.28 -9.98
CA LEU A 204 -21.26 -3.81 -9.45
C LEU A 204 -20.07 -3.21 -10.21
N SER A 205 -19.10 -2.67 -9.49
CA SER A 205 -17.88 -2.15 -10.09
C SER A 205 -17.00 -3.25 -10.69
N ARG A 206 -16.07 -2.86 -11.57
CA ARG A 206 -15.05 -3.77 -12.10
C ARG A 206 -14.24 -4.43 -10.97
N ASN A 207 -13.86 -3.67 -9.95
CA ASN A 207 -13.04 -4.14 -8.83
C ASN A 207 -13.77 -5.18 -7.97
N MET A 208 -15.08 -5.01 -7.76
CA MET A 208 -15.90 -5.99 -7.04
C MET A 208 -16.06 -7.28 -7.86
N MET A 209 -16.32 -7.16 -9.17
CA MET A 209 -16.42 -8.31 -10.07
C MET A 209 -15.08 -9.06 -10.18
N GLU A 210 -13.97 -8.34 -10.21
CA GLU A 210 -12.63 -8.91 -10.15
C GLU A 210 -12.41 -9.66 -8.84
N PHE A 211 -12.71 -9.06 -7.68
CA PHE A 211 -12.60 -9.72 -6.37
C PHE A 211 -13.39 -11.03 -6.31
N ILE A 212 -14.63 -11.02 -6.79
CA ILE A 212 -15.50 -12.20 -6.77
C ILE A 212 -15.01 -13.25 -7.76
N SER A 213 -14.62 -12.86 -8.97
CA SER A 213 -14.12 -13.81 -9.99
C SER A 213 -12.80 -14.47 -9.59
N LEU A 214 -11.94 -13.77 -8.85
CA LEU A 214 -10.65 -14.29 -8.38
C LEU A 214 -10.80 -15.40 -7.33
N SER A 215 -11.95 -15.48 -6.62
CA SER A 215 -12.25 -16.60 -5.72
C SER A 215 -12.33 -17.95 -6.43
N SER A 216 -12.54 -17.96 -7.75
CA SER A 216 -12.66 -19.16 -8.59
C SER A 216 -11.39 -19.52 -9.36
N GLN A 217 -10.36 -18.65 -9.36
CA GLN A 217 -9.19 -18.76 -10.25
C GLN A 217 -7.88 -19.15 -9.53
N GLU A 218 -7.82 -19.03 -8.21
CA GLU A 218 -6.64 -19.36 -7.40
C GLU A 218 -6.93 -20.58 -6.51
N ASN A 219 -5.94 -21.46 -6.29
CA ASN A 219 -6.03 -22.66 -5.43
C ASN A 219 -6.17 -22.32 -3.92
N ILE A 220 -7.05 -21.38 -3.58
CA ILE A 220 -7.34 -21.00 -2.20
C ILE A 220 -8.02 -22.17 -1.52
N PHE A 221 -7.59 -22.48 -0.31
CA PHE A 221 -8.20 -23.54 0.49
C PHE A 221 -9.15 -22.93 1.52
N GLY A 222 -10.45 -23.21 1.42
CA GLY A 222 -11.45 -22.73 2.39
C GLY A 222 -12.71 -22.16 1.74
N HIS A 223 -13.27 -21.12 2.36
CA HIS A 223 -14.63 -20.65 2.09
C HIS A 223 -14.69 -19.15 1.77
N PHE A 224 -15.61 -18.78 0.87
CA PHE A 224 -15.85 -17.41 0.45
C PHE A 224 -17.33 -17.04 0.65
N ILE A 225 -17.61 -15.97 1.41
CA ILE A 225 -18.98 -15.56 1.74
C ILE A 225 -19.24 -14.12 1.28
N VAL A 226 -20.37 -13.90 0.58
CA VAL A 226 -20.86 -12.56 0.23
C VAL A 226 -22.10 -12.21 1.05
N LEU A 227 -22.16 -10.99 1.58
CA LEU A 227 -23.35 -10.46 2.27
C LEU A 227 -24.02 -9.39 1.41
N THR A 228 -25.32 -9.56 1.13
CA THR A 228 -26.03 -8.63 0.22
C THR A 228 -27.52 -8.49 0.56
N ARG A 229 -28.10 -7.34 0.20
CA ARG A 229 -29.54 -7.04 0.14
C ARG A 229 -30.19 -7.56 -1.15
N ARG A 230 -29.40 -7.97 -2.14
CA ARG A 230 -29.93 -8.61 -3.36
C ARG A 230 -30.66 -9.90 -3.01
N ASN A 231 -31.74 -10.18 -3.74
CA ASN A 231 -32.36 -11.49 -3.68
C ASN A 231 -31.49 -12.52 -4.45
N PRO A 232 -31.58 -13.83 -4.12
CA PRO A 232 -30.76 -14.88 -4.74
C PRO A 232 -30.83 -14.89 -6.27
N LYS A 233 -32.03 -14.77 -6.84
CA LYS A 233 -32.24 -14.80 -8.29
C LYS A 233 -31.50 -13.68 -9.02
N ARG A 234 -31.54 -12.45 -8.47
CA ARG A 234 -30.83 -11.30 -9.01
C ARG A 234 -29.32 -11.48 -8.90
N LEU A 235 -28.83 -11.99 -7.77
CA LEU A 235 -27.40 -12.22 -7.57
C LEU A 235 -26.85 -13.26 -8.55
N VAL A 236 -27.52 -14.40 -8.72
CA VAL A 236 -27.12 -15.47 -9.65
C VAL A 236 -27.10 -14.99 -11.10
N ASN A 237 -28.02 -14.10 -11.49
CA ASN A 237 -28.03 -13.50 -12.82
C ASN A 237 -26.91 -12.48 -13.06
N GLU A 238 -26.49 -11.75 -12.02
CA GLU A 238 -25.44 -10.72 -12.10
C GLU A 238 -24.02 -11.32 -11.94
N VAL A 239 -23.90 -12.42 -11.20
CA VAL A 239 -22.62 -13.01 -10.79
C VAL A 239 -22.64 -14.53 -10.99
N SER A 240 -21.93 -15.00 -12.01
CA SER A 240 -21.95 -16.40 -12.47
C SER A 240 -21.34 -17.43 -11.50
N VAL A 241 -20.60 -16.97 -10.48
CA VAL A 241 -19.96 -17.84 -9.47
C VAL A 241 -20.99 -18.45 -8.50
N PHE A 242 -22.14 -17.80 -8.30
CA PHE A 242 -23.16 -18.29 -7.38
C PHE A 242 -24.22 -19.14 -8.08
N GLN A 243 -24.66 -20.20 -7.41
CA GLN A 243 -25.83 -20.99 -7.78
C GLN A 243 -26.95 -20.79 -6.76
N GLU A 244 -28.20 -21.16 -7.10
CA GLU A 244 -29.34 -20.96 -6.19
C GLU A 244 -29.18 -21.72 -4.86
N ASP A 245 -28.56 -22.91 -4.89
CA ASP A 245 -28.24 -23.73 -3.71
C ASP A 245 -27.07 -23.17 -2.87
N SER A 246 -26.28 -22.26 -3.44
CA SER A 246 -25.20 -21.55 -2.76
C SER A 246 -25.69 -20.30 -2.00
N CYS A 247 -26.98 -19.99 -2.07
CA CYS A 247 -27.56 -18.78 -1.49
C CYS A 247 -28.42 -19.08 -0.25
N LEU A 248 -28.01 -18.57 0.91
CA LEU A 248 -28.77 -18.56 2.15
C LEU A 248 -29.64 -17.29 2.24
N GLN A 249 -30.94 -17.43 1.98
CA GLN A 249 -31.91 -16.36 2.20
C GLN A 249 -32.27 -16.25 3.69
N LEU A 250 -31.74 -15.22 4.36
CA LEU A 250 -32.02 -14.95 5.77
C LEU A 250 -33.41 -14.31 5.93
N LYS A 251 -34.21 -14.87 6.84
CA LYS A 251 -35.54 -14.38 7.25
C LYS A 251 -35.49 -13.74 8.63
N CYS A 252 -36.58 -13.14 9.11
CA CYS A 252 -36.66 -12.63 10.50
C CYS A 252 -36.47 -13.76 11.54
N LEU A 253 -36.27 -13.39 12.80
CA LEU A 253 -36.10 -14.37 13.89
C LEU A 253 -37.39 -15.18 14.11
N LEU A 254 -37.23 -16.40 14.61
CA LEU A 254 -38.36 -17.16 15.13
C LEU A 254 -38.89 -16.51 16.42
N SER A 255 -40.17 -16.74 16.77
CA SER A 255 -40.79 -16.13 17.97
C SER A 255 -39.95 -16.36 19.24
N GLN A 256 -39.47 -17.59 19.46
CA GLN A 256 -38.66 -17.92 20.65
C GLN A 256 -37.28 -17.24 20.63
N GLU A 257 -36.64 -17.16 19.47
CA GLU A 257 -35.34 -16.48 19.31
C GLU A 257 -35.47 -14.97 19.55
N ALA A 258 -36.53 -14.36 19.01
CA ALA A 258 -36.84 -12.94 19.19
C ALA A 258 -37.12 -12.60 20.65
N LYS A 259 -37.87 -13.44 21.36
CA LYS A 259 -38.10 -13.30 22.81
C LYS A 259 -36.80 -13.41 23.59
N GLN A 260 -35.98 -14.42 23.30
CA GLN A 260 -34.70 -14.60 23.96
C GLN A 260 -33.80 -13.37 23.79
N PHE A 261 -33.70 -12.86 22.56
CA PHE A 261 -32.99 -11.63 22.22
C PHE A 261 -33.52 -10.45 23.05
N LEU A 262 -34.83 -10.21 23.02
CA LEU A 262 -35.46 -9.07 23.67
C LEU A 262 -35.26 -9.09 25.18
N PHE A 263 -35.39 -10.25 25.84
CA PHE A 263 -35.11 -10.37 27.26
C PHE A 263 -33.64 -10.11 27.59
N SER A 264 -32.72 -10.63 26.77
CA SER A 264 -31.28 -10.43 26.97
C SER A 264 -30.91 -8.95 26.85
N ARG A 265 -31.48 -8.25 25.86
CA ARG A 265 -31.18 -6.85 25.58
C ARG A 265 -31.86 -5.88 26.55
N SER A 266 -33.09 -6.17 26.95
CA SER A 266 -33.89 -5.30 27.83
C SER A 266 -33.58 -5.49 29.32
N LYS A 267 -33.00 -6.63 29.71
CA LYS A 267 -32.73 -7.03 31.11
C LYS A 267 -33.99 -7.10 32.00
N VAL A 268 -35.18 -7.18 31.41
CA VAL A 268 -36.44 -7.37 32.13
C VAL A 268 -36.48 -8.78 32.74
N VAL A 269 -36.97 -8.87 33.98
CA VAL A 269 -37.12 -10.15 34.69
C VAL A 269 -38.13 -11.05 33.96
N ARG A 270 -37.78 -12.32 33.77
CA ARG A 270 -38.64 -13.29 33.12
C ARG A 270 -39.69 -13.82 34.09
N ASP A 271 -40.95 -13.49 33.84
CA ASP A 271 -42.13 -14.10 34.47
C ASP A 271 -43.19 -14.45 33.41
N LYS A 272 -44.26 -15.16 33.80
CA LYS A 272 -45.31 -15.61 32.86
C LYS A 272 -46.02 -14.45 32.15
N SER A 273 -46.20 -13.31 32.81
CA SER A 273 -46.84 -12.13 32.22
C SER A 273 -45.91 -11.47 31.21
N ALA A 274 -44.64 -11.27 31.59
CA ALA A 274 -43.60 -10.72 30.75
C ALA A 274 -43.33 -11.59 29.51
N GLU A 275 -43.40 -12.93 29.63
CA GLU A 275 -43.29 -13.84 28.48
C GLU A 275 -44.38 -13.62 27.44
N SER A 276 -45.64 -13.49 27.88
CA SER A 276 -46.76 -13.25 26.98
C SER A 276 -46.64 -11.88 26.29
N LEU A 277 -46.27 -10.84 27.03
CA LEU A 277 -46.08 -9.50 26.49
C LEU A 277 -44.88 -9.40 25.54
N ALA A 278 -43.78 -10.08 25.86
CA ALA A 278 -42.62 -10.17 24.99
C ALA A 278 -42.98 -10.81 23.65
N GLU A 279 -43.82 -11.86 23.67
CA GLU A 279 -44.31 -12.48 22.44
C GLU A 279 -45.06 -11.50 21.55
N TYR A 280 -46.06 -10.81 22.10
CA TYR A 280 -46.80 -9.79 21.35
C TYR A 280 -45.90 -8.68 20.83
N LEU A 281 -44.96 -8.18 21.64
CA LEU A 281 -44.05 -7.13 21.22
C LEU A 281 -43.12 -7.61 20.09
N CYS A 282 -42.60 -8.83 20.16
CA CYS A 282 -41.78 -9.40 19.09
C CYS A 282 -42.54 -9.53 17.77
N GLU A 283 -43.83 -9.94 17.80
CA GLU A 283 -44.69 -9.97 16.61
C GLU A 283 -44.88 -8.57 16.00
N GLU A 284 -45.16 -7.59 16.85
CA GLU A 284 -45.43 -6.21 16.43
C GLU A 284 -44.20 -5.52 15.84
N LEU A 285 -43.00 -5.92 16.27
CA LEU A 285 -41.70 -5.51 15.73
C LEU A 285 -41.26 -6.32 14.48
N GLY A 286 -42.11 -7.21 13.97
CA GLY A 286 -41.81 -8.05 12.80
C GLY A 286 -40.66 -9.04 13.02
N ARG A 287 -40.30 -9.30 14.30
CA ARG A 287 -39.17 -10.15 14.71
C ARG A 287 -37.83 -9.80 14.04
N LEU A 288 -37.67 -8.52 13.66
CA LEU A 288 -36.46 -8.02 13.02
C LEU A 288 -35.40 -7.67 14.08
N PRO A 289 -34.16 -8.21 14.00
CA PRO A 289 -33.12 -7.97 15.00
C PRO A 289 -32.83 -6.49 15.28
N LEU A 290 -32.72 -5.64 14.26
CA LEU A 290 -32.45 -4.22 14.47
C LEU A 290 -33.59 -3.49 15.22
N ALA A 291 -34.85 -3.81 14.91
CA ALA A 291 -36.00 -3.23 15.62
C ALA A 291 -36.05 -3.72 17.08
N LEU A 292 -35.77 -5.01 17.31
CA LEU A 292 -35.68 -5.59 18.65
C LEU A 292 -34.54 -4.98 19.47
N GLU A 293 -33.38 -4.73 18.85
CA GLU A 293 -32.22 -4.10 19.48
C GLU A 293 -32.55 -2.69 19.96
N GLN A 294 -33.17 -1.87 19.10
CA GLN A 294 -33.58 -0.50 19.44
C GLN A 294 -34.69 -0.46 20.49
N ALA A 295 -35.68 -1.35 20.40
CA ALA A 295 -36.75 -1.47 21.39
C ALA A 295 -36.20 -1.94 22.75
N GLY A 296 -35.37 -2.98 22.75
CA GLY A 296 -34.72 -3.49 23.96
C GLY A 296 -33.84 -2.45 24.63
N ALA A 297 -33.09 -1.67 23.84
CA ALA A 297 -32.31 -0.53 24.30
C ALA A 297 -33.17 0.51 25.02
N TYR A 298 -34.28 0.92 24.39
CA TYR A 298 -35.22 1.85 24.99
C TYR A 298 -35.79 1.32 26.31
N ILE A 299 -36.24 0.06 26.31
CA ILE A 299 -36.87 -0.57 27.48
C ILE A 299 -35.90 -0.60 28.66
N GLN A 300 -34.64 -0.97 28.41
CA GLN A 300 -33.61 -0.97 29.43
C GLN A 300 -33.32 0.45 29.93
N MET A 301 -33.13 1.40 29.02
CA MET A 301 -32.73 2.78 29.36
C MET A 301 -33.84 3.52 30.12
N CYS A 302 -35.09 3.38 29.69
CA CYS A 302 -36.24 4.02 30.31
C CYS A 302 -36.77 3.23 31.52
N SER A 303 -36.24 2.03 31.78
CA SER A 303 -36.75 1.09 32.79
C SER A 303 -38.26 0.87 32.68
N CYS A 304 -38.80 0.80 31.46
CA CYS A 304 -40.23 0.63 31.23
C CYS A 304 -40.62 -0.85 31.07
N SER A 305 -41.90 -1.19 31.26
CA SER A 305 -42.39 -2.55 31.05
C SER A 305 -42.67 -2.81 29.57
N PHE A 306 -42.67 -4.09 29.16
CA PHE A 306 -43.08 -4.47 27.80
C PHE A 306 -44.50 -4.00 27.46
N ALA A 307 -45.42 -3.98 28.43
CA ALA A 307 -46.78 -3.49 28.21
C ALA A 307 -46.81 -2.01 27.83
N LEU A 308 -46.09 -1.17 28.58
CA LEU A 308 -46.03 0.28 28.33
C LEU A 308 -45.38 0.58 26.98
N TYR A 309 -44.26 -0.08 26.67
CA TYR A 309 -43.60 0.10 25.38
C TYR A 309 -44.49 -0.35 24.21
N LEU A 310 -45.16 -1.50 24.36
CA LEU A 310 -46.05 -2.03 23.32
C LEU A 310 -47.25 -1.10 23.04
N GLU A 311 -47.83 -0.51 24.08
CA GLU A 311 -48.91 0.47 23.93
C GLU A 311 -48.42 1.70 23.14
N GLN A 312 -47.28 2.27 23.55
CA GLN A 312 -46.68 3.41 22.86
C GLN A 312 -46.33 3.07 21.40
N TYR A 313 -45.78 1.88 21.16
CA TYR A 313 -45.43 1.42 19.82
C TYR A 313 -46.67 1.31 18.91
N LYS A 314 -47.77 0.77 19.41
CA LYS A 314 -49.03 0.68 18.64
C LYS A 314 -49.57 2.06 18.28
N VAL A 315 -49.53 3.01 19.23
CA VAL A 315 -49.96 4.39 18.99
C VAL A 315 -49.11 5.05 17.90
N GLU A 316 -47.79 4.97 18.00
CA GLU A 316 -46.90 5.58 17.01
C GLU A 316 -46.98 4.91 15.64
N ARG A 317 -47.11 3.59 15.58
CA ARG A 317 -47.30 2.89 14.30
C ARG A 317 -48.58 3.34 13.60
N LEU A 318 -49.69 3.51 14.33
CA LEU A 318 -50.94 4.00 13.76
C LEU A 318 -50.83 5.45 13.28
N ARG A 319 -50.11 6.31 14.02
CA ARG A 319 -49.78 7.68 13.59
C ARG A 319 -48.94 7.70 12.30
N LEU A 320 -48.03 6.75 12.14
CA LEU A 320 -47.24 6.60 10.91
C LEU A 320 -48.07 6.12 9.72
N LEU A 321 -48.86 5.05 9.90
CA LEU A 321 -49.69 4.49 8.84
C LEU A 321 -50.72 5.49 8.32
N SER A 322 -51.34 6.27 9.21
CA SER A 322 -52.26 7.34 8.83
C SER A 322 -51.60 8.46 8.02
N ARG A 323 -50.31 8.76 8.28
CA ARG A 323 -49.54 9.73 7.47
C ARG A 323 -49.09 9.14 6.13
N GLN A 324 -48.77 7.85 6.06
CA GLN A 324 -48.31 7.19 4.83
C GLN A 324 -49.44 6.96 3.81
N GLN A 325 -50.68 6.70 4.22
CA GLN A 325 -51.83 6.58 3.30
C GLN A 325 -52.09 7.85 2.46
N ALA A 326 -51.61 9.03 2.90
CA ALA A 326 -51.73 10.29 2.17
C ALA A 326 -50.60 10.55 1.14
N ARG A 327 -49.53 9.74 1.13
CA ARG A 327 -48.45 9.79 0.14
C ARG A 327 -48.53 8.52 -0.70
N ALA A 328 -48.93 8.63 -1.96
CA ALA A 328 -49.22 7.48 -2.82
C ALA A 328 -48.14 6.37 -2.76
N ALA A 329 -48.60 5.14 -2.51
CA ALA A 329 -47.96 3.84 -2.73
C ALA A 329 -46.41 3.80 -2.72
N GLY A 330 -45.81 3.66 -1.53
CA GLY A 330 -44.42 3.24 -1.37
C GLY A 330 -44.34 1.78 -0.88
N ASN A 331 -43.52 0.97 -1.54
CA ASN A 331 -43.24 -0.45 -1.25
C ASN A 331 -42.56 -0.72 0.11
N ASP A 332 -43.00 -0.11 1.21
CA ASP A 332 -42.37 -0.32 2.51
C ASP A 332 -42.81 -1.65 3.11
N SER A 333 -41.86 -2.57 3.24
CA SER A 333 -42.07 -3.85 3.92
C SER A 333 -42.42 -3.62 5.40
N PRO A 334 -43.28 -4.46 6.02
CA PRO A 334 -43.65 -4.35 7.44
C PRO A 334 -42.43 -4.21 8.39
N GLU A 335 -41.31 -4.83 8.05
CA GLU A 335 -40.05 -4.78 8.79
C GLU A 335 -39.41 -3.39 8.78
N ARG A 336 -39.51 -2.65 7.67
CA ARG A 336 -38.99 -1.29 7.55
C ARG A 336 -39.83 -0.32 8.36
N LEU A 337 -41.14 -0.50 8.35
CA LEU A 337 -42.07 0.25 9.20
C LEU A 337 -41.78 0.03 10.68
N ALA A 338 -41.41 -1.19 11.09
CA ALA A 338 -41.05 -1.48 12.47
C ALA A 338 -39.81 -0.69 12.93
N VAL A 339 -38.72 -0.69 12.15
CA VAL A 339 -37.50 0.10 12.46
C VAL A 339 -37.79 1.60 12.47
N HIS A 340 -38.62 2.08 11.54
CA HIS A 340 -39.01 3.50 11.52
C HIS A 340 -39.81 3.90 12.77
N THR A 341 -40.70 3.02 13.23
CA THR A 341 -41.50 3.23 14.44
C THR A 341 -40.62 3.24 15.69
N THR A 342 -39.71 2.26 15.85
CA THR A 342 -38.78 2.21 16.99
C THR A 342 -37.83 3.41 17.02
N TRP A 343 -37.29 3.78 15.86
CA TRP A 343 -36.47 4.98 15.73
C TRP A 343 -37.22 6.23 16.17
N LEU A 344 -38.47 6.45 15.73
CA LEU A 344 -39.27 7.61 16.13
C LEU A 344 -39.51 7.68 17.64
N ILE A 345 -39.86 6.55 18.26
CA ILE A 345 -40.06 6.47 19.72
C ILE A 345 -38.78 6.84 20.47
N ASN A 346 -37.64 6.31 20.03
CA ASN A 346 -36.33 6.63 20.62
C ASN A 346 -36.03 8.12 20.45
N MET A 347 -36.27 8.68 19.26
CA MET A 347 -36.03 10.09 18.98
C MET A 347 -36.94 11.03 19.77
N GLU A 348 -38.22 10.70 19.95
CA GLU A 348 -39.14 11.49 20.78
C GLU A 348 -38.70 11.53 22.24
N TYR A 349 -38.12 10.44 22.75
CA TYR A 349 -37.58 10.41 24.10
C TYR A 349 -36.26 11.19 24.19
N ILE A 350 -35.33 10.96 23.25
CA ILE A 350 -34.05 11.68 23.16
C ILE A 350 -34.29 13.19 23.17
N LYS A 351 -35.25 13.70 22.40
CA LYS A 351 -35.61 15.13 22.34
C LYS A 351 -36.01 15.74 23.69
N LYS A 352 -36.49 14.95 24.65
CA LYS A 352 -36.88 15.42 26.00
C LYS A 352 -35.67 15.59 26.93
N ASN A 353 -34.53 14.98 26.61
CA ASN A 353 -33.30 15.12 27.38
C ASN A 353 -32.72 16.54 27.22
N PRO A 354 -32.10 17.15 28.26
CA PRO A 354 -31.44 18.46 28.15
C PRO A 354 -30.47 18.58 26.97
N ASN A 355 -29.71 17.52 26.66
CA ASN A 355 -28.78 17.47 25.53
C ASN A 355 -29.40 16.85 24.27
N GLY A 356 -30.69 16.54 24.31
CA GLY A 356 -31.42 15.84 23.26
C GLY A 356 -31.40 16.53 21.91
N GLN A 357 -31.59 17.84 21.90
CA GLN A 357 -31.55 18.62 20.66
C GLN A 357 -30.17 18.59 20.00
N ALA A 358 -29.10 18.57 20.80
CA ALA A 358 -27.74 18.46 20.27
C ALA A 358 -27.50 17.07 19.66
N ALA A 359 -28.00 16.01 20.31
CA ALA A 359 -27.93 14.65 19.77
C ALA A 359 -28.72 14.48 18.46
N VAL A 360 -29.93 15.03 18.37
CA VAL A 360 -30.72 15.00 17.13
C VAL A 360 -30.00 15.75 16.00
N ARG A 361 -29.46 16.94 16.30
CA ARG A 361 -28.74 17.75 15.31
C ARG A 361 -27.49 17.04 14.79
N PHE A 362 -26.70 16.45 15.68
CA PHE A 362 -25.52 15.66 15.30
C PHE A 362 -25.90 14.43 14.47
N MET A 363 -26.93 13.68 14.87
CA MET A 363 -27.43 12.52 14.11
C MET A 363 -27.91 12.90 12.71
N ASN A 364 -28.63 14.01 12.58
CA ASN A 364 -29.08 14.52 11.29
C ASN A 364 -27.89 14.89 10.38
N ALA A 365 -26.86 15.55 10.92
CA ALA A 365 -25.63 15.81 10.17
C ALA A 365 -24.91 14.52 9.76
N CYS A 366 -24.84 13.52 10.66
CA CYS A 366 -24.25 12.22 10.37
C CYS A 366 -24.96 11.42 9.27
N SER A 367 -26.20 11.76 8.88
CA SER A 367 -26.85 11.16 7.70
C SER A 367 -26.14 11.53 6.38
N PHE A 368 -25.31 12.58 6.40
CA PHE A 368 -24.50 13.03 5.26
C PHE A 368 -23.05 12.55 5.30
N PHE A 369 -22.66 11.82 6.34
CA PHE A 369 -21.32 11.26 6.49
C PHE A 369 -21.32 9.75 6.25
N ASP A 370 -20.13 9.21 6.00
CA ASP A 370 -19.87 7.78 6.12
C ASP A 370 -20.36 7.28 7.49
N GLY A 371 -21.13 6.19 7.48
CA GLY A 371 -21.70 5.60 8.71
C GLY A 371 -20.67 4.88 9.58
N ASN A 372 -19.45 4.67 9.07
CA ASN A 372 -18.36 4.01 9.76
C ASN A 372 -17.36 5.03 10.34
N GLU A 373 -16.81 4.74 11.53
CA GLU A 373 -15.69 5.50 12.14
C GLU A 373 -15.92 7.03 12.26
N ILE A 374 -17.16 7.47 12.53
CA ILE A 374 -17.50 8.87 12.81
C ILE A 374 -16.75 9.31 14.07
N ASP A 375 -15.81 10.22 13.89
CA ASP A 375 -14.92 10.71 14.95
C ASP A 375 -15.62 11.74 15.85
N GLU A 376 -15.36 11.71 17.16
CA GLU A 376 -15.93 12.67 18.10
C GLU A 376 -15.49 14.11 17.79
N GLU A 377 -14.33 14.30 17.15
CA GLU A 377 -13.82 15.62 16.74
C GLU A 377 -14.73 16.34 15.74
N LEU A 378 -15.61 15.61 15.03
CA LEU A 378 -16.60 16.20 14.11
C LEU A 378 -17.61 17.09 14.85
N MET A 379 -17.77 16.95 16.16
CA MET A 379 -18.62 17.84 16.95
C MET A 379 -18.05 19.26 16.98
N ASN A 380 -18.63 20.11 16.14
CA ASN A 380 -18.11 21.44 15.88
C ASN A 380 -18.46 22.47 16.97
N ILE A 381 -17.41 23.02 17.58
CA ILE A 381 -17.46 24.09 18.58
C ILE A 381 -16.96 25.43 18.05
N GLY A 382 -16.30 25.45 16.89
CA GLY A 382 -15.52 26.58 16.38
C GLY A 382 -16.01 27.09 15.03
N THR A 383 -15.10 27.61 14.20
CA THR A 383 -15.43 28.26 12.92
C THR A 383 -15.18 27.32 11.72
N PRO A 384 -16.10 27.23 10.74
CA PRO A 384 -17.41 27.90 10.69
C PRO A 384 -18.39 27.33 11.71
N ALA A 385 -19.08 28.20 12.45
CA ALA A 385 -19.94 27.77 13.55
C ALA A 385 -21.24 27.14 13.06
N VAL A 386 -21.58 25.96 13.60
CA VAL A 386 -22.97 25.50 13.58
C VAL A 386 -23.83 26.61 14.20
N GLU A 387 -24.87 27.04 13.48
CA GLU A 387 -25.63 28.26 13.81
C GLU A 387 -26.23 28.22 15.22
N ASP A 388 -26.61 27.02 15.66
CA ASP A 388 -27.18 26.77 16.96
C ASP A 388 -26.18 27.02 18.11
N VAL A 389 -26.45 28.07 18.87
CA VAL A 389 -25.65 28.47 20.04
C VAL A 389 -25.75 27.43 21.17
N ALA A 390 -26.92 26.80 21.35
CA ALA A 390 -27.13 25.82 22.41
C ALA A 390 -26.36 24.53 22.10
N TYR A 391 -26.38 24.09 20.84
CA TYR A 391 -25.52 22.99 20.37
C TYR A 391 -24.05 23.28 20.68
N ARG A 392 -23.53 24.44 20.27
CA ARG A 392 -22.12 24.80 20.50
C ARG A 392 -21.73 24.88 21.97
N LYS A 393 -22.64 25.36 22.84
CA LYS A 393 -22.41 25.36 24.29
C LYS A 393 -22.41 23.95 24.89
N CYS A 394 -23.21 23.04 24.34
CA CYS A 394 -23.25 21.65 24.78
C CYS A 394 -21.94 20.95 24.42
N VAL A 395 -21.53 21.02 23.15
CA VAL A 395 -20.32 20.31 22.66
C VAL A 395 -19.00 21.03 22.98
N SER A 396 -19.01 22.23 23.59
CA SER A 396 -17.77 22.95 23.94
C SER A 396 -16.95 22.27 25.04
N SER A 397 -17.56 21.37 25.81
CA SER A 397 -16.89 20.58 26.83
C SER A 397 -16.75 19.12 26.36
N PRO A 398 -15.62 18.44 26.64
CA PRO A 398 -15.47 17.01 26.34
C PRO A 398 -16.56 16.14 26.97
N LEU A 399 -17.05 16.54 28.15
CA LEU A 399 -18.17 15.87 28.83
C LEU A 399 -19.47 15.98 28.02
N GLY A 400 -19.79 17.16 27.49
CA GLY A 400 -20.99 17.37 26.68
C GLY A 400 -20.96 16.56 25.37
N CYS A 401 -19.81 16.49 24.69
CA CYS A 401 -19.66 15.60 23.52
C CYS A 401 -19.93 14.13 23.89
N ARG A 402 -19.33 13.66 24.99
CA ARG A 402 -19.55 12.29 25.48
C ARG A 402 -20.99 12.05 25.91
N GLU A 403 -21.67 13.03 26.49
CA GLU A 403 -23.10 12.92 26.84
C GLU A 403 -23.99 12.81 25.59
N VAL A 404 -23.68 13.56 24.53
CA VAL A 404 -24.37 13.47 23.24
C VAL A 404 -24.18 12.09 22.60
N LEU A 405 -22.92 11.61 22.50
CA LEU A 405 -22.62 10.29 21.96
C LEU A 405 -23.20 9.18 22.83
N LYS A 406 -23.13 9.31 24.15
CA LYS A 406 -23.74 8.39 25.10
C LYS A 406 -25.25 8.29 24.89
N LEU A 407 -25.93 9.43 24.71
CA LEU A 407 -27.37 9.43 24.46
C LEU A 407 -27.74 8.71 23.15
N LEU A 408 -26.93 8.82 22.09
CA LEU A 408 -27.18 8.09 20.84
C LEU A 408 -26.82 6.59 20.94
N THR A 409 -25.81 6.24 21.72
CA THR A 409 -25.33 4.86 21.90
C THR A 409 -26.19 4.06 22.90
N ASP A 410 -26.67 4.68 23.98
CA ASP A 410 -27.56 4.05 24.97
C ASP A 410 -28.86 3.52 24.33
N PHE A 411 -29.34 4.18 23.27
CA PHE A 411 -30.52 3.80 22.49
C PHE A 411 -30.21 2.93 21.24
N SER A 412 -28.97 2.42 21.11
CA SER A 412 -28.50 1.61 19.99
C SER A 412 -28.70 2.27 18.61
N LEU A 413 -28.63 3.61 18.53
CA LEU A 413 -28.61 4.34 17.26
C LEU A 413 -27.18 4.44 16.70
N PHE A 414 -26.22 4.52 17.61
CA PHE A 414 -24.78 4.53 17.36
C PHE A 414 -24.12 3.41 18.17
N THR A 415 -22.91 3.01 17.79
CA THR A 415 -22.10 2.01 18.49
C THR A 415 -20.63 2.41 18.47
N TYR A 416 -19.94 2.33 19.61
CA TYR A 416 -18.50 2.62 19.66
C TYR A 416 -17.70 1.57 18.89
N VAL A 417 -16.78 2.04 18.04
CA VAL A 417 -15.84 1.20 17.28
C VAL A 417 -14.44 1.31 17.89
N GLU A 418 -14.04 2.53 18.25
CA GLU A 418 -12.80 2.83 18.98
C GLU A 418 -13.09 3.81 20.12
N VAL A 419 -12.04 4.23 20.86
CA VAL A 419 -12.16 5.13 22.01
C VAL A 419 -12.82 6.47 21.64
N HIS A 420 -12.54 6.98 20.43
CA HIS A 420 -12.98 8.30 19.96
C HIS A 420 -13.84 8.22 18.69
N SER A 421 -14.28 7.03 18.29
CA SER A 421 -15.05 6.85 17.05
C SER A 421 -16.26 5.94 17.23
N VAL A 422 -17.34 6.31 16.55
CA VAL A 422 -18.63 5.63 16.58
C VAL A 422 -19.09 5.27 15.17
N SER A 423 -19.90 4.23 15.04
CA SER A 423 -20.58 3.86 13.81
C SER A 423 -22.09 3.93 13.98
N THR A 424 -22.81 4.19 12.90
CA THR A 424 -24.27 4.11 12.87
C THR A 424 -24.72 3.16 11.77
N HIS A 425 -25.80 2.43 12.02
CA HIS A 425 -26.30 1.46 11.06
C HIS A 425 -26.90 2.17 9.83
N ARG A 426 -26.55 1.73 8.62
CA ARG A 426 -26.99 2.36 7.36
C ARG A 426 -28.51 2.56 7.24
N LEU A 427 -29.32 1.58 7.63
CA LEU A 427 -30.78 1.74 7.64
C LEU A 427 -31.24 2.89 8.55
N VAL A 428 -30.54 3.16 9.65
CA VAL A 428 -30.83 4.30 10.53
C VAL A 428 -30.51 5.61 9.82
N GLN A 429 -29.36 5.72 9.14
CA GLN A 429 -29.05 6.90 8.31
C GLN A 429 -30.06 7.11 7.17
N GLU A 430 -30.46 6.03 6.48
CA GLU A 430 -31.47 6.06 5.41
C GLU A 430 -32.83 6.56 5.96
N LEU A 431 -33.26 6.08 7.14
CA LEU A 431 -34.50 6.53 7.80
C LEU A 431 -34.43 7.98 8.28
N VAL A 432 -33.30 8.40 8.87
CA VAL A 432 -33.08 9.81 9.24
C VAL A 432 -33.23 10.67 7.99
N TRP A 433 -32.53 10.32 6.91
CA TRP A 433 -32.61 11.04 5.65
C TRP A 433 -34.04 11.13 5.11
N GLU A 434 -34.81 10.04 5.11
CA GLU A 434 -36.19 10.03 4.61
C GLU A 434 -37.16 10.83 5.48
N SER A 435 -36.91 10.89 6.79
CA SER A 435 -37.73 11.61 7.75
C SER A 435 -37.59 13.14 7.66
N LEU A 436 -36.44 13.63 7.17
CA LEU A 436 -36.17 15.06 7.07
C LEU A 436 -36.98 15.70 5.93
N THR A 437 -37.56 16.87 6.21
CA THR A 437 -38.16 17.70 5.15
C THR A 437 -37.07 18.24 4.22
N PRO A 438 -37.40 18.69 2.99
CA PRO A 438 -36.44 19.32 2.08
C PRO A 438 -35.60 20.43 2.75
N GLU A 439 -36.23 21.23 3.60
CA GLU A 439 -35.60 22.33 4.34
C GLU A 439 -34.65 21.79 5.43
N SER A 440 -35.10 20.82 6.23
CA SER A 440 -34.24 20.21 7.27
C SER A 440 -33.07 19.43 6.67
N LYS A 441 -33.21 18.87 5.45
CA LYS A 441 -32.07 18.29 4.72
C LYS A 441 -31.03 19.33 4.38
N ALA A 442 -31.44 20.51 3.94
CA ALA A 442 -30.53 21.60 3.67
C ALA A 442 -29.83 22.08 4.96
N GLU A 443 -30.56 22.26 6.05
CA GLU A 443 -29.97 22.62 7.36
C GLU A 443 -28.96 21.58 7.84
N SER A 444 -29.30 20.29 7.74
CA SER A 444 -28.44 19.20 8.17
C SER A 444 -27.20 19.05 7.27
N PHE A 445 -27.33 19.34 5.98
CA PHE A 445 -26.20 19.43 5.05
C PHE A 445 -25.26 20.59 5.43
N ILE A 446 -25.80 21.76 5.76
CA ILE A 446 -25.02 22.92 6.22
C ILE A 446 -24.24 22.55 7.48
N ASP A 447 -24.90 21.91 8.45
CA ASP A 447 -24.26 21.44 9.67
C ASP A 447 -23.11 20.47 9.36
N ALA A 448 -23.34 19.48 8.48
CA ALA A 448 -22.32 18.52 8.06
C ALA A 448 -21.12 19.20 7.36
N VAL A 449 -21.36 20.16 6.46
CA VAL A 449 -20.31 20.97 5.81
C VAL A 449 -19.49 21.73 6.87
N ARG A 450 -20.16 22.37 7.82
CA ARG A 450 -19.48 23.14 8.87
C ARG A 450 -18.68 22.25 9.81
N MET A 451 -19.24 21.10 10.20
CA MET A 451 -18.57 20.10 11.03
C MET A 451 -17.31 19.56 10.36
N LEU A 452 -17.41 19.17 9.09
CA LEU A 452 -16.28 18.64 8.34
C LEU A 452 -15.23 19.72 8.04
N SER A 453 -15.66 20.95 7.72
CA SER A 453 -14.75 22.08 7.54
C SER A 453 -14.00 22.44 8.83
N PHE A 454 -14.63 22.28 9.98
CA PHE A 454 -13.99 22.52 11.28
C PHE A 454 -12.86 21.53 11.55
N VAL A 455 -13.06 20.23 11.32
CA VAL A 455 -11.99 19.24 11.50
C VAL A 455 -10.87 19.41 10.49
N PHE A 456 -11.19 19.76 9.23
CA PHE A 456 -10.17 20.10 8.23
C PHE A 456 -9.32 21.33 8.60
N SER A 457 -9.86 22.25 9.42
CA SER A 457 -9.09 23.39 9.93
C SER A 457 -8.11 23.01 11.05
N LYS A 458 -8.33 21.87 11.71
CA LYS A 458 -7.53 21.37 12.83
C LYS A 458 -6.50 20.32 12.40
N CYS A 459 -6.80 19.52 11.39
CA CYS A 459 -5.90 18.50 10.88
C CYS A 459 -4.93 19.04 9.82
N PHE A 460 -3.77 18.41 9.70
CA PHE A 460 -2.79 18.76 8.68
C PHE A 460 -3.26 18.28 7.29
N SER A 461 -3.60 19.21 6.40
CA SER A 461 -3.86 18.92 4.97
C SER A 461 -2.55 19.05 4.17
N PRO A 462 -2.34 18.22 3.13
CA PRO A 462 -1.23 18.39 2.18
C PRO A 462 -1.16 19.81 1.58
N SER A 463 -2.30 20.49 1.44
CA SER A 463 -2.37 21.85 0.89
C SER A 463 -1.71 22.91 1.77
N ASN A 464 -1.56 22.65 3.08
CA ASN A 464 -0.98 23.60 4.04
C ASN A 464 0.56 23.65 4.01
N HIS A 465 1.22 22.65 3.42
CA HIS A 465 2.68 22.47 3.47
C HIS A 465 3.42 22.90 2.20
N VAL A 466 2.68 23.38 1.20
CA VAL A 466 3.23 23.84 -0.07
C VAL A 466 3.67 25.29 0.04
N THR A 467 4.96 25.55 -0.19
CA THR A 467 5.46 26.91 -0.42
C THR A 467 5.38 27.23 -1.91
N LEU A 468 4.77 28.37 -2.25
CA LEU A 468 4.81 28.92 -3.61
C LEU A 468 6.10 29.73 -3.73
N ASP A 469 7.01 29.31 -4.61
CA ASP A 469 8.25 30.05 -4.86
C ASP A 469 7.93 31.28 -5.74
N GLU A 470 7.82 32.47 -5.14
CA GLU A 470 7.42 33.71 -5.82
C GLU A 470 8.46 34.22 -6.85
N LYS A 471 9.63 33.58 -6.97
CA LYS A 471 10.78 34.10 -7.74
C LYS A 471 10.85 33.63 -9.20
N ASN A 472 10.00 32.70 -9.64
CA ASN A 472 9.98 32.25 -11.04
C ASN A 472 8.73 32.78 -11.77
N ASP A 473 8.94 33.70 -12.71
CA ASP A 473 7.93 34.37 -13.55
C ASP A 473 7.24 33.44 -14.57
N THR A 474 7.52 32.13 -14.52
CA THR A 474 6.73 31.13 -15.23
C THR A 474 5.44 30.90 -14.45
N GLN A 475 4.27 31.06 -15.08
CA GLN A 475 2.90 31.02 -14.49
C GLN A 475 2.51 29.74 -13.71
N GLN A 476 3.45 28.86 -13.38
CA GLN A 476 3.26 27.68 -12.55
C GLN A 476 4.43 27.57 -11.56
N ASN A 477 4.15 27.99 -10.33
CA ASN A 477 5.02 27.91 -9.17
C ASN A 477 5.56 26.49 -9.01
N ILE A 478 6.89 26.33 -8.91
CA ILE A 478 7.49 25.06 -8.52
C ILE A 478 7.06 24.79 -7.08
N ILE A 479 6.23 23.78 -6.88
CA ILE A 479 5.71 23.39 -5.57
C ILE A 479 6.75 22.49 -4.91
N SER A 480 7.31 22.95 -3.79
CA SER A 480 8.15 22.16 -2.89
C SER A 480 7.45 22.00 -1.55
N PHE A 481 7.62 20.85 -0.89
CA PHE A 481 7.27 20.72 0.52
C PHE A 481 8.24 21.57 1.33
N SER A 482 7.69 22.40 2.23
CA SER A 482 8.47 23.27 3.12
C SER A 482 9.46 22.51 4.02
N ASP A 483 9.20 21.22 4.27
CA ASP A 483 10.11 20.16 4.73
C ASP A 483 9.36 18.81 4.55
N PRO A 484 10.02 17.68 4.21
CA PRO A 484 9.32 16.40 4.09
C PRO A 484 8.76 15.98 5.47
N PRO A 485 7.48 15.59 5.57
CA PRO A 485 6.91 15.13 6.84
C PRO A 485 7.74 13.98 7.40
N SER A 486 8.21 14.11 8.65
CA SER A 486 9.04 13.09 9.30
C SER A 486 8.26 11.83 9.67
N SER A 487 6.92 11.90 9.73
CA SER A 487 6.04 10.82 10.16
C SER A 487 5.21 10.22 9.02
N PRO A 488 5.19 8.88 8.87
CA PRO A 488 4.28 8.15 7.95
C PRO A 488 2.79 8.31 8.25
N SER A 489 2.40 9.00 9.32
CA SER A 489 0.98 9.16 9.72
C SER A 489 0.53 10.61 9.78
N HIS A 490 1.35 11.52 9.25
CA HIS A 490 1.12 12.95 9.30
C HIS A 490 -0.22 13.40 8.68
N PHE A 491 -0.68 12.72 7.62
CA PHE A 491 -1.95 12.98 6.92
C PHE A 491 -3.02 11.90 7.18
N PHE A 492 -2.87 11.07 8.22
CA PHE A 492 -3.81 9.98 8.50
C PHE A 492 -5.22 10.49 8.79
N MET A 493 -5.36 11.45 9.72
CA MET A 493 -6.66 12.04 10.06
C MET A 493 -7.29 12.78 8.88
N TRP A 494 -6.49 13.48 8.08
CA TRP A 494 -6.96 14.11 6.84
C TRP A 494 -7.57 13.08 5.88
N SER A 495 -6.87 11.96 5.65
CA SER A 495 -7.38 10.88 4.79
C SER A 495 -8.65 10.25 5.36
N LYS A 496 -8.76 10.07 6.69
CA LYS A 496 -9.98 9.61 7.37
C LYS A 496 -11.14 10.58 7.12
N PHE A 497 -10.94 11.89 7.29
CA PHE A 497 -11.99 12.88 7.06
C PHE A 497 -12.39 13.04 5.58
N CYS A 498 -11.46 12.83 4.65
CA CYS A 498 -11.79 12.78 3.22
C CYS A 498 -12.83 11.69 2.89
N MET A 499 -12.91 10.61 3.66
CA MET A 499 -13.95 9.57 3.48
C MET A 499 -15.36 10.13 3.72
N HIS A 500 -15.56 10.84 4.82
CA HIS A 500 -16.82 11.56 5.07
C HIS A 500 -17.08 12.62 3.99
N GLY A 501 -16.04 13.27 3.48
CA GLY A 501 -16.11 14.23 2.38
C GLY A 501 -16.63 13.62 1.08
N HIS A 502 -16.16 12.43 0.69
CA HIS A 502 -16.67 11.72 -0.49
C HIS A 502 -18.16 11.38 -0.36
N TYR A 503 -18.59 10.93 0.81
CA TYR A 503 -20.00 10.62 1.08
C TYR A 503 -20.88 11.89 1.05
N LEU A 504 -20.40 12.99 1.63
CA LEU A 504 -21.04 14.30 1.57
C LEU A 504 -21.21 14.79 0.12
N CYS A 505 -20.17 14.64 -0.72
CA CYS A 505 -20.22 15.01 -2.14
C CYS A 505 -21.30 14.23 -2.90
N ARG A 506 -21.39 12.92 -2.67
CA ARG A 506 -22.41 12.06 -3.31
C ARG A 506 -23.83 12.46 -2.90
N ASN A 507 -24.06 12.74 -1.61
CA ASN A 507 -25.37 13.17 -1.13
C ASN A 507 -25.75 14.56 -1.64
N MET A 508 -24.77 15.45 -1.80
CA MET A 508 -24.97 16.76 -2.42
C MET A 508 -25.47 16.64 -3.87
N GLU A 509 -24.86 15.76 -4.67
CA GLU A 509 -25.32 15.49 -6.03
C GLU A 509 -26.76 14.94 -6.06
N ASN A 510 -27.13 14.09 -5.09
CA ASN A 510 -28.50 13.60 -4.95
C ASN A 510 -29.51 14.72 -4.59
N LEU A 511 -29.13 15.66 -3.73
CA LEU A 511 -29.97 16.84 -3.42
C LEU A 511 -30.18 17.71 -4.67
N LEU A 512 -29.13 17.86 -5.48
CA LEU A 512 -29.16 18.61 -6.74
C LEU A 512 -30.11 18.00 -7.77
N VAL A 513 -30.07 16.68 -7.95
CA VAL A 513 -30.98 15.97 -8.86
C VAL A 513 -32.44 16.18 -8.46
N ASN A 514 -32.73 16.19 -7.17
CA ASN A 514 -34.08 16.37 -6.64
C ASN A 514 -34.53 17.84 -6.52
N SER A 515 -33.69 18.81 -6.93
CA SER A 515 -33.97 20.26 -6.93
C SER A 515 -34.39 20.81 -5.56
N VAL A 516 -33.87 20.26 -4.47
CA VAL A 516 -34.18 20.68 -3.10
C VAL A 516 -33.28 21.84 -2.66
N CYS A 517 -33.87 22.95 -2.20
CA CYS A 517 -33.22 24.07 -1.48
C CYS A 517 -31.82 24.47 -2.01
N LEU A 518 -31.71 24.69 -3.32
CA LEU A 518 -30.43 24.95 -3.99
C LEU A 518 -29.69 26.18 -3.43
N ASP A 519 -30.42 27.26 -3.15
CA ASP A 519 -29.84 28.55 -2.77
C ASP A 519 -29.10 28.53 -1.42
N SER A 520 -29.34 27.52 -0.58
CA SER A 520 -28.73 27.36 0.75
C SER A 520 -27.63 26.31 0.81
N LEU A 521 -27.15 25.76 -0.33
CA LEU A 521 -26.10 24.73 -0.38
C LEU A 521 -24.69 25.28 -0.71
N TRP A 522 -24.62 26.53 -1.18
CA TRP A 522 -23.41 27.10 -1.76
C TRP A 522 -22.60 27.88 -0.73
N PHE A 523 -21.58 27.23 -0.17
CA PHE A 523 -20.64 27.85 0.76
C PHE A 523 -19.19 27.71 0.29
N PRO A 524 -18.30 28.67 0.62
CA PRO A 524 -16.86 28.53 0.39
C PRO A 524 -16.30 27.23 1.00
N GLU A 525 -16.81 26.82 2.15
CA GLU A 525 -16.41 25.62 2.87
C GLU A 525 -16.78 24.34 2.11
N THR A 526 -17.93 24.32 1.44
CA THR A 526 -18.31 23.22 0.54
C THR A 526 -17.28 23.08 -0.58
N ALA A 527 -16.89 24.19 -1.22
CA ALA A 527 -15.89 24.18 -2.28
C ALA A 527 -14.51 23.70 -1.77
N LYS A 528 -14.12 24.09 -0.54
CA LYS A 528 -12.88 23.62 0.10
C LYS A 528 -12.91 22.11 0.36
N ILE A 529 -13.99 21.57 0.91
CA ILE A 529 -14.12 20.12 1.16
C ILE A 529 -14.00 19.33 -0.15
N LEU A 530 -14.68 19.77 -1.21
CA LEU A 530 -14.58 19.12 -2.53
C LEU A 530 -13.14 19.16 -3.06
N TYR A 531 -12.43 20.27 -2.86
CA TYR A 531 -11.02 20.37 -3.23
C TYR A 531 -10.14 19.39 -2.44
N GLU A 532 -10.30 19.28 -1.12
CA GLU A 532 -9.57 18.27 -0.31
C GLU A 532 -9.85 16.85 -0.81
N CYS A 533 -11.10 16.55 -1.16
CA CYS A 533 -11.50 15.28 -1.77
C CYS A 533 -10.82 15.06 -3.13
N ALA A 534 -10.70 16.11 -3.95
CA ALA A 534 -10.01 16.05 -5.23
C ALA A 534 -8.50 15.79 -5.05
N VAL A 535 -7.85 16.44 -4.07
CA VAL A 535 -6.45 16.15 -3.70
C VAL A 535 -6.31 14.69 -3.25
N HIS A 536 -7.21 14.21 -2.40
CA HIS A 536 -7.23 12.81 -1.95
C HIS A 536 -7.40 11.81 -3.10
N LEU A 537 -8.30 12.06 -4.04
CA LEU A 537 -8.48 11.20 -5.22
C LEU A 537 -7.25 11.22 -6.13
N SER A 538 -6.67 12.40 -6.34
CA SER A 538 -5.45 12.56 -7.13
C SER A 538 -4.26 11.83 -6.49
N ALA A 539 -4.12 11.90 -5.16
CA ALA A 539 -3.11 11.15 -4.43
C ALA A 539 -3.30 9.63 -4.59
N ASN A 540 -4.53 9.15 -4.75
CA ASN A 540 -4.88 7.74 -4.92
C ASN A 540 -5.05 7.30 -6.39
N HIS A 541 -4.43 8.00 -7.34
CA HIS A 541 -4.45 7.69 -8.78
C HIS A 541 -5.84 7.72 -9.45
N LYS A 542 -6.85 8.34 -8.83
CA LYS A 542 -8.20 8.56 -9.39
C LYS A 542 -8.32 9.96 -10.00
N HIS A 543 -7.43 10.28 -10.94
CA HIS A 543 -7.23 11.65 -11.43
C HIS A 543 -8.41 12.20 -12.25
N GLU A 544 -9.10 11.38 -13.05
CA GLU A 544 -10.30 11.82 -13.78
C GLU A 544 -11.40 12.30 -12.83
N GLU A 545 -11.64 11.52 -11.77
CA GLU A 545 -12.61 11.84 -10.74
C GLU A 545 -12.16 13.05 -9.92
N ALA A 546 -10.88 13.14 -9.59
CA ALA A 546 -10.29 14.31 -8.95
C ALA A 546 -10.54 15.59 -9.77
N LYS A 547 -10.31 15.54 -11.09
CA LYS A 547 -10.54 16.69 -11.99
C LYS A 547 -12.01 17.06 -12.07
N ARG A 548 -12.92 16.08 -12.12
CA ARG A 548 -14.38 16.29 -12.10
C ARG A 548 -14.82 16.99 -10.81
N ILE A 549 -14.37 16.51 -9.64
CA ILE A 549 -14.70 17.11 -8.34
C ILE A 549 -14.08 18.50 -8.20
N LEU A 550 -12.84 18.71 -8.64
CA LEU A 550 -12.21 20.03 -8.65
C LEU A 550 -12.99 21.03 -9.52
N ASN A 551 -13.39 20.62 -10.73
CA ASN A 551 -14.23 21.44 -11.59
C ASN A 551 -15.56 21.75 -10.92
N PHE A 552 -16.12 20.83 -10.15
CA PHE A 552 -17.34 21.08 -9.39
C PHE A 552 -17.12 22.09 -8.26
N ALA A 553 -16.00 22.01 -7.53
CA ALA A 553 -15.61 22.99 -6.51
C ALA A 553 -15.53 24.41 -7.09
N TYR A 554 -14.90 24.58 -8.26
CA TYR A 554 -14.86 25.87 -8.97
C TYR A 554 -16.25 26.40 -9.33
N ARG A 555 -17.20 25.52 -9.65
CA ARG A 555 -18.58 25.93 -9.95
C ARG A 555 -19.35 26.36 -8.72
N ILE A 556 -19.12 25.73 -7.57
CA ILE A 556 -19.71 26.20 -6.30
C ILE A 556 -19.27 27.64 -6.01
N LEU A 557 -18.00 27.97 -6.26
CA LEU A 557 -17.50 29.35 -6.12
C LEU A 557 -18.19 30.33 -7.08
N ASP A 558 -18.50 29.91 -8.30
CA ASP A 558 -19.28 30.69 -9.29
C ASP A 558 -20.73 30.92 -8.82
N TRP A 559 -21.28 30.04 -7.96
CA TRP A 559 -22.66 30.09 -7.47
C TRP A 559 -22.86 30.85 -6.17
N LEU A 560 -21.79 31.34 -5.55
CA LEU A 560 -21.87 32.02 -4.26
C LEU A 560 -22.75 33.29 -4.31
N PRO A 561 -23.47 33.61 -3.22
CA PRO A 561 -24.19 34.87 -3.07
C PRO A 561 -23.26 36.10 -3.19
N LEU A 562 -23.81 37.28 -3.48
CA LEU A 562 -23.04 38.52 -3.69
C LEU A 562 -22.24 38.96 -2.45
N ALA A 563 -22.68 38.59 -1.25
CA ALA A 563 -21.97 38.85 0.00
C ALA A 563 -20.79 37.86 0.16
N GLY A 564 -19.56 38.37 0.30
CA GLY A 564 -18.35 37.54 0.43
C GLY A 564 -17.54 37.34 -0.86
N TYR A 565 -18.01 37.90 -1.99
CA TYR A 565 -17.36 37.73 -3.29
C TYR A 565 -15.95 38.31 -3.35
N GLU A 566 -15.72 39.48 -2.73
CA GLU A 566 -14.39 40.12 -2.73
C GLU A 566 -13.33 39.28 -2.01
N THR A 567 -13.73 38.58 -0.95
CA THR A 567 -12.85 37.68 -0.18
C THR A 567 -12.52 36.43 -0.99
N VAL A 568 -13.51 35.85 -1.68
CA VAL A 568 -13.32 34.69 -2.56
C VAL A 568 -12.46 35.05 -3.76
N GLU A 569 -12.73 36.17 -4.42
CA GLU A 569 -11.96 36.66 -5.56
C GLU A 569 -10.49 36.88 -5.19
N ARG A 570 -10.20 37.52 -4.04
CA ARG A 570 -8.83 37.67 -3.52
C ARG A 570 -8.16 36.34 -3.21
N ASN A 571 -8.84 35.44 -2.50
CA ASN A 571 -8.25 34.16 -2.07
C ASN A 571 -8.02 33.18 -3.21
N VAL A 572 -8.87 33.18 -4.24
CA VAL A 572 -8.69 32.33 -5.43
C VAL A 572 -7.63 32.91 -6.37
N SER A 573 -7.61 34.23 -6.56
CA SER A 573 -6.60 34.89 -7.42
C SER A 573 -5.18 34.73 -6.88
N ASN A 574 -5.01 34.71 -5.56
CA ASN A 574 -3.71 34.54 -4.90
C ASN A 574 -3.32 33.06 -4.66
N ASN A 575 -4.02 32.10 -5.27
CA ASN A 575 -3.81 30.65 -5.06
C ASN A 575 -3.98 30.12 -3.61
N PHE A 576 -4.43 30.96 -2.66
CA PHE A 576 -4.61 30.54 -1.27
C PHE A 576 -5.77 29.54 -1.07
N LEU A 577 -6.79 29.54 -1.94
CA LEU A 577 -7.94 28.66 -1.77
C LEU A 577 -7.65 27.22 -2.23
N PHE A 578 -7.07 27.06 -3.42
CA PHE A 578 -6.76 25.77 -4.08
C PHE A 578 -5.30 25.79 -4.60
N PRO A 579 -4.31 25.56 -3.72
CA PRO A 579 -2.89 25.76 -4.03
C PRO A 579 -2.26 24.64 -4.87
N LEU A 580 -2.77 23.41 -4.81
CA LEU A 580 -2.21 22.25 -5.52
C LEU A 580 -2.82 22.10 -6.93
N PRO A 581 -2.01 21.81 -7.95
CA PRO A 581 -2.50 21.42 -9.26
C PRO A 581 -3.16 20.03 -9.18
N ILE A 582 -4.15 19.82 -10.05
CA ILE A 582 -4.76 18.51 -10.26
C ILE A 582 -4.70 18.21 -11.77
N PRO A 583 -4.05 17.10 -12.18
CA PRO A 583 -3.46 16.04 -11.35
C PRO A 583 -2.29 16.52 -10.47
N LEU A 584 -2.02 15.78 -9.38
CA LEU A 584 -0.88 16.06 -8.49
C LEU A 584 0.39 15.51 -9.16
N PRO A 585 1.56 16.14 -8.99
CA PRO A 585 2.83 15.56 -9.43
C PRO A 585 3.08 14.21 -8.75
N LYS A 586 3.68 13.24 -9.45
CA LYS A 586 3.88 11.88 -8.94
C LYS A 586 4.63 11.82 -7.60
N PRO A 587 5.71 12.58 -7.35
CA PRO A 587 6.38 12.60 -6.06
C PRO A 587 5.45 13.03 -4.90
N PHE A 588 4.55 13.98 -5.15
CA PHE A 588 3.56 14.45 -4.17
C PHE A 588 2.51 13.37 -3.87
N GLN A 589 2.05 12.64 -4.90
CA GLN A 589 1.11 11.53 -4.69
C GLN A 589 1.72 10.48 -3.75
N LEU A 590 2.96 10.08 -4.01
CA LEU A 590 3.66 9.06 -3.23
C LEU A 590 3.90 9.52 -1.79
N GLU A 591 4.29 10.77 -1.59
CA GLU A 591 4.50 11.34 -0.26
C GLU A 591 3.19 11.40 0.54
N ILE A 592 2.09 11.87 -0.08
CA ILE A 592 0.77 11.90 0.57
C ILE A 592 0.33 10.49 0.95
N GLN A 593 0.42 9.52 0.04
CA GLN A 593 0.09 8.11 0.33
C GLN A 593 0.92 7.53 1.47
N ARG A 594 2.22 7.85 1.52
CA ARG A 594 3.13 7.41 2.58
C ARG A 594 2.71 7.99 3.93
N CYS A 595 2.36 9.27 3.97
CA CYS A 595 2.01 10.01 5.17
C CYS A 595 0.56 9.83 5.62
N SER A 596 -0.31 9.25 4.79
CA SER A 596 -1.69 8.90 5.16
C SER A 596 -1.83 7.53 5.83
N ARG A 597 -0.72 6.83 6.14
CA ARG A 597 -0.78 5.50 6.76
C ARG A 597 -1.17 5.61 8.24
N PRO A 598 -1.94 4.65 8.78
CA PRO A 598 -2.24 4.64 10.21
C PRO A 598 -0.94 4.60 11.04
N PRO A 599 -0.90 5.26 12.21
CA PRO A 599 0.26 5.21 13.09
C PRO A 599 0.64 3.77 13.40
N PHE A 600 1.93 3.46 13.24
CA PHE A 600 2.46 2.15 13.61
C PHE A 600 2.42 2.06 15.13
N VAL A 601 1.41 1.38 15.65
CA VAL A 601 1.34 1.03 17.06
C VAL A 601 2.35 -0.10 17.27
N SER A 602 3.49 0.20 17.91
CA SER A 602 4.34 -0.86 18.44
C SER A 602 3.50 -1.67 19.43
N LEU A 603 3.68 -3.00 19.44
CA LEU A 603 2.97 -3.89 20.37
C LEU A 603 3.17 -3.50 21.85
N GLU A 604 4.15 -2.63 22.14
CA GLU A 604 4.50 -2.10 23.46
C GLU A 604 3.54 -0.99 23.94
N ALA A 605 2.95 -0.19 23.03
CA ALA A 605 2.06 0.93 23.39
C ALA A 605 0.65 0.49 23.85
N LEU A 606 0.31 -0.80 23.74
CA LEU A 606 -0.93 -1.36 24.31
C LEU A 606 -0.80 -1.71 25.81
N THR A 607 0.30 -1.32 26.48
CA THR A 607 0.56 -1.65 27.89
C THR A 607 0.53 -0.46 28.87
N GLU A 608 0.27 0.77 28.40
CA GLU A 608 0.02 1.89 29.32
C GLU A 608 -1.43 1.84 29.82
N LYS A 609 -1.58 1.31 31.04
CA LYS A 609 -2.83 1.38 31.81
C LYS A 609 -3.15 2.85 32.12
N PRO A 610 -4.41 3.29 31.99
CA PRO A 610 -4.88 4.47 32.70
C PRO A 610 -4.93 4.21 34.21
N ASP A 611 -4.54 5.21 35.00
CA ASP A 611 -4.55 5.19 36.47
C ASP A 611 -5.89 4.71 37.05
N PRO A 612 -5.89 3.73 37.98
CA PRO A 612 -7.10 3.30 38.67
C PRO A 612 -7.21 4.00 40.03
N GLU A 613 -7.97 5.09 40.08
CA GLU A 613 -8.80 5.35 41.25
C GLU A 613 -10.25 5.47 40.79
N VAL A 614 -11.00 4.36 40.87
CA VAL A 614 -12.38 4.26 41.38
C VAL A 614 -12.87 2.80 41.22
N SER A 615 -13.18 2.21 42.37
CA SER A 615 -14.11 1.09 42.66
C SER A 615 -13.81 -0.35 42.16
N ASN A 616 -13.29 -1.15 43.09
CA ASN A 616 -13.73 -2.50 43.47
C ASN A 616 -14.71 -3.25 42.54
N LEU A 617 -14.21 -4.22 41.78
CA LEU A 617 -14.87 -5.50 41.48
C LEU A 617 -13.80 -6.61 41.39
N ALA A 618 -14.07 -7.77 41.98
CA ALA A 618 -13.11 -8.87 42.21
C ALA A 618 -12.55 -9.52 40.92
N PRO A 619 -11.31 -10.09 40.93
CA PRO A 619 -10.81 -10.87 39.81
C PRO A 619 -11.44 -12.27 39.79
N GLU A 620 -11.94 -12.67 38.62
CA GLU A 620 -12.47 -14.01 38.34
C GLU A 620 -11.41 -15.09 38.60
N ALA A 621 -11.83 -16.21 39.20
CA ALA A 621 -10.96 -17.23 39.79
C ALA A 621 -10.06 -18.02 38.80
N SER A 622 -10.18 -17.84 37.48
CA SER A 622 -9.49 -18.68 36.46
C SER A 622 -8.05 -18.27 36.15
N ASP A 623 -7.73 -16.96 36.14
CA ASP A 623 -6.40 -16.46 35.76
C ASP A 623 -5.34 -16.70 36.84
N LEU A 624 -5.74 -16.72 38.11
CA LEU A 624 -4.84 -16.97 39.23
C LEU A 624 -4.36 -18.44 39.25
N ASP A 625 -5.23 -19.39 38.90
CA ASP A 625 -4.89 -20.80 38.84
C ASP A 625 -4.00 -21.14 37.65
N LEU A 626 -4.20 -20.49 36.49
CA LEU A 626 -3.32 -20.68 35.33
C LEU A 626 -1.91 -20.13 35.59
N LYS A 627 -1.79 -18.97 36.24
CA LYS A 627 -0.48 -18.42 36.66
C LYS A 627 0.24 -19.35 37.64
N LYS A 628 -0.47 -19.91 38.63
CA LYS A 628 0.11 -20.91 39.54
C LYS A 628 0.61 -22.15 38.79
N LYS A 629 -0.15 -22.62 37.79
CA LYS A 629 0.23 -23.80 37.01
C LYS A 629 1.49 -23.56 36.16
N ILE A 630 1.63 -22.38 35.57
CA ILE A 630 2.84 -21.99 34.81
C ILE A 630 4.05 -21.92 35.75
N GLU A 631 3.89 -21.33 36.94
CA GLU A 631 4.95 -21.27 37.94
C GLU A 631 5.36 -22.66 38.45
N ASN A 632 4.41 -23.57 38.69
CA ASN A 632 4.71 -24.94 39.08
C ASN A 632 5.55 -25.67 38.00
N LEU A 633 5.18 -25.53 36.72
CA LEU A 633 5.97 -26.11 35.62
C LEU A 633 7.38 -25.50 35.51
N ARG A 634 7.53 -24.20 35.82
CA ARG A 634 8.85 -23.56 35.91
C ARG A 634 9.68 -24.18 37.03
N PHE A 635 9.10 -24.42 38.20
CA PHE A 635 9.78 -25.08 39.32
C PHE A 635 10.16 -26.53 39.00
N ASP A 636 9.26 -27.29 38.38
CA ASP A 636 9.52 -28.67 37.94
C ASP A 636 10.66 -28.72 36.92
N GLY A 637 10.65 -27.82 35.93
CA GLY A 637 11.73 -27.68 34.97
C GLY A 637 13.06 -27.36 35.65
N ASN A 638 13.07 -26.41 36.60
CA ASN A 638 14.27 -26.03 37.35
C ASN A 638 14.83 -27.18 38.19
N LYS A 639 13.96 -28.01 38.79
CA LYS A 639 14.35 -29.21 39.52
C LYS A 639 15.00 -30.23 38.58
N CYS A 640 14.37 -30.51 37.45
CA CYS A 640 14.90 -31.43 36.44
C CYS A 640 16.25 -30.95 35.89
N LEU A 641 16.41 -29.64 35.68
CA LEU A 641 17.66 -29.04 35.21
C LEU A 641 18.81 -29.23 36.22
N LYS A 642 18.54 -29.07 37.53
CA LYS A 642 19.51 -29.33 38.62
C LYS A 642 19.88 -30.81 38.72
N GLU A 643 18.92 -31.70 38.50
CA GLU A 643 19.11 -33.17 38.49
C GLU A 643 19.76 -33.69 37.20
N SER A 644 20.18 -32.81 36.28
CA SER A 644 20.75 -33.17 34.96
C SER A 644 19.81 -33.97 34.04
N ARG A 645 18.49 -33.91 34.27
CA ARG A 645 17.44 -34.52 33.44
C ARG A 645 16.97 -33.55 32.36
N TYR A 646 17.85 -33.27 31.38
CA TYR A 646 17.67 -32.17 30.43
C TYR A 646 16.45 -32.31 29.50
N LYS A 647 16.12 -33.52 29.03
CA LYS A 647 14.94 -33.75 28.16
C LYS A 647 13.63 -33.44 28.88
N GLU A 648 13.55 -33.81 30.15
CA GLU A 648 12.36 -33.59 30.98
C GLU A 648 12.22 -32.11 31.37
N ALA A 649 13.34 -31.45 31.68
CA ALA A 649 13.38 -30.00 31.89
C ALA A 649 12.88 -29.23 30.66
N LEU A 650 13.34 -29.60 29.46
CA LEU A 650 12.94 -29.00 28.18
C LEU A 650 11.44 -29.16 27.93
N ASN A 651 10.88 -30.34 28.20
CA ASN A 651 9.43 -30.59 28.10
C ASN A 651 8.65 -29.69 29.06
N ALA A 652 9.06 -29.60 30.33
CA ALA A 652 8.39 -28.77 31.34
C ALA A 652 8.42 -27.28 30.96
N TYR A 653 9.57 -26.76 30.51
CA TYR A 653 9.68 -25.36 30.07
C TYR A 653 8.87 -25.08 28.80
N SER A 654 8.90 -25.99 27.82
CA SER A 654 8.09 -25.84 26.60
C SER A 654 6.59 -25.88 26.89
N LEU A 655 6.15 -26.75 27.80
CA LEU A 655 4.76 -26.79 28.27
C LEU A 655 4.37 -25.49 28.98
N ALA A 656 5.24 -24.95 29.83
CA ALA A 656 5.00 -23.67 30.52
C ALA A 656 4.84 -22.51 29.53
N ILE A 657 5.74 -22.39 28.55
CA ILE A 657 5.69 -21.36 27.50
C ILE A 657 4.44 -21.53 26.62
N ASN A 658 4.14 -22.77 26.21
CA ASN A 658 2.95 -23.06 25.40
C ASN A 658 1.64 -22.76 26.15
N LEU A 659 1.57 -23.06 27.45
CA LEU A 659 0.40 -22.75 28.28
C LEU A 659 0.22 -21.25 28.46
N ALA A 660 1.32 -20.51 28.67
CA ALA A 660 1.29 -19.06 28.75
C ALA A 660 0.84 -18.42 27.43
N GLN A 661 1.38 -18.88 26.30
CA GLN A 661 0.98 -18.42 24.97
C GLN A 661 -0.48 -18.76 24.66
N LYS A 662 -0.95 -19.97 25.01
CA LYS A 662 -2.36 -20.37 24.86
C LYS A 662 -3.31 -19.58 25.75
N GLY A 663 -2.88 -19.24 26.96
CA GLY A 663 -3.66 -18.43 27.90
C GLY A 663 -3.59 -16.92 27.65
N ASN A 664 -2.77 -16.48 26.69
CA ASN A 664 -2.45 -15.06 26.46
C ASN A 664 -1.90 -14.35 27.72
N ILE A 665 -1.19 -15.09 28.57
CA ILE A 665 -0.57 -14.60 29.81
C ILE A 665 0.93 -14.39 29.55
N ALA A 666 1.48 -13.23 29.92
CA ALA A 666 2.92 -13.01 29.89
C ALA A 666 3.64 -14.00 30.82
N PHE A 667 4.65 -14.70 30.31
CA PHE A 667 5.46 -15.64 31.10
C PHE A 667 6.83 -15.06 31.44
N ASN A 668 7.45 -15.61 32.48
CA ASN A 668 8.78 -15.21 32.92
C ASN A 668 9.84 -15.53 31.84
N PRO A 669 10.54 -14.52 31.28
CA PRO A 669 11.53 -14.73 30.22
C PRO A 669 12.67 -15.70 30.61
N LEU A 670 12.95 -15.92 31.90
CA LEU A 670 13.92 -16.91 32.38
C LEU A 670 13.61 -18.35 31.93
N LEU A 671 12.36 -18.65 31.57
CA LEU A 671 12.00 -19.93 30.95
C LEU A 671 12.78 -20.17 29.63
N LEU A 672 13.05 -19.12 28.85
CA LEU A 672 13.82 -19.21 27.60
C LEU A 672 15.29 -19.50 27.88
N ILE A 673 15.92 -18.81 28.84
CA ILE A 673 17.30 -19.08 29.26
C ILE A 673 17.46 -20.52 29.75
N ASN A 674 16.54 -20.97 30.61
CA ASN A 674 16.66 -22.29 31.20
C ASN A 674 16.44 -23.40 30.15
N ARG A 675 15.55 -23.16 29.17
CA ARG A 675 15.34 -24.05 28.04
C ARG A 675 16.52 -24.05 27.07
N ALA A 676 17.08 -22.88 26.73
CA ALA A 676 18.32 -22.76 25.95
C ALA A 676 19.51 -23.48 26.60
N THR A 677 19.61 -23.41 27.93
CA THR A 677 20.63 -24.15 28.70
C THR A 677 20.45 -25.67 28.55
N ALA A 678 19.20 -26.16 28.63
CA ALA A 678 18.90 -27.57 28.39
C ALA A 678 19.23 -28.00 26.95
N TYR A 679 18.92 -27.16 25.95
CA TYR A 679 19.26 -27.40 24.55
C TYR A 679 20.78 -27.50 24.32
N ILE A 680 21.58 -26.59 24.87
CA ILE A 680 23.05 -26.64 24.78
C ILE A 680 23.60 -27.92 25.39
N LYS A 681 23.09 -28.35 26.55
CA LYS A 681 23.50 -29.59 27.21
C LYS A 681 23.13 -30.86 26.42
N LEU A 682 22.14 -30.76 25.54
CA LEU A 682 21.71 -31.82 24.63
C LEU A 682 22.36 -31.73 23.24
N GLY A 683 23.22 -30.74 22.98
CA GLY A 683 23.85 -30.51 21.67
C GLY A 683 22.90 -29.94 20.60
N GLN A 684 21.74 -29.41 21.00
CA GLN A 684 20.75 -28.82 20.09
C GLN A 684 21.00 -27.30 19.96
N TYR A 685 22.03 -26.94 19.21
CA TYR A 685 22.53 -25.57 19.18
C TYR A 685 21.64 -24.58 18.40
N GLU A 686 20.95 -25.01 17.35
CA GLU A 686 20.05 -24.14 16.57
C GLU A 686 18.85 -23.65 17.40
N ASP A 687 18.20 -24.56 18.15
CA ASP A 687 17.09 -24.23 19.04
C ASP A 687 17.54 -23.37 20.23
N ALA A 688 18.74 -23.64 20.77
CA ALA A 688 19.34 -22.81 21.81
C ALA A 688 19.60 -21.39 21.32
N LEU A 689 20.14 -21.24 20.10
CA LEU A 689 20.41 -19.94 19.48
C LEU A 689 19.11 -19.14 19.32
N LYS A 690 18.03 -19.81 18.92
CA LYS A 690 16.71 -19.19 18.78
C LYS A 690 16.19 -18.66 20.12
N ASP A 691 16.15 -19.50 21.16
CA ASP A 691 15.69 -19.10 22.48
C ASP A 691 16.58 -18.00 23.11
N ALA A 692 17.89 -18.03 22.85
CA ALA A 692 18.82 -17.01 23.31
C ALA A 692 18.57 -15.66 22.62
N ASN A 693 18.39 -15.63 21.29
CA ASN A 693 18.03 -14.42 20.56
C ASN A 693 16.66 -13.88 21.03
N ASP A 694 15.67 -14.76 21.18
CA ASP A 694 14.33 -14.42 21.69
C ASP A 694 14.38 -13.79 23.09
N TYR A 695 15.29 -14.25 23.94
CA TYR A 695 15.50 -13.68 25.26
C TYR A 695 16.21 -12.32 25.19
N ILE A 696 17.27 -12.18 24.38
CA ILE A 696 18.00 -10.92 24.18
C ILE A 696 17.05 -9.82 23.67
N THR A 697 16.17 -10.13 22.73
CA THR A 697 15.16 -9.17 22.24
C THR A 697 14.25 -8.64 23.35
N ARG A 698 13.91 -9.47 24.35
CA ARG A 698 13.06 -9.10 25.50
C ARG A 698 13.86 -8.46 26.63
N SER A 699 15.16 -8.68 26.69
CA SER A 699 16.05 -8.21 27.77
C SER A 699 17.44 -7.93 27.19
N PRO A 700 17.66 -6.77 26.54
CA PRO A 700 18.89 -6.49 25.80
C PRO A 700 20.15 -6.41 26.68
N ASP A 701 20.02 -5.94 27.93
CA ASP A 701 21.13 -5.75 28.86
C ASP A 701 21.50 -7.03 29.65
N CYS A 702 21.35 -8.21 29.04
CA CYS A 702 21.51 -9.50 29.74
C CYS A 702 22.83 -10.22 29.40
N TRP A 703 23.64 -10.56 30.41
CA TRP A 703 24.86 -11.34 30.14
C TRP A 703 24.56 -12.81 29.76
N MET A 704 23.53 -13.42 30.37
CA MET A 704 23.25 -14.85 30.20
C MET A 704 22.69 -15.16 28.80
N GLY A 705 21.89 -14.27 28.22
CA GLY A 705 21.39 -14.43 26.86
C GLY A 705 22.54 -14.45 25.84
N TYR A 706 23.44 -13.46 25.92
CA TYR A 706 24.63 -13.41 25.07
C TYR A 706 25.58 -14.59 25.30
N ALA A 707 25.75 -15.04 26.55
CA ALA A 707 26.61 -16.20 26.86
C ALA A 707 26.08 -17.50 26.22
N LEU A 708 24.77 -17.74 26.30
CA LEU A 708 24.15 -18.92 25.67
C LEU A 708 24.15 -18.80 24.15
N LYS A 709 23.94 -17.60 23.59
CA LYS A 709 24.11 -17.33 22.16
C LYS A 709 25.53 -17.65 21.69
N ALA A 710 26.55 -17.24 22.44
CA ALA A 710 27.94 -17.53 22.14
C ALA A 710 28.23 -19.03 22.11
N LEU A 711 27.78 -19.77 23.14
CA LEU A 711 27.95 -21.22 23.23
C LEU A 711 27.20 -21.98 22.13
N ALA A 712 26.02 -21.51 21.74
CA ALA A 712 25.26 -22.09 20.65
C ALA A 712 25.97 -21.87 19.30
N LEU A 713 26.46 -20.66 19.02
CA LEU A 713 27.20 -20.35 17.80
C LEU A 713 28.54 -21.10 17.72
N ASP A 714 29.23 -21.27 18.85
CA ASP A 714 30.44 -22.10 18.96
C ASP A 714 30.15 -23.56 18.59
N GLY A 715 29.04 -24.11 19.11
CA GLY A 715 28.56 -25.44 18.75
C GLY A 715 28.14 -25.60 17.29
N LEU A 716 27.73 -24.51 16.62
CA LEU A 716 27.44 -24.46 15.18
C LEU A 716 28.67 -24.16 14.31
N ASN A 717 29.86 -24.04 14.91
CA ASN A 717 31.12 -23.71 14.25
C ASN A 717 31.14 -22.30 13.60
N GLU A 718 30.32 -21.36 14.08
CA GLU A 718 30.33 -19.94 13.71
C GLU A 718 31.27 -19.12 14.62
N LYS A 719 32.57 -19.38 14.52
CA LYS A 719 33.58 -18.86 15.48
C LYS A 719 33.54 -17.35 15.70
N VAL A 720 33.49 -16.54 14.64
CA VAL A 720 33.53 -15.06 14.77
C VAL A 720 32.24 -14.52 15.43
N SER A 721 31.07 -15.02 15.00
CA SER A 721 29.79 -14.66 15.61
C SER A 721 29.73 -15.07 17.10
N ALA A 722 30.30 -16.24 17.43
CA ALA A 722 30.40 -16.73 18.80
C ALA A 722 31.29 -15.83 19.67
N GLU A 723 32.44 -15.41 19.15
CA GLU A 723 33.35 -14.49 19.84
C GLU A 723 32.73 -13.11 20.08
N ILE A 724 31.96 -12.57 19.13
CA ILE A 724 31.21 -11.31 19.28
C ILE A 724 30.18 -11.43 20.40
N ALA A 725 29.37 -12.49 20.39
CA ALA A 725 28.38 -12.73 21.45
C ALA A 725 29.06 -12.95 22.82
N ALA A 726 30.20 -13.62 22.85
CA ALA A 726 30.99 -13.81 24.07
C ALA A 726 31.55 -12.47 24.59
N ALA A 727 32.01 -11.58 23.71
CA ALA A 727 32.47 -10.25 24.09
C ALA A 727 31.34 -9.40 24.71
N LEU A 728 30.13 -9.45 24.14
CA LEU A 728 28.95 -8.80 24.71
C LEU A 728 28.55 -9.40 26.06
N ALA A 729 28.63 -10.73 26.22
CA ALA A 729 28.39 -11.39 27.50
C ALA A 729 29.39 -10.93 28.58
N PHE A 730 30.67 -10.82 28.23
CA PHE A 730 31.73 -10.28 29.10
C PHE A 730 31.51 -8.80 29.42
N TYR A 731 31.01 -8.01 28.47
CA TYR A 731 30.70 -6.60 28.72
C TYR A 731 29.69 -6.43 29.84
N HIS A 732 28.57 -7.16 29.80
CA HIS A 732 27.52 -7.12 30.82
C HIS A 732 27.89 -7.84 32.12
N ASN A 733 28.82 -8.80 32.10
CA ASN A 733 29.31 -9.48 33.29
C ASN A 733 30.84 -9.69 33.25
N LYS A 734 31.58 -8.80 33.90
CA LYS A 734 33.06 -8.80 33.91
C LYS A 734 33.68 -10.04 34.58
N VAL A 735 32.93 -10.80 35.38
CA VAL A 735 33.41 -12.03 36.05
C VAL A 735 32.99 -13.32 35.32
N ILE A 736 32.40 -13.24 34.12
CA ILE A 736 31.90 -14.43 33.41
C ILE A 736 33.00 -15.48 33.12
N PHE A 737 34.23 -15.04 32.85
CA PHE A 737 35.37 -15.94 32.61
C PHE A 737 35.90 -16.63 33.88
N SER A 738 35.51 -16.19 35.09
CA SER A 738 35.79 -16.91 36.34
C SER A 738 34.62 -17.78 36.78
N ASP A 739 33.39 -17.28 36.66
CA ASP A 739 32.24 -17.84 37.36
C ASP A 739 31.41 -18.81 36.51
N PHE A 740 31.53 -18.73 35.18
CA PHE A 740 30.78 -19.60 34.27
C PHE A 740 31.70 -20.56 33.53
N LEU A 741 31.98 -21.71 34.17
CA LEU A 741 32.97 -22.70 33.72
C LEU A 741 32.76 -23.17 32.27
N LEU A 742 31.50 -23.34 31.84
CA LEU A 742 31.18 -23.82 30.50
C LEU A 742 31.58 -22.79 29.42
N PHE A 743 31.39 -21.51 29.71
CA PHE A 743 31.82 -20.41 28.84
C PHE A 743 33.34 -20.22 28.85
N LYS A 744 33.97 -20.31 30.02
CA LYS A 744 35.43 -20.25 30.15
C LYS A 744 36.13 -21.31 29.28
N ASN A 745 35.62 -22.54 29.29
CA ASN A 745 36.20 -23.66 28.55
C ASN A 745 36.12 -23.49 27.03
N SER A 746 35.05 -22.85 26.52
CA SER A 746 34.91 -22.55 25.08
C SER A 746 35.76 -21.36 24.62
N PHE A 747 35.97 -20.34 25.47
CA PHE A 747 36.57 -19.06 25.06
C PHE A 747 37.88 -18.71 25.82
N VAL A 748 38.75 -19.69 26.06
CA VAL A 748 39.93 -19.57 26.95
C VAL A 748 40.85 -18.37 26.64
N ALA A 749 41.14 -18.12 25.37
CA ALA A 749 42.06 -17.05 24.92
C ALA A 749 41.34 -15.77 24.44
N LEU A 750 40.00 -15.70 24.56
CA LEU A 750 39.25 -14.56 24.03
C LEU A 750 39.41 -13.30 24.88
N LYS A 751 39.56 -13.45 26.20
CA LYS A 751 39.59 -12.32 27.16
C LYS A 751 40.67 -11.29 26.83
N GLU A 752 41.84 -11.74 26.36
CA GLU A 752 42.99 -10.87 26.02
C GLU A 752 42.80 -10.10 24.72
N ARG A 753 41.79 -10.46 23.92
CA ARG A 753 41.46 -9.81 22.63
C ARG A 753 40.28 -8.84 22.72
N ILE A 754 39.60 -8.77 23.86
CA ILE A 754 38.44 -7.90 24.07
C ILE A 754 38.89 -6.58 24.69
N PHE A 755 38.63 -5.49 23.99
CA PHE A 755 38.84 -4.12 24.44
C PHE A 755 37.48 -3.46 24.65
N ILE A 756 37.19 -3.04 25.88
CA ILE A 756 36.00 -2.24 26.19
C ILE A 756 36.40 -0.78 26.05
N CYS A 757 35.69 -0.06 25.18
CA CYS A 757 35.99 1.33 24.87
C CYS A 757 34.80 2.19 25.28
N ASP A 758 34.86 2.86 26.43
CA ASP A 758 33.78 3.73 26.91
C ASP A 758 33.99 5.19 26.48
N SER A 759 35.14 5.51 25.88
CA SER A 759 35.46 6.84 25.35
C SER A 759 36.15 6.80 23.98
N VAL A 760 36.14 7.94 23.27
CA VAL A 760 36.84 8.10 21.98
C VAL A 760 38.35 7.87 22.10
N GLU A 761 38.96 8.25 23.24
CA GLU A 761 40.39 8.07 23.48
C GLU A 761 40.77 6.59 23.68
N GLU A 762 39.92 5.83 24.38
CA GLU A 762 40.09 4.38 24.53
C GLU A 762 39.88 3.65 23.21
N LEU A 763 38.89 4.08 22.42
CA LEU A 763 38.67 3.58 21.06
C LEU A 763 39.90 3.83 20.17
N ARG A 764 40.46 5.04 20.21
CA ARG A 764 41.70 5.40 19.48
C ARG A 764 42.84 4.48 19.89
N LYS A 765 43.10 4.33 21.19
CA LYS A 765 44.18 3.48 21.71
C LYS A 765 44.00 2.04 21.28
N ALA A 766 42.81 1.48 21.38
CA ALA A 766 42.58 0.07 21.07
C ALA A 766 42.68 -0.23 19.56
N ILE A 767 42.23 0.69 18.69
CA ILE A 767 42.40 0.58 17.24
C ILE A 767 43.89 0.54 16.86
N PHE A 768 44.70 1.45 17.41
CA PHE A 768 46.12 1.59 17.08
C PHE A 768 47.08 0.88 18.04
N SER A 769 46.57 0.03 18.94
CA SER A 769 47.40 -0.75 19.86
C SER A 769 48.12 -1.89 19.14
N ASP A 770 49.42 -2.02 19.44
CA ASP A 770 50.31 -3.13 19.06
C ASP A 770 50.40 -4.23 20.15
N GLU A 771 49.56 -4.17 21.19
CA GLU A 771 49.60 -5.10 22.34
C GLU A 771 49.17 -6.54 21.99
N VAL A 772 48.63 -6.77 20.79
CA VAL A 772 48.16 -8.07 20.31
C VAL A 772 49.03 -8.50 19.11
N GLU A 773 49.36 -9.79 19.03
CA GLU A 773 50.12 -10.36 17.90
C GLU A 773 49.51 -9.95 16.55
N ALA A 774 50.38 -9.68 15.57
CA ALA A 774 50.00 -9.13 14.28
C ALA A 774 48.92 -9.97 13.55
N ASP A 775 48.83 -11.28 13.74
CA ASP A 775 47.89 -12.10 12.97
C ASP A 775 46.50 -12.30 13.62
N VAL A 776 46.20 -11.59 14.71
CA VAL A 776 45.00 -11.83 15.53
C VAL A 776 43.99 -10.68 15.45
N LEU A 777 42.69 -11.00 15.28
CA LEU A 777 41.59 -10.03 15.27
C LEU A 777 41.29 -9.49 16.68
N LYS A 778 41.25 -8.17 16.81
CA LYS A 778 40.86 -7.43 18.03
C LYS A 778 39.34 -7.23 18.08
N ILE A 779 38.70 -7.44 19.23
CA ILE A 779 37.26 -7.17 19.42
C ILE A 779 37.09 -5.93 20.29
N LEU A 780 36.57 -4.87 19.69
CA LEU A 780 36.32 -3.56 20.29
C LEU A 780 34.84 -3.46 20.63
N VAL A 781 34.52 -3.44 21.92
CA VAL A 781 33.15 -3.29 22.42
C VAL A 781 32.91 -1.82 22.77
N LEU A 782 31.95 -1.19 22.08
CA LEU A 782 31.59 0.21 22.25
C LEU A 782 30.50 0.34 23.32
N GLY A 783 30.87 0.79 24.53
CA GLY A 783 29.97 0.90 25.69
C GLY A 783 29.20 2.22 25.79
N SER A 784 29.64 3.28 25.11
CA SER A 784 28.97 4.59 25.12
C SER A 784 27.89 4.71 24.04
N GLU A 785 26.90 5.55 24.30
CA GLU A 785 25.78 5.80 23.36
C GLU A 785 26.22 6.61 22.13
N GLU A 786 27.16 7.56 22.29
CA GLU A 786 27.65 8.40 21.20
C GLU A 786 29.17 8.56 21.21
N TYR A 787 29.80 8.33 20.04
CA TYR A 787 31.21 8.60 19.76
C TYR A 787 31.33 9.68 18.71
N ILE A 788 31.84 10.85 19.09
CA ILE A 788 32.04 11.97 18.18
C ILE A 788 33.49 11.99 17.70
N LEU A 789 33.70 11.68 16.42
CA LEU A 789 35.01 11.65 15.78
C LEU A 789 35.28 12.94 14.99
N ASN A 790 36.46 13.51 15.23
CA ASN A 790 37.00 14.67 14.52
C ASN A 790 38.34 14.30 13.84
N SER A 791 38.76 15.11 12.85
CA SER A 791 40.00 14.89 12.07
C SER A 791 41.28 14.88 12.90
N GLU A 792 41.25 15.36 14.14
CA GLU A 792 42.40 15.36 15.06
C GLU A 792 42.40 14.14 16.02
N THR A 793 41.27 13.44 16.13
CA THR A 793 41.03 12.43 17.19
C THR A 793 41.35 10.99 16.79
N ILE A 794 41.07 10.55 15.55
CA ILE A 794 41.40 9.20 15.08
C ILE A 794 41.88 9.30 13.63
N VAL A 795 43.19 9.12 13.41
CA VAL A 795 43.83 9.30 12.10
C VAL A 795 44.59 8.03 11.73
N GLY A 796 44.16 7.36 10.67
CA GLY A 796 44.77 6.13 10.16
C GLY A 796 43.76 5.06 9.74
N PRO A 797 44.18 4.06 8.95
CA PRO A 797 43.32 2.96 8.53
C PRO A 797 42.98 2.06 9.73
N TRP A 798 41.72 1.67 9.83
CA TRP A 798 41.29 0.65 10.78
C TRP A 798 41.59 -0.71 10.17
N ASP A 799 42.28 -1.56 10.92
CA ASP A 799 42.73 -2.85 10.44
C ASP A 799 42.65 -3.91 11.53
N ARG A 800 42.32 -5.15 11.11
CA ARG A 800 42.21 -6.35 11.94
C ARG A 800 41.35 -6.15 13.20
N CYS A 801 40.22 -5.46 13.06
CA CYS A 801 39.35 -5.15 14.19
C CYS A 801 37.86 -5.45 13.94
N VAL A 802 37.18 -5.90 14.99
CA VAL A 802 35.74 -6.13 15.05
C VAL A 802 35.15 -5.11 16.00
N LEU A 803 34.35 -4.16 15.49
CA LEU A 803 33.66 -3.18 16.31
C LEU A 803 32.21 -3.61 16.54
N VAL A 804 31.81 -3.63 17.80
CA VAL A 804 30.51 -4.13 18.26
C VAL A 804 29.87 -3.07 19.14
N GLY A 805 28.72 -2.52 18.71
CA GLY A 805 27.87 -1.72 19.57
C GLY A 805 27.16 -2.59 20.61
N THR A 806 27.16 -2.18 21.88
CA THR A 806 26.47 -2.91 22.95
C THR A 806 24.94 -2.84 22.83
N ARG A 807 24.43 -1.83 22.12
CA ARG A 807 23.03 -1.56 21.88
C ARG A 807 22.84 -0.99 20.47
N ASN A 808 21.61 -1.04 19.95
CA ASN A 808 21.28 -0.57 18.60
C ASN A 808 21.35 0.97 18.44
N ASP A 809 21.39 1.72 19.55
CA ASP A 809 21.52 3.17 19.60
C ASP A 809 22.98 3.65 19.64
N CYS A 810 23.96 2.73 19.70
CA CYS A 810 25.37 3.09 19.66
C CYS A 810 25.71 3.81 18.36
N SER A 811 26.09 5.08 18.49
CA SER A 811 26.24 6.01 17.37
C SER A 811 27.67 6.50 17.22
N VAL A 812 28.14 6.58 15.96
CA VAL A 812 29.45 7.13 15.60
C VAL A 812 29.24 8.31 14.65
N SER A 813 29.49 9.51 15.16
CA SER A 813 29.25 10.78 14.48
C SER A 813 30.56 11.40 13.97
N LEU A 814 30.67 11.67 12.67
CA LEU A 814 31.82 12.38 12.08
C LEU A 814 31.47 13.85 11.81
N LYS A 815 32.13 14.78 12.53
CA LYS A 815 31.88 16.23 12.41
C LYS A 815 32.74 16.93 11.34
N SER A 816 33.89 16.37 10.97
CA SER A 816 34.82 16.95 9.98
C SER A 816 34.77 16.22 8.63
N ASN A 817 35.37 16.83 7.60
CA ASN A 817 35.53 16.21 6.28
C ASN A 817 36.65 15.16 6.33
N TYR A 818 36.33 13.99 6.87
CA TYR A 818 37.28 12.89 7.07
C TYR A 818 36.70 11.57 6.55
N VAL A 819 37.57 10.72 6.02
CA VAL A 819 37.22 9.42 5.47
C VAL A 819 37.79 8.35 6.40
N ILE A 820 36.94 7.43 6.88
CA ILE A 820 37.41 6.29 7.69
C ILE A 820 37.89 5.20 6.73
N PRO A 821 39.20 4.92 6.64
CA PRO A 821 39.71 3.86 5.78
C PRO A 821 39.59 2.52 6.50
N LEU A 822 38.96 1.53 5.87
CA LEU A 822 38.83 0.17 6.41
C LEU A 822 39.67 -0.83 5.58
N LEU A 823 40.37 -1.72 6.27
CA LEU A 823 41.18 -2.80 5.69
C LEU A 823 40.58 -4.18 5.99
N LYS A 824 40.89 -4.81 7.13
CA LYS A 824 40.27 -6.09 7.55
C LYS A 824 39.36 -5.87 8.76
N CYS A 825 38.12 -5.44 8.52
CA CYS A 825 37.24 -4.99 9.59
C CYS A 825 35.87 -5.65 9.57
N MET A 826 35.28 -5.85 10.76
CA MET A 826 33.87 -6.18 10.90
C MET A 826 33.17 -5.14 11.79
N LEU A 827 32.05 -4.58 11.33
CA LEU A 827 31.26 -3.60 12.09
C LEU A 827 29.86 -4.18 12.37
N THR A 828 29.38 -4.10 13.60
CA THR A 828 28.05 -4.62 13.93
C THR A 828 27.31 -3.80 14.98
N ASN A 829 26.01 -3.60 14.76
CA ASN A 829 25.11 -2.84 15.65
C ASN A 829 25.56 -1.40 15.90
N ILE A 830 25.97 -0.69 14.84
CA ILE A 830 26.47 0.69 14.94
C ILE A 830 25.72 1.57 13.94
N SER A 831 25.30 2.75 14.41
CA SER A 831 24.72 3.81 13.59
C SER A 831 25.75 4.89 13.27
N PHE A 832 26.11 5.05 12.01
CA PHE A 832 27.06 6.06 11.54
C PHE A 832 26.34 7.32 11.04
N TYR A 833 26.68 8.46 11.65
CA TYR A 833 26.21 9.79 11.23
C TYR A 833 27.36 10.58 10.61
N LEU A 834 27.39 10.61 9.29
CA LEU A 834 28.50 11.14 8.49
C LEU A 834 28.16 12.56 8.01
N ASN A 835 28.58 13.62 8.71
CA ASN A 835 28.20 14.98 8.29
C ASN A 835 28.85 15.38 6.93
N LYS A 836 30.17 15.36 6.86
CA LYS A 836 30.96 15.58 5.63
C LYS A 836 31.98 14.46 5.36
N GLY A 837 31.79 13.32 6.00
CA GLY A 837 32.71 12.18 5.96
C GLY A 837 32.14 10.99 5.17
N SER A 838 32.98 10.00 4.92
CA SER A 838 32.57 8.74 4.31
C SER A 838 33.36 7.56 4.88
N ILE A 839 32.82 6.35 4.71
CA ILE A 839 33.58 5.12 4.94
C ILE A 839 34.18 4.67 3.62
N PHE A 840 35.48 4.35 3.63
CA PHE A 840 36.21 3.96 2.44
C PHE A 840 36.94 2.65 2.63
N CYS A 841 36.59 1.65 1.82
CA CYS A 841 37.26 0.36 1.83
C CYS A 841 38.34 0.35 0.73
N MET A 842 39.60 0.22 1.12
CA MET A 842 40.73 0.30 0.16
C MET A 842 40.83 -0.93 -0.74
N HIS A 843 41.67 -0.86 -1.77
CA HIS A 843 42.00 -2.05 -2.58
C HIS A 843 42.58 -3.18 -1.71
N GLY A 844 42.08 -4.41 -1.92
CA GLY A 844 42.48 -5.59 -1.14
C GLY A 844 41.95 -5.64 0.30
N SER A 845 41.06 -4.71 0.67
CA SER A 845 40.33 -4.77 1.94
C SER A 845 39.30 -5.91 1.94
N VAL A 846 38.99 -6.43 3.14
CA VAL A 846 37.92 -7.39 3.39
C VAL A 846 37.10 -6.85 4.56
N VAL A 847 35.94 -6.29 4.24
CA VAL A 847 35.10 -5.58 5.20
C VAL A 847 33.72 -6.21 5.27
N LYS A 848 33.25 -6.50 6.48
CA LYS A 848 31.88 -7.00 6.72
C LYS A 848 31.13 -6.05 7.65
N ILE A 849 29.92 -5.68 7.28
CA ILE A 849 29.02 -4.89 8.12
C ILE A 849 27.71 -5.65 8.35
N LEU A 850 27.22 -5.63 9.58
CA LEU A 850 26.03 -6.38 9.99
C LEU A 850 25.14 -5.52 10.89
N ASN A 851 23.88 -5.31 10.50
CA ASN A 851 22.91 -4.55 11.29
C ASN A 851 23.44 -3.13 11.65
N CYS A 852 24.03 -2.46 10.67
CA CYS A 852 24.53 -1.08 10.79
C CYS A 852 23.65 -0.11 10.01
N ASN A 853 23.53 1.12 10.52
CA ASN A 853 22.85 2.22 9.83
C ASN A 853 23.85 3.28 9.36
N PHE A 854 23.65 3.86 8.19
CA PHE A 854 24.48 4.92 7.63
C PHE A 854 23.62 6.08 7.17
N THR A 855 23.90 7.27 7.69
CA THR A 855 23.32 8.54 7.24
C THR A 855 24.44 9.49 6.87
N SER A 856 24.33 10.18 5.73
CA SER A 856 25.38 11.10 5.26
C SER A 856 24.81 12.43 4.78
N TYR A 857 25.39 13.54 5.24
CA TYR A 857 25.02 14.89 4.76
C TYR A 857 26.00 15.45 3.72
N ASP A 858 26.95 14.62 3.24
CA ASP A 858 27.88 14.95 2.14
C ASP A 858 27.19 14.76 0.78
N ASP A 859 27.18 15.82 -0.03
CA ASP A 859 26.59 15.84 -1.38
C ASP A 859 27.58 15.45 -2.50
N ARG A 860 28.85 15.23 -2.13
CA ARG A 860 29.94 14.89 -3.06
C ARG A 860 30.40 13.45 -2.96
N ARG A 861 30.17 12.77 -1.83
CA ARG A 861 30.63 11.40 -1.60
C ARG A 861 29.52 10.54 -1.02
N SER A 862 29.46 9.31 -1.50
CA SER A 862 28.55 8.30 -1.00
C SER A 862 28.87 7.93 0.45
N ALA A 863 27.88 7.50 1.22
CA ALA A 863 28.09 7.16 2.63
C ALA A 863 29.15 6.07 2.82
N VAL A 864 29.13 5.07 1.92
CA VAL A 864 30.15 4.04 1.83
C VAL A 864 30.67 3.93 0.40
N VAL A 865 31.99 3.92 0.27
CA VAL A 865 32.72 3.70 -0.99
C VAL A 865 33.62 2.50 -0.82
N THR A 866 33.56 1.52 -1.72
CA THR A 866 34.41 0.32 -1.66
C THR A 866 35.20 0.09 -2.94
N LEU A 867 36.50 -0.15 -2.78
CA LEU A 867 37.42 -0.64 -3.81
C LEU A 867 37.95 -2.06 -3.54
N GLY A 868 37.45 -2.71 -2.48
CA GLY A 868 37.83 -4.06 -2.04
C GLY A 868 36.62 -4.97 -1.84
N ASP A 869 36.81 -6.09 -1.13
CA ASP A 869 35.74 -7.03 -0.82
C ASP A 869 34.88 -6.49 0.33
N PHE A 870 33.60 -6.27 0.05
CA PHE A 870 32.68 -5.62 0.97
C PHE A 870 31.37 -6.38 1.09
N ASN A 871 31.02 -6.79 2.30
CA ASN A 871 29.81 -7.53 2.60
C ASN A 871 28.91 -6.74 3.54
N ALA A 872 27.70 -6.40 3.09
CA ALA A 872 26.67 -5.78 3.89
C ALA A 872 25.49 -6.73 4.11
N ASP A 873 25.13 -6.94 5.38
CA ASP A 873 24.04 -7.84 5.78
C ASP A 873 23.11 -7.12 6.77
N GLN A 874 21.81 -7.05 6.45
CA GLN A 874 20.79 -6.38 7.26
C GLN A 874 21.12 -4.91 7.60
N CYS A 875 21.82 -4.21 6.70
CA CYS A 875 22.22 -2.81 6.90
C CYS A 875 21.23 -1.83 6.27
N SER A 876 21.21 -0.60 6.80
CA SER A 876 20.37 0.48 6.32
C SER A 876 21.24 1.67 5.87
N PHE A 877 20.98 2.18 4.67
CA PHE A 877 21.65 3.35 4.07
C PHE A 877 20.56 4.38 3.78
N THR A 878 20.43 5.36 4.66
CA THR A 878 19.26 6.24 4.70
C THR A 878 19.63 7.71 4.71
N SER A 879 18.85 8.51 3.99
CA SER A 879 18.96 9.97 4.05
C SER A 879 20.37 10.48 3.73
N THR A 880 21.08 9.81 2.82
CA THR A 880 22.36 10.29 2.31
C THR A 880 22.12 11.42 1.31
N LYS A 881 22.89 12.51 1.29
CA LYS A 881 22.74 13.54 0.23
C LYS A 881 23.25 13.07 -1.15
N ASP A 882 24.26 12.22 -1.16
CA ASP A 882 24.76 11.53 -2.36
C ASP A 882 24.18 10.10 -2.43
N SER A 883 24.94 9.13 -2.99
CA SER A 883 24.52 7.73 -3.06
C SER A 883 24.71 6.98 -1.73
N GLY A 884 23.94 5.92 -1.51
CA GLY A 884 24.04 5.11 -0.29
C GLY A 884 25.34 4.29 -0.25
N LEU A 885 25.58 3.48 -1.29
CA LEU A 885 26.78 2.67 -1.46
C LEU A 885 27.29 2.76 -2.90
N TYR A 886 28.59 2.98 -3.04
CA TYR A 886 29.30 2.99 -4.32
C TYR A 886 30.41 1.94 -4.32
N THR A 887 30.46 1.09 -5.34
CA THR A 887 31.53 0.10 -5.55
C THR A 887 32.23 0.28 -6.89
N ALA A 888 33.56 0.23 -6.89
CA ALA A 888 34.39 0.22 -8.09
C ALA A 888 35.59 -0.71 -7.92
N LYS A 889 36.00 -1.44 -8.97
CA LYS A 889 37.14 -2.38 -8.97
C LYS A 889 37.14 -3.55 -7.95
N GLY A 890 36.27 -3.54 -6.93
CA GLY A 890 36.14 -4.55 -5.87
C GLY A 890 34.83 -5.35 -5.95
N ASN A 891 34.66 -6.30 -5.02
CA ASN A 891 33.46 -7.16 -4.97
C ASN A 891 32.53 -6.74 -3.82
N ALA A 892 31.28 -6.42 -4.14
CA ALA A 892 30.28 -6.07 -3.13
C ALA A 892 29.16 -7.13 -3.04
N LEU A 893 28.91 -7.65 -1.85
CA LEU A 893 27.77 -8.51 -1.54
C LEU A 893 26.82 -7.78 -0.59
N VAL A 894 25.56 -7.62 -1.00
CA VAL A 894 24.53 -6.90 -0.27
C VAL A 894 23.33 -7.82 -0.04
N VAL A 895 23.00 -8.10 1.22
CA VAL A 895 21.94 -9.06 1.59
C VAL A 895 21.02 -8.44 2.63
N GLY A 896 19.70 -8.44 2.39
CA GLY A 896 18.75 -7.96 3.39
C GLY A 896 18.85 -6.46 3.71
N CYS A 897 19.51 -5.67 2.86
CA CYS A 897 19.78 -4.26 3.13
C CYS A 897 18.67 -3.33 2.62
N SER A 898 18.62 -2.12 3.17
CA SER A 898 17.69 -1.07 2.76
C SER A 898 18.42 0.19 2.31
N PHE A 899 18.08 0.71 1.13
CA PHE A 899 18.61 1.96 0.58
C PHE A 899 17.45 2.91 0.34
N LEU A 900 17.26 3.90 1.23
CA LEU A 900 16.08 4.76 1.18
C LEU A 900 16.34 6.25 1.39
N ASN A 901 15.57 7.09 0.68
CA ASN A 901 15.62 8.55 0.80
C ASN A 901 17.02 9.14 0.54
N ASN A 902 17.83 8.50 -0.31
CA ASN A 902 19.15 9.04 -0.68
C ASN A 902 19.00 10.08 -1.79
N GLY A 903 19.81 11.13 -1.80
CA GLY A 903 19.65 12.30 -2.67
C GLY A 903 20.04 12.05 -4.13
N LYS A 904 20.86 11.02 -4.39
CA LYS A 904 21.15 10.55 -5.75
C LYS A 904 20.72 9.09 -5.94
N VAL A 905 21.66 8.16 -5.97
CA VAL A 905 21.40 6.75 -6.28
C VAL A 905 21.35 5.93 -5.00
N GLY A 906 20.48 4.92 -4.92
CA GLY A 906 20.50 4.01 -3.77
C GLY A 906 21.82 3.23 -3.70
N LEU A 907 22.12 2.49 -4.78
CA LEU A 907 23.27 1.61 -4.91
C LEU A 907 23.90 1.75 -6.29
N GLU A 908 25.24 1.78 -6.36
CA GLU A 908 25.95 2.06 -7.61
C GLU A 908 27.20 1.19 -7.77
N VAL A 909 27.41 0.63 -8.97
CA VAL A 909 28.61 -0.13 -9.35
C VAL A 909 29.20 0.36 -10.67
N ARG A 910 30.50 0.65 -10.72
CA ARG A 910 31.21 1.15 -11.91
C ARG A 910 32.64 0.60 -12.01
N GLU A 911 33.34 0.93 -13.10
CA GLU A 911 34.81 0.85 -13.23
C GLU A 911 35.42 -0.48 -12.75
N GLY A 912 34.98 -1.59 -13.32
CA GLY A 912 35.50 -2.91 -13.02
C GLY A 912 34.96 -3.55 -11.74
N GLY A 913 33.99 -2.94 -11.05
CA GLY A 913 33.39 -3.51 -9.84
C GLY A 913 32.48 -4.70 -10.13
N THR A 914 32.32 -5.59 -9.14
CA THR A 914 31.27 -6.62 -9.13
C THR A 914 30.27 -6.36 -8.00
N LEU A 915 29.01 -6.69 -8.25
CA LEU A 915 27.94 -6.45 -7.29
C LEU A 915 26.95 -7.61 -7.26
N LYS A 916 26.69 -8.15 -6.07
CA LYS A 916 25.68 -9.18 -5.82
C LYS A 916 24.69 -8.68 -4.78
N VAL A 917 23.45 -8.46 -5.19
CA VAL A 917 22.38 -7.95 -4.32
C VAL A 917 21.29 -9.00 -4.16
N LYS A 918 20.90 -9.28 -2.91
CA LYS A 918 19.86 -10.27 -2.58
C LYS A 918 18.89 -9.74 -1.54
N SER A 919 17.60 -9.98 -1.75
CA SER A 919 16.55 -9.75 -0.74
C SER A 919 16.60 -8.36 -0.12
N SER A 920 16.92 -7.35 -0.92
CA SER A 920 17.16 -5.97 -0.47
C SER A 920 16.09 -5.02 -1.02
N ARG A 921 15.89 -3.88 -0.34
CA ARG A 921 14.91 -2.86 -0.71
C ARG A 921 15.62 -1.56 -1.09
N ILE A 922 15.31 -1.02 -2.28
CA ILE A 922 15.96 0.17 -2.84
C ILE A 922 14.87 1.14 -3.31
N HIS A 923 14.60 2.19 -2.55
CA HIS A 923 13.45 3.04 -2.85
C HIS A 923 13.51 4.49 -2.40
N ASN A 924 12.65 5.34 -2.97
CA ASN A 924 12.55 6.77 -2.63
C ASN A 924 13.88 7.53 -2.81
N ASN A 925 14.75 7.10 -3.73
CA ASN A 925 16.00 7.82 -3.99
C ASN A 925 15.77 8.95 -5.00
N GLY A 926 16.53 10.05 -4.86
CA GLY A 926 16.38 11.30 -5.61
C GLY A 926 16.78 11.22 -7.08
N ARG A 927 17.35 10.10 -7.52
CA ARG A 927 17.63 9.74 -8.92
C ARG A 927 17.26 8.27 -9.17
N HIS A 928 18.17 7.46 -9.70
CA HIS A 928 17.98 6.03 -9.92
C HIS A 928 17.94 5.21 -8.63
N GLY A 929 17.30 4.05 -8.65
CA GLY A 929 17.41 3.07 -7.56
C GLY A 929 18.79 2.39 -7.55
N LEU A 930 19.09 1.67 -8.63
CA LEU A 930 20.32 0.93 -8.84
C LEU A 930 20.96 1.33 -10.18
N VAL A 931 22.24 1.69 -10.15
CA VAL A 931 23.03 1.98 -11.36
C VAL A 931 24.13 0.93 -11.52
N ILE A 932 24.16 0.29 -12.69
CA ILE A 932 25.15 -0.70 -13.10
C ILE A 932 25.91 -0.14 -14.30
N GLY A 933 27.13 0.32 -14.06
CA GLY A 933 28.07 0.81 -15.05
C GLY A 933 28.26 2.33 -15.09
N PRO A 934 29.16 2.82 -15.96
CA PRO A 934 29.85 2.09 -17.01
C PRO A 934 30.93 1.11 -16.50
N GLU A 935 31.25 0.11 -17.33
CA GLU A 935 32.35 -0.85 -17.14
C GLU A 935 32.24 -1.76 -15.91
N ALA A 936 31.03 -2.12 -15.45
CA ALA A 936 30.89 -3.16 -14.41
C ALA A 936 31.20 -4.55 -14.99
N LEU A 937 31.88 -5.41 -14.22
CA LEU A 937 32.33 -6.74 -14.67
C LEU A 937 31.27 -7.83 -14.56
N GLU A 938 30.62 -7.93 -13.40
CA GLU A 938 29.56 -8.89 -13.10
C GLU A 938 28.58 -8.25 -12.13
N CYS A 939 27.29 -8.25 -12.48
CA CYS A 939 26.26 -7.78 -11.56
C CYS A 939 25.09 -8.76 -11.51
N VAL A 940 24.73 -9.20 -10.30
CA VAL A 940 23.65 -10.16 -10.06
C VAL A 940 22.69 -9.60 -9.02
N VAL A 941 21.45 -9.35 -9.42
CA VAL A 941 20.40 -8.77 -8.55
C VAL A 941 19.25 -9.76 -8.45
N ILE A 942 18.98 -10.24 -7.24
CA ILE A 942 18.01 -11.32 -7.00
C ILE A 942 17.03 -10.96 -5.89
N ASN A 943 15.74 -11.18 -6.13
CA ASN A 943 14.69 -11.06 -5.11
C ASN A 943 14.67 -9.69 -4.41
N CYS A 944 14.95 -8.62 -5.15
CA CYS A 944 14.99 -7.27 -4.60
C CYS A 944 13.73 -6.47 -5.00
N ASP A 945 13.35 -5.52 -4.14
CA ASP A 945 12.29 -4.56 -4.40
C ASP A 945 12.90 -3.18 -4.70
N ILE A 946 12.73 -2.70 -5.94
CA ILE A 946 13.30 -1.42 -6.42
C ILE A 946 12.17 -0.50 -6.87
N HIS A 947 11.87 0.56 -6.12
CA HIS A 947 10.65 1.32 -6.36
C HIS A 947 10.67 2.79 -5.95
N HIS A 948 9.78 3.61 -6.52
CA HIS A 948 9.58 5.03 -6.12
C HIS A 948 10.85 5.88 -6.23
N ASN A 949 11.77 5.50 -7.10
CA ASN A 949 12.92 6.33 -7.40
C ASN A 949 12.50 7.42 -8.41
N VAL A 950 13.13 8.59 -8.31
CA VAL A 950 12.79 9.78 -9.12
C VAL A 950 13.19 9.62 -10.59
N GLU A 951 14.08 8.70 -10.91
CA GLU A 951 14.43 8.34 -12.30
C GLU A 951 14.11 6.84 -12.52
N THR A 952 14.93 6.12 -13.29
CA THR A 952 14.77 4.68 -13.54
C THR A 952 15.03 3.81 -12.29
N GLY A 953 14.28 2.72 -12.13
CA GLY A 953 14.51 1.74 -11.07
C GLY A 953 15.90 1.09 -11.16
N ILE A 954 16.17 0.37 -12.25
CA ILE A 954 17.47 -0.23 -12.54
C ILE A 954 18.00 0.29 -13.89
N ALA A 955 19.11 1.02 -13.85
CA ALA A 955 19.79 1.53 -15.03
C ALA A 955 21.08 0.73 -15.30
N VAL A 956 21.18 0.14 -16.50
CA VAL A 956 22.31 -0.69 -16.93
C VAL A 956 23.01 -0.03 -18.13
N LEU A 957 24.26 0.40 -17.92
CA LEU A 957 24.99 1.30 -18.81
C LEU A 957 26.35 0.69 -19.18
N ASN A 958 26.65 0.52 -20.47
CA ASN A 958 27.97 0.11 -21.00
C ASN A 958 28.68 -0.99 -20.15
N SER A 959 28.01 -2.09 -19.87
CA SER A 959 28.47 -3.16 -18.96
C SER A 959 28.14 -4.54 -19.49
N THR A 960 28.87 -5.55 -19.03
CA THR A 960 28.71 -6.94 -19.47
C THR A 960 28.34 -7.84 -18.28
N ASN A 961 27.74 -9.01 -18.54
CA ASN A 961 27.35 -9.99 -17.51
C ASN A 961 26.40 -9.44 -16.42
N VAL A 962 25.29 -8.82 -16.84
CA VAL A 962 24.25 -8.35 -15.92
C VAL A 962 23.10 -9.35 -15.84
N THR A 963 22.77 -9.79 -14.63
CA THR A 963 21.71 -10.77 -14.38
C THR A 963 20.70 -10.22 -13.38
N LEU A 964 19.45 -10.06 -13.83
CA LEU A 964 18.33 -9.58 -13.02
C LEU A 964 17.28 -10.70 -12.90
N ILE A 965 17.09 -11.24 -11.69
CA ILE A 965 16.21 -12.38 -11.45
C ILE A 965 15.23 -12.11 -10.30
N ARG A 966 13.93 -12.38 -10.51
CA ARG A 966 12.90 -12.32 -9.45
C ARG A 966 12.80 -10.98 -8.73
N ASN A 967 13.15 -9.87 -9.39
CA ASN A 967 13.05 -8.55 -8.79
C ASN A 967 11.66 -7.93 -9.05
N ASN A 968 11.20 -7.10 -8.12
CA ASN A 968 10.03 -6.25 -8.30
C ASN A 968 10.50 -4.82 -8.56
N VAL A 969 10.24 -4.29 -9.76
CA VAL A 969 10.67 -2.96 -10.17
C VAL A 969 9.46 -2.12 -10.55
N PHE A 970 9.05 -1.20 -9.67
CA PHE A 970 7.74 -0.56 -9.81
C PHE A 970 7.65 0.87 -9.28
N ASN A 971 6.65 1.62 -9.75
CA ASN A 971 6.41 3.01 -9.33
C ASN A 971 7.64 3.92 -9.46
N ASN A 972 8.60 3.59 -10.31
CA ASN A 972 9.70 4.50 -10.63
C ASN A 972 9.18 5.54 -11.63
N TYR A 973 9.70 6.76 -11.55
CA TYR A 973 9.21 7.86 -12.39
C TYR A 973 9.48 7.61 -13.88
N ASP A 974 10.67 7.09 -14.21
CA ASP A 974 11.02 6.75 -15.58
C ASP A 974 10.68 5.28 -15.90
N HIS A 975 11.68 4.50 -16.29
CA HIS A 975 11.55 3.10 -16.63
C HIS A 975 11.64 2.21 -15.40
N GLY A 976 11.10 1.00 -15.50
CA GLY A 976 11.45 -0.06 -14.56
C GLY A 976 12.92 -0.42 -14.74
N ILE A 977 13.23 -1.04 -15.88
CA ILE A 977 14.58 -1.47 -16.25
C ILE A 977 15.00 -0.79 -17.56
N TYR A 978 16.12 -0.07 -17.53
CA TYR A 978 16.72 0.56 -18.70
C TYR A 978 18.09 -0.07 -19.01
N VAL A 979 18.32 -0.44 -20.27
CA VAL A 979 19.54 -1.11 -20.73
C VAL A 979 20.10 -0.41 -21.97
N THR A 980 21.38 -0.04 -21.95
CA THR A 980 22.05 0.62 -23.08
C THR A 980 23.49 0.14 -23.28
N ASN A 981 23.84 -0.28 -24.50
CA ASN A 981 25.12 -0.91 -24.87
C ASN A 981 25.57 -2.03 -23.90
N CYS A 982 24.66 -2.93 -23.50
CA CYS A 982 24.96 -4.00 -22.54
C CYS A 982 24.44 -5.37 -23.00
N GLU A 983 25.01 -6.43 -22.41
CA GLU A 983 24.37 -7.74 -22.38
C GLU A 983 23.70 -7.98 -21.03
N ALA A 984 22.39 -8.24 -21.04
CA ALA A 984 21.59 -8.40 -19.83
C ALA A 984 20.66 -9.63 -19.90
N ASP A 985 20.73 -10.49 -18.89
CA ASP A 985 19.77 -11.57 -18.63
C ASP A 985 18.71 -11.08 -17.64
N ILE A 986 17.48 -10.85 -18.13
CA ILE A 986 16.36 -10.29 -17.39
C ILE A 986 15.26 -11.35 -17.34
N ARG A 987 15.15 -12.08 -16.22
CA ARG A 987 14.19 -13.17 -16.11
C ARG A 987 13.42 -13.26 -14.80
N GLU A 988 12.19 -13.74 -14.87
CA GLU A 988 11.30 -13.90 -13.71
C GLU A 988 11.04 -12.60 -12.92
N ASN A 989 11.28 -11.42 -13.50
CA ASN A 989 11.06 -10.12 -12.84
C ASN A 989 9.61 -9.64 -13.03
N ASN A 990 9.19 -8.76 -12.13
CA ASN A 990 7.93 -8.02 -12.25
C ASN A 990 8.27 -6.53 -12.47
N SER A 991 7.83 -5.96 -13.58
CA SER A 991 8.01 -4.53 -13.87
C SER A 991 6.66 -3.85 -14.12
N PHE A 992 6.21 -3.00 -13.20
CA PHE A 992 4.83 -2.49 -13.25
C PHE A 992 4.65 -1.09 -12.67
N ASP A 993 3.57 -0.41 -13.09
CA ASP A 993 3.19 0.93 -12.63
C ASP A 993 4.34 1.98 -12.72
N ASN A 994 5.36 1.76 -13.56
CA ASN A 994 6.41 2.74 -13.82
C ASN A 994 5.90 3.83 -14.77
N GLY A 995 6.46 5.04 -14.65
CA GLY A 995 5.99 6.22 -15.38
C GLY A 995 6.35 6.24 -16.86
N LEU A 996 7.27 5.37 -17.32
CA LEU A 996 7.56 5.14 -18.73
C LEU A 996 7.38 3.65 -19.09
N TRP A 997 8.42 3.01 -19.63
CA TRP A 997 8.40 1.62 -20.06
C TRP A 997 8.74 0.68 -18.90
N GLY A 998 8.10 -0.49 -18.86
CA GLY A 998 8.48 -1.53 -17.92
C GLY A 998 9.92 -2.02 -18.14
N ILE A 999 10.27 -2.30 -19.40
CA ILE A 999 11.64 -2.62 -19.82
C ILE A 999 11.96 -1.87 -21.11
N TRP A 1000 13.06 -1.12 -21.12
CA TRP A 1000 13.56 -0.46 -22.33
C TRP A 1000 15.01 -0.83 -22.59
N SER A 1001 15.27 -1.38 -23.78
CA SER A 1001 16.61 -1.65 -24.30
C SER A 1001 16.90 -0.74 -25.49
N GLN A 1002 17.97 0.04 -25.41
CA GLN A 1002 18.43 0.98 -26.44
C GLN A 1002 19.85 0.63 -26.92
N ASN A 1003 20.23 1.17 -28.08
CA ASN A 1003 21.55 1.04 -28.69
C ASN A 1003 21.97 -0.43 -28.90
N ASN A 1004 23.27 -0.73 -28.95
CA ASN A 1004 23.81 -2.07 -29.26
C ASN A 1004 23.65 -3.07 -28.10
N SER A 1005 22.50 -3.10 -27.42
CA SER A 1005 22.22 -3.98 -26.29
C SER A 1005 21.67 -5.34 -26.72
N CYS A 1006 22.08 -6.41 -26.04
CA CYS A 1006 21.54 -7.75 -26.16
C CYS A 1006 20.85 -8.15 -24.86
N CYS A 1007 19.51 -8.17 -24.87
CA CYS A 1007 18.74 -8.55 -23.70
C CYS A 1007 18.11 -9.93 -23.91
N ASN A 1008 18.30 -10.84 -22.95
CA ASN A 1008 17.49 -12.04 -22.79
C ASN A 1008 16.36 -11.73 -21.81
N ILE A 1009 15.16 -11.47 -22.33
CA ILE A 1009 13.97 -11.10 -21.55
C ILE A 1009 13.07 -12.33 -21.50
N SER A 1010 13.11 -13.10 -20.41
CA SER A 1010 12.33 -14.34 -20.32
C SER A 1010 11.50 -14.47 -19.05
N THR A 1011 10.27 -14.99 -19.17
CA THR A 1011 9.44 -15.34 -18.00
C THR A 1011 9.08 -14.16 -17.07
N ASN A 1012 9.14 -12.92 -17.57
CA ASN A 1012 8.82 -11.71 -16.79
C ASN A 1012 7.33 -11.38 -16.84
N ARG A 1013 6.84 -10.61 -15.85
CA ARG A 1013 5.52 -9.98 -15.85
C ARG A 1013 5.67 -8.47 -15.97
N VAL A 1014 5.17 -7.87 -17.05
CA VAL A 1014 5.33 -6.44 -17.32
C VAL A 1014 3.97 -5.78 -17.55
N PHE A 1015 3.50 -4.95 -16.63
CA PHE A 1015 2.10 -4.53 -16.65
C PHE A 1015 1.80 -3.17 -16.05
N ARG A 1016 0.73 -2.51 -16.51
CA ARG A 1016 0.28 -1.17 -16.06
C ARG A 1016 1.34 -0.06 -16.09
N ASN A 1017 2.40 -0.22 -16.86
CA ASN A 1017 3.35 0.86 -17.12
C ASN A 1017 2.73 1.90 -18.05
N LYS A 1018 3.11 3.16 -17.89
CA LYS A 1018 2.43 4.30 -18.54
C LYS A 1018 2.79 4.47 -20.01
N ALA A 1019 4.04 4.24 -20.42
CA ALA A 1019 4.43 4.33 -21.82
C ALA A 1019 4.29 3.00 -22.58
N GLY A 1020 4.45 1.87 -21.90
CA GLY A 1020 4.32 0.55 -22.52
C GLY A 1020 5.03 -0.56 -21.74
N GLY A 1021 4.88 -1.80 -22.20
CA GLY A 1021 5.49 -2.96 -21.57
C GLY A 1021 6.99 -3.05 -21.85
N VAL A 1022 7.34 -3.55 -23.04
CA VAL A 1022 8.74 -3.80 -23.44
C VAL A 1022 9.07 -3.09 -24.75
N CYS A 1023 10.13 -2.28 -24.74
CA CYS A 1023 10.66 -1.58 -25.92
C CYS A 1023 12.07 -2.05 -26.25
N LEU A 1024 12.30 -2.50 -27.48
CA LEU A 1024 13.62 -2.90 -28.00
C LEU A 1024 14.01 -2.05 -29.21
N VAL A 1025 15.30 -1.74 -29.39
CA VAL A 1025 15.83 -1.01 -30.56
C VAL A 1025 16.65 -1.96 -31.47
N TYR A 1026 16.45 -1.88 -32.79
CA TYR A 1026 17.11 -2.65 -33.83
C TYR A 1026 18.61 -2.36 -33.84
N ARG A 1027 19.38 -3.39 -34.18
CA ARG A 1027 20.84 -3.38 -34.16
C ARG A 1027 21.44 -3.40 -35.57
N ALA A 1028 22.46 -2.58 -35.83
CA ALA A 1028 23.25 -2.62 -37.06
C ALA A 1028 24.05 -3.95 -37.19
N ALA A 1029 24.04 -4.59 -38.36
CA ALA A 1029 24.75 -5.86 -38.57
C ALA A 1029 26.27 -5.68 -38.46
N GLY A 1030 26.93 -6.67 -37.85
CA GLY A 1030 28.39 -6.84 -37.91
C GLY A 1030 29.16 -6.61 -36.61
N LYS A 1031 28.51 -6.39 -35.46
CA LYS A 1031 29.16 -6.40 -34.12
C LYS A 1031 29.14 -7.79 -33.46
N GLU A 1032 29.91 -8.00 -32.38
CA GLU A 1032 30.16 -9.31 -31.72
C GLU A 1032 29.01 -9.91 -30.88
N PHE A 1033 28.02 -9.13 -30.46
CA PHE A 1033 26.97 -9.62 -29.54
C PHE A 1033 25.89 -10.48 -30.22
N SER A 1034 25.08 -11.23 -29.47
CA SER A 1034 23.90 -11.95 -30.01
C SER A 1034 22.68 -11.04 -30.21
N ARG A 1035 21.63 -11.50 -30.91
CA ARG A 1035 20.33 -10.79 -30.98
C ARG A 1035 19.57 -10.91 -29.66
N SER A 1036 18.80 -9.88 -29.29
CA SER A 1036 17.89 -9.93 -28.13
C SER A 1036 16.84 -11.03 -28.29
N VAL A 1037 16.49 -11.67 -27.17
CA VAL A 1037 15.48 -12.73 -27.10
C VAL A 1037 14.39 -12.28 -26.14
N ILE A 1038 13.13 -12.42 -26.55
CA ILE A 1038 11.97 -12.16 -25.70
C ILE A 1038 11.07 -13.39 -25.72
N GLU A 1039 10.97 -14.11 -24.61
CA GLU A 1039 10.20 -15.35 -24.56
C GLU A 1039 9.45 -15.61 -23.25
N LEU A 1040 8.29 -16.27 -23.34
CA LEU A 1040 7.50 -16.69 -22.18
C LEU A 1040 7.10 -15.55 -21.21
N ASN A 1041 7.10 -14.30 -21.67
CA ASN A 1041 6.71 -13.17 -20.84
C ASN A 1041 5.19 -12.98 -20.82
N ASN A 1042 4.66 -12.40 -19.74
CA ASN A 1042 3.30 -11.94 -19.64
C ASN A 1042 3.25 -10.41 -19.58
N ILE A 1043 2.73 -9.75 -20.63
CA ILE A 1043 2.78 -8.31 -20.81
C ILE A 1043 1.37 -7.74 -21.00
N TYR A 1044 0.82 -7.08 -19.98
CA TYR A 1044 -0.62 -6.78 -19.98
C TYR A 1044 -1.00 -5.50 -19.25
N ASP A 1045 -2.22 -4.99 -19.50
CA ASP A 1045 -2.77 -3.79 -18.85
C ASP A 1045 -1.88 -2.53 -18.92
N ASN A 1046 -0.82 -2.52 -19.74
CA ASN A 1046 0.01 -1.33 -19.93
C ASN A 1046 -0.81 -0.27 -20.67
N VAL A 1047 -0.55 0.99 -20.35
CA VAL A 1047 -1.31 2.08 -20.94
C VAL A 1047 -0.92 2.27 -22.41
N GLY A 1048 0.37 2.16 -22.72
CA GLY A 1048 0.86 2.04 -24.09
C GLY A 1048 1.08 0.60 -24.52
N PRO A 1049 1.81 0.36 -25.62
CA PRO A 1049 1.89 -0.95 -26.24
C PRO A 1049 2.57 -2.00 -25.37
N GLY A 1050 2.10 -3.24 -25.50
CA GLY A 1050 2.68 -4.35 -24.76
C GLY A 1050 4.14 -4.58 -25.16
N PHE A 1051 4.40 -4.68 -26.46
CA PHE A 1051 5.74 -4.93 -26.99
C PHE A 1051 5.98 -4.14 -28.28
N VAL A 1052 7.11 -3.44 -28.36
CA VAL A 1052 7.51 -2.68 -29.54
C VAL A 1052 8.99 -2.89 -29.85
N GLU A 1053 9.29 -3.06 -31.15
CA GLU A 1053 10.65 -3.05 -31.68
C GLU A 1053 10.84 -1.84 -32.63
N LYS A 1054 11.90 -1.05 -32.43
CA LYS A 1054 12.14 0.24 -33.10
C LYS A 1054 13.44 0.25 -33.89
N ALA A 1055 13.53 1.03 -34.97
CA ALA A 1055 14.83 1.33 -35.60
C ALA A 1055 15.61 2.37 -34.80
N SER A 1056 16.92 2.18 -34.67
CA SER A 1056 17.84 3.18 -34.12
C SER A 1056 17.73 4.46 -34.97
N GLU A 1057 17.44 5.59 -34.34
CA GLU A 1057 17.30 6.91 -35.00
C GLU A 1057 18.65 7.55 -35.37
N PHE A 1058 19.72 6.77 -35.57
CA PHE A 1058 20.93 7.25 -36.26
C PHE A 1058 20.69 7.28 -37.78
N GLU A 1059 19.64 7.97 -38.23
CA GLU A 1059 19.54 8.45 -39.61
C GLU A 1059 20.20 9.83 -39.69
N VAL A 1060 21.47 9.82 -40.10
CA VAL A 1060 22.14 10.81 -40.97
C VAL A 1060 21.88 12.30 -40.66
N VAL A 1061 22.76 12.91 -39.86
CA VAL A 1061 23.09 14.34 -40.01
C VAL A 1061 24.14 14.45 -41.13
N GLU A 1062 23.69 14.51 -42.40
CA GLU A 1062 24.58 14.79 -43.55
C GLU A 1062 24.85 16.29 -43.76
N SER A 1063 24.32 17.19 -42.90
CA SER A 1063 24.34 18.64 -43.17
C SER A 1063 25.21 19.48 -42.22
N LEU A 1064 26.19 18.88 -41.53
CA LEU A 1064 27.25 19.63 -40.84
C LEU A 1064 28.65 19.20 -41.29
N SER A 1065 28.85 19.04 -42.60
CA SER A 1065 30.19 19.01 -43.18
C SER A 1065 30.64 20.42 -43.58
N THR A 1066 30.89 21.28 -42.59
CA THR A 1066 31.88 22.35 -42.74
C THR A 1066 32.61 22.51 -41.41
N HIS A 1067 33.81 21.91 -41.35
CA HIS A 1067 34.87 22.03 -40.36
C HIS A 1067 34.93 21.01 -39.22
N GLY A 1068 36.01 20.21 -39.25
CA GLY A 1068 36.54 19.45 -38.11
C GLY A 1068 36.60 17.96 -38.38
N ASP A 1069 37.82 17.42 -38.47
CA ASP A 1069 38.11 16.00 -38.68
C ASP A 1069 37.35 15.09 -37.71
N MET A 1070 36.50 14.21 -38.25
CA MET A 1070 35.94 13.07 -37.51
C MET A 1070 36.91 11.88 -37.53
N ASP A 1071 37.17 11.31 -36.36
CA ASP A 1071 37.93 10.06 -36.17
C ASP A 1071 37.34 8.88 -36.96
N GLU A 1072 38.20 7.96 -37.42
CA GLU A 1072 37.84 6.78 -38.21
C GLU A 1072 36.83 5.84 -37.51
N ALA A 1073 36.75 5.86 -36.18
CA ALA A 1073 35.75 5.09 -35.42
C ALA A 1073 34.31 5.52 -35.75
N SER A 1074 34.10 6.82 -36.00
CA SER A 1074 32.79 7.42 -36.26
C SER A 1074 32.26 7.13 -37.67
N LYS A 1075 33.15 6.84 -38.64
CA LYS A 1075 32.79 6.45 -40.02
C LYS A 1075 32.21 5.02 -40.13
N SER A 1076 32.41 4.19 -39.11
CA SER A 1076 31.94 2.78 -39.11
C SER A 1076 30.44 2.61 -38.82
N TYR A 1077 29.76 3.67 -38.36
CA TYR A 1077 28.37 3.63 -37.88
C TYR A 1077 27.31 3.93 -38.97
N LEU A 1078 27.73 4.28 -40.19
CA LEU A 1078 26.84 4.62 -41.30
C LEU A 1078 26.81 3.45 -42.31
N LYS A 1079 25.85 2.52 -42.15
CA LYS A 1079 25.52 1.50 -43.16
C LYS A 1079 24.01 1.46 -43.45
N PRO A 1080 23.59 1.07 -44.67
CA PRO A 1080 22.19 1.13 -45.09
C PRO A 1080 21.26 0.17 -44.33
N SER A 1081 19.98 0.50 -44.34
CA SER A 1081 18.83 -0.13 -43.67
C SER A 1081 18.59 -1.63 -43.94
N SER A 1082 19.33 -2.26 -44.85
CA SER A 1082 19.21 -3.70 -45.18
C SER A 1082 19.94 -4.64 -44.22
N SER A 1083 20.48 -4.12 -43.10
CA SER A 1083 21.42 -4.83 -42.24
C SER A 1083 21.01 -4.91 -40.76
N TYR A 1084 19.72 -4.76 -40.43
CA TYR A 1084 19.26 -4.84 -39.04
C TYR A 1084 18.78 -6.25 -38.65
N GLN A 1085 19.18 -6.77 -37.48
CA GLN A 1085 18.66 -8.03 -36.93
C GLN A 1085 17.55 -7.76 -35.93
N SER A 1086 16.37 -8.38 -36.14
CA SER A 1086 15.25 -8.30 -35.21
C SER A 1086 15.38 -9.28 -34.04
N ALA A 1087 14.72 -8.93 -32.93
CA ALA A 1087 14.65 -9.73 -31.72
C ALA A 1087 13.91 -11.06 -31.99
N LYS A 1088 14.37 -12.13 -31.34
CA LYS A 1088 13.68 -13.42 -31.37
C LYS A 1088 12.51 -13.38 -30.37
N SER A 1089 11.28 -13.31 -30.87
CA SER A 1089 10.07 -13.34 -30.03
C SER A 1089 9.36 -14.70 -30.10
N GLN A 1090 9.16 -15.36 -28.95
CA GLN A 1090 8.49 -16.67 -28.87
C GLN A 1090 7.61 -16.81 -27.61
N ASN A 1091 6.38 -17.32 -27.76
CA ASN A 1091 5.50 -17.70 -26.64
C ASN A 1091 5.20 -16.61 -25.59
N ASN A 1092 5.24 -15.32 -25.97
CA ASN A 1092 4.84 -14.22 -25.08
C ASN A 1092 3.32 -14.05 -25.08
N ARG A 1093 2.72 -13.79 -23.92
CA ARG A 1093 1.30 -13.43 -23.76
C ARG A 1093 1.18 -11.93 -23.64
N VAL A 1094 0.47 -11.29 -24.58
CA VAL A 1094 0.28 -9.85 -24.62
C VAL A 1094 -1.22 -9.54 -24.72
N TYR A 1095 -1.82 -8.89 -23.71
CA TYR A 1095 -3.27 -8.65 -23.68
C TYR A 1095 -3.65 -7.41 -22.85
N ASN A 1096 -4.83 -6.83 -23.07
CA ASN A 1096 -5.36 -5.66 -22.36
C ASN A 1096 -4.44 -4.41 -22.32
N ASN A 1097 -3.40 -4.36 -23.15
CA ASN A 1097 -2.62 -3.13 -23.32
C ASN A 1097 -3.47 -2.14 -24.11
N ARG A 1098 -3.69 -0.95 -23.56
CA ARG A 1098 -4.69 0.01 -24.05
C ARG A 1098 -4.15 0.81 -25.23
N GLU A 1099 -3.66 0.14 -26.27
CA GLU A 1099 -3.03 0.75 -27.44
C GLU A 1099 -4.01 1.67 -28.21
N ASN A 1100 -5.31 1.33 -28.21
CA ASN A 1100 -6.31 1.88 -29.14
C ASN A 1100 -7.48 2.61 -28.45
N GLU A 1101 -7.36 2.93 -27.14
CA GLU A 1101 -8.40 3.72 -26.45
C GLU A 1101 -8.28 5.21 -26.81
N ASN A 1102 -9.24 5.70 -27.61
CA ASN A 1102 -9.42 7.13 -27.82
C ASN A 1102 -9.86 7.80 -26.51
N VAL A 1103 -9.14 8.84 -26.11
CA VAL A 1103 -9.32 9.63 -24.87
C VAL A 1103 -10.60 10.53 -24.96
N SER A 1104 -11.62 10.12 -25.72
CA SER A 1104 -12.77 10.94 -26.14
C SER A 1104 -13.97 10.92 -25.17
N ASN A 1105 -13.95 10.06 -24.16
CA ASN A 1105 -15.05 9.89 -23.19
C ASN A 1105 -14.79 10.58 -21.83
N LEU A 1106 -13.75 11.40 -21.73
CA LEU A 1106 -13.42 12.16 -20.53
C LEU A 1106 -14.41 13.31 -20.29
N ASN A 1107 -15.48 12.99 -19.58
CA ASN A 1107 -16.40 14.01 -19.11
C ASN A 1107 -15.95 14.55 -17.74
N CYS A 1108 -14.88 15.34 -17.72
CA CYS A 1108 -14.43 16.06 -16.53
C CYS A 1108 -15.38 17.20 -16.11
N SER A 1109 -16.50 17.37 -16.82
CA SER A 1109 -17.36 18.53 -16.73
C SER A 1109 -18.71 18.21 -16.10
N VAL A 1110 -19.19 19.12 -15.26
CA VAL A 1110 -20.41 18.89 -14.48
C VAL A 1110 -21.64 19.39 -15.28
N PRO A 1111 -22.70 18.57 -15.46
CA PRO A 1111 -23.78 18.86 -16.40
C PRO A 1111 -24.91 19.72 -15.82
N TYR A 1112 -24.61 20.80 -15.07
CA TYR A 1112 -25.65 21.69 -14.51
C TYR A 1112 -25.62 23.09 -15.15
N CYS A 1113 -26.71 23.83 -15.09
CA CYS A 1113 -26.75 25.26 -15.45
C CYS A 1113 -26.19 26.13 -14.30
N SER A 1114 -25.42 27.17 -14.62
CA SER A 1114 -24.84 28.08 -13.62
C SER A 1114 -25.83 29.07 -13.01
N HIS A 1115 -27.04 29.19 -13.59
CA HIS A 1115 -28.08 30.07 -13.05
C HIS A 1115 -29.22 29.32 -12.37
N CYS A 1116 -29.80 28.32 -13.06
CA CYS A 1116 -30.97 27.60 -12.56
C CYS A 1116 -30.61 26.26 -11.90
N HIS A 1117 -29.33 25.88 -11.89
CA HIS A 1117 -28.78 24.64 -11.30
C HIS A 1117 -29.39 23.33 -11.81
N LYS A 1118 -30.27 23.37 -12.82
CA LYS A 1118 -30.85 22.18 -13.46
C LYS A 1118 -29.83 21.45 -14.32
N LYS A 1119 -29.95 20.12 -14.37
CA LYS A 1119 -29.13 19.29 -15.26
C LYS A 1119 -29.47 19.60 -16.73
N CYS A 1120 -28.47 19.85 -17.57
CA CYS A 1120 -28.67 20.14 -19.00
C CYS A 1120 -27.41 19.79 -19.81
N GLU A 1121 -27.53 19.73 -21.15
CA GLU A 1121 -26.38 19.85 -22.06
C GLU A 1121 -26.10 21.35 -22.28
N PRO A 1122 -25.11 21.94 -21.62
CA PRO A 1122 -25.04 23.39 -21.51
C PRO A 1122 -24.24 24.04 -22.63
N LYS A 1123 -24.68 25.24 -23.04
CA LYS A 1123 -23.80 26.18 -23.76
C LYS A 1123 -22.84 26.81 -22.75
N ARG A 1124 -21.54 26.68 -22.98
CA ARG A 1124 -20.50 27.15 -22.05
C ARG A 1124 -20.19 28.63 -22.24
N CYS A 1125 -19.69 29.27 -21.19
CA CYS A 1125 -19.13 30.60 -21.29
C CYS A 1125 -17.95 30.59 -22.26
N GLY A 1126 -18.00 31.45 -23.28
CA GLY A 1126 -16.95 31.55 -24.31
C GLY A 1126 -15.58 32.05 -23.82
N LYS A 1127 -15.46 32.46 -22.55
CA LYS A 1127 -14.19 32.94 -21.97
C LYS A 1127 -13.54 31.90 -21.05
N CYS A 1128 -14.26 31.40 -20.04
CA CYS A 1128 -13.70 30.51 -19.02
C CYS A 1128 -13.99 29.02 -19.25
N PHE A 1129 -15.00 28.66 -20.05
CA PHE A 1129 -15.43 27.27 -20.29
C PHE A 1129 -15.92 26.46 -19.06
N THR A 1130 -15.81 27.01 -17.86
CA THR A 1130 -16.26 26.39 -16.61
C THR A 1130 -17.75 26.64 -16.36
N ALA A 1131 -18.24 27.87 -16.58
CA ALA A 1131 -19.66 28.18 -16.45
C ALA A 1131 -20.47 27.66 -17.65
N ALA A 1132 -21.70 27.21 -17.38
CA ALA A 1132 -22.52 26.44 -18.31
C ALA A 1132 -23.99 26.90 -18.22
N TYR A 1133 -24.71 27.06 -19.33
CA TYR A 1133 -26.07 27.60 -19.33
C TYR A 1133 -27.03 26.77 -20.17
N CYS A 1134 -28.24 26.52 -19.66
CA CYS A 1134 -29.31 25.86 -20.41
C CYS A 1134 -30.01 26.80 -21.43
N SER A 1135 -29.93 28.11 -21.24
CA SER A 1135 -30.54 29.12 -22.13
C SER A 1135 -29.78 30.44 -22.07
N ARG A 1136 -29.99 31.30 -23.09
CA ARG A 1136 -29.43 32.66 -23.12
C ARG A 1136 -29.94 33.53 -21.97
N SER A 1137 -31.22 33.40 -21.60
CA SER A 1137 -31.80 34.09 -20.45
C SER A 1137 -31.07 33.73 -19.14
N CYS A 1138 -30.75 32.44 -18.93
CA CYS A 1138 -29.96 32.03 -17.77
C CYS A 1138 -28.56 32.65 -17.75
N GLN A 1139 -27.93 32.79 -18.92
CA GLN A 1139 -26.64 33.46 -19.04
C GLN A 1139 -26.75 34.94 -18.67
N GLU A 1140 -27.72 35.67 -19.22
CA GLU A 1140 -27.90 37.11 -18.98
C GLU A 1140 -28.17 37.41 -17.49
N ASN A 1141 -29.00 36.58 -16.84
CA ASN A 1141 -29.30 36.73 -15.41
C ASN A 1141 -28.10 36.45 -14.50
N HIS A 1142 -27.20 35.53 -14.89
CA HIS A 1142 -26.03 35.16 -14.10
C HIS A 1142 -24.79 36.02 -14.42
N TRP A 1143 -24.73 36.63 -15.60
CA TRP A 1143 -23.54 37.31 -16.12
C TRP A 1143 -22.99 38.40 -15.20
N SER A 1144 -23.86 39.15 -14.53
CA SER A 1144 -23.46 40.22 -13.60
C SER A 1144 -22.60 39.71 -12.44
N LYS A 1145 -22.83 38.46 -11.99
CA LYS A 1145 -22.04 37.74 -10.98
C LYS A 1145 -20.83 37.09 -11.63
N HIS A 1146 -21.05 36.27 -12.66
CA HIS A 1146 -20.01 35.49 -13.33
C HIS A 1146 -18.84 36.34 -13.84
N LYS A 1147 -19.12 37.50 -14.43
CA LYS A 1147 -18.09 38.34 -15.09
C LYS A 1147 -16.92 38.71 -14.19
N LYS A 1148 -17.11 38.73 -12.86
CA LYS A 1148 -16.08 39.10 -11.90
C LYS A 1148 -15.06 37.96 -11.68
N ILE A 1149 -15.50 36.71 -11.52
CA ILE A 1149 -14.62 35.52 -11.34
C ILE A 1149 -14.28 34.81 -12.65
N CYS A 1150 -14.92 35.18 -13.76
CA CYS A 1150 -14.69 34.57 -15.08
C CYS A 1150 -13.20 34.52 -15.46
N LYS A 1151 -12.45 35.60 -15.17
CA LYS A 1151 -11.01 35.68 -15.41
C LYS A 1151 -10.24 34.65 -14.57
N VAL A 1152 -10.53 34.59 -13.28
CA VAL A 1152 -9.90 33.67 -12.32
C VAL A 1152 -10.18 32.21 -12.69
N LEU A 1153 -11.45 31.88 -12.99
CA LEU A 1153 -11.83 30.55 -13.45
C LEU A 1153 -11.12 30.17 -14.74
N ARG A 1154 -10.98 31.11 -15.69
CA ARG A 1154 -10.24 30.89 -16.93
C ARG A 1154 -8.78 30.55 -16.65
N GLU A 1155 -8.11 31.28 -15.77
CA GLU A 1155 -6.71 31.01 -15.40
C GLU A 1155 -6.53 29.63 -14.75
N LYS A 1156 -7.50 29.19 -13.93
CA LYS A 1156 -7.46 27.87 -13.28
C LYS A 1156 -7.85 26.70 -14.18
N SER A 1157 -8.67 26.96 -15.20
CA SER A 1157 -9.21 25.94 -16.10
C SER A 1157 -8.50 25.83 -17.43
N SER A 1158 -7.38 26.55 -17.60
CA SER A 1158 -6.62 26.59 -18.84
C SER A 1158 -5.12 26.77 -18.57
N TYR A 1159 -4.32 26.47 -19.58
CA TYR A 1159 -2.89 26.70 -19.61
C TYR A 1159 -2.57 27.73 -20.69
N LEU A 1160 -1.81 28.78 -20.35
CA LEU A 1160 -1.35 29.77 -21.31
C LEU A 1160 0.06 29.39 -21.79
N ILE A 1161 0.20 29.17 -23.08
CA ILE A 1161 1.48 28.87 -23.71
C ILE A 1161 2.21 30.21 -23.93
N THR A 1162 3.34 30.37 -23.24
CA THR A 1162 4.15 31.60 -23.26
C THR A 1162 4.98 31.73 -24.54
N SER A 1163 5.52 30.62 -25.03
CA SER A 1163 6.32 30.55 -26.25
C SER A 1163 6.08 29.24 -26.99
N ILE A 1164 5.99 29.31 -28.32
CA ILE A 1164 5.97 28.14 -29.19
C ILE A 1164 7.17 28.25 -30.13
N GLU A 1165 8.03 27.26 -30.09
CA GLU A 1165 9.09 27.11 -31.06
C GLU A 1165 8.53 26.46 -32.32
N LYS A 1166 8.84 27.04 -33.49
CA LYS A 1166 8.54 26.36 -34.76
C LYS A 1166 9.30 25.03 -34.77
N ALA A 1167 8.58 23.93 -35.00
CA ALA A 1167 9.21 22.62 -35.07
C ALA A 1167 10.30 22.65 -36.16
N LYS A 1168 11.57 22.41 -35.77
CA LYS A 1168 12.73 22.39 -36.69
C LYS A 1168 12.70 21.21 -37.67
N TYR A 1169 11.77 20.28 -37.53
CA TYR A 1169 11.60 19.12 -38.41
C TYR A 1169 10.85 19.49 -39.69
N THR A 1170 11.56 20.12 -40.63
CA THR A 1170 11.16 20.25 -42.03
C THR A 1170 11.46 18.95 -42.81
N HIS A 1171 10.84 17.83 -42.42
CA HIS A 1171 10.66 16.66 -43.30
C HIS A 1171 9.16 16.38 -43.45
N ALA A 1172 8.41 17.42 -43.82
CA ALA A 1172 6.99 17.30 -44.15
C ALA A 1172 6.75 16.66 -45.53
N GLU A 1173 7.81 16.37 -46.29
CA GLU A 1173 7.76 15.80 -47.63
C GLU A 1173 8.38 14.39 -47.60
N GLN A 1174 7.60 13.40 -48.04
CA GLN A 1174 7.99 11.99 -48.28
C GLN A 1174 8.11 11.06 -47.05
N ILE A 1175 6.96 10.62 -46.52
CA ILE A 1175 6.84 9.29 -45.88
C ILE A 1175 5.60 8.61 -46.48
N GLU A 1176 5.81 7.51 -47.20
CA GLU A 1176 4.75 6.67 -47.78
C GLU A 1176 3.83 6.13 -46.67
N GLY A 1177 2.52 6.27 -46.87
CA GLY A 1177 1.49 5.88 -45.89
C GLY A 1177 0.47 6.98 -45.56
N ARG A 1178 0.65 8.20 -46.06
CA ARG A 1178 -0.45 9.17 -46.13
C ARG A 1178 -1.47 8.71 -47.17
N LYS A 1179 -2.56 8.07 -46.75
CA LYS A 1179 -3.85 8.56 -47.27
C LYS A 1179 -4.05 9.90 -46.58
N GLU A 1180 -4.02 10.99 -47.34
CA GLU A 1180 -4.38 12.32 -46.85
C GLU A 1180 -5.72 12.24 -46.13
N ILE A 1181 -5.73 12.32 -44.80
CA ILE A 1181 -6.93 12.62 -44.04
C ILE A 1181 -6.69 13.98 -43.35
N GLY A 1182 -6.65 15.03 -44.19
CA GLY A 1182 -6.64 16.48 -43.89
C GLY A 1182 -5.36 17.24 -44.32
N PRO A 1183 -5.41 18.47 -44.91
CA PRO A 1183 -6.50 19.20 -45.58
C PRO A 1183 -6.09 19.88 -46.94
N LYS A 1184 -7.01 19.87 -47.91
CA LYS A 1184 -7.14 20.99 -48.88
C LYS A 1184 -8.37 21.86 -48.57
N PHE A 1185 -9.12 21.56 -47.50
CA PHE A 1185 -10.46 22.12 -47.24
C PHE A 1185 -10.74 22.54 -45.78
N SER A 1186 -9.76 22.49 -44.86
CA SER A 1186 -9.96 22.96 -43.49
C SER A 1186 -9.45 24.40 -43.35
N PRO A 1187 -10.26 25.35 -42.85
CA PRO A 1187 -9.82 26.72 -42.66
C PRO A 1187 -8.74 26.80 -41.57
N PRO A 1188 -7.82 27.76 -41.65
CA PRO A 1188 -6.79 27.96 -40.64
C PRO A 1188 -7.38 28.36 -39.29
N PRO A 1189 -6.62 28.18 -38.19
CA PRO A 1189 -7.03 28.60 -36.85
C PRO A 1189 -7.47 30.06 -36.85
N PRO A 1190 -8.69 30.36 -36.40
CA PRO A 1190 -9.21 31.72 -36.41
C PRO A 1190 -8.41 32.59 -35.42
N ARG A 1191 -7.79 33.66 -35.93
CA ARG A 1191 -6.97 34.61 -35.14
C ARG A 1191 -7.81 35.69 -34.45
N ASP A 1192 -9.14 35.61 -34.55
CA ASP A 1192 -10.09 36.60 -34.03
C ASP A 1192 -10.63 36.24 -32.63
N GLY A 1193 -9.90 35.42 -31.88
CA GLY A 1193 -10.27 34.95 -30.55
C GLY A 1193 -11.36 33.87 -30.54
N ARG A 1194 -11.86 33.43 -31.71
CA ARG A 1194 -12.72 32.24 -31.79
C ARG A 1194 -11.92 30.99 -31.42
N MET A 1195 -12.62 30.07 -30.79
CA MET A 1195 -12.01 28.80 -30.43
C MET A 1195 -11.85 27.87 -31.62
N PHE A 1196 -10.85 27.02 -31.52
CA PHE A 1196 -10.60 25.89 -32.38
C PHE A 1196 -10.08 24.73 -31.52
N VAL A 1197 -9.93 23.56 -32.12
CA VAL A 1197 -9.33 22.42 -31.41
C VAL A 1197 -7.84 22.39 -31.76
N VAL A 1198 -7.03 21.90 -30.85
CA VAL A 1198 -5.64 21.54 -31.10
C VAL A 1198 -5.38 20.16 -30.56
N LYS A 1199 -4.34 19.56 -31.08
CA LYS A 1199 -3.87 18.25 -30.67
C LYS A 1199 -2.52 18.41 -30.01
N VAL A 1200 -2.36 17.76 -28.86
CA VAL A 1200 -1.13 17.81 -28.05
C VAL A 1200 -0.67 16.40 -27.71
N HIS A 1201 0.63 16.18 -27.77
CA HIS A 1201 1.29 14.96 -27.30
C HIS A 1201 2.75 15.26 -26.94
N THR A 1202 3.34 14.43 -26.10
CA THR A 1202 4.76 14.50 -25.79
C THR A 1202 5.57 14.12 -27.04
N ALA A 1203 6.68 14.80 -27.29
CA ALA A 1203 7.64 14.51 -28.35
C ALA A 1203 9.06 14.47 -27.77
N LEU A 1204 9.92 13.58 -28.26
CA LEU A 1204 11.33 13.54 -27.88
C LEU A 1204 12.08 14.69 -28.56
N ARG A 1205 12.78 15.51 -27.76
CA ARG A 1205 13.78 16.47 -28.22
C ARG A 1205 15.17 15.81 -28.34
N GLU A 1206 15.59 15.04 -27.31
CA GLU A 1206 16.85 14.29 -27.24
C GLU A 1206 16.69 13.02 -26.36
N VAL A 1207 17.71 12.14 -26.27
CA VAL A 1207 17.70 10.85 -25.52
C VAL A 1207 17.24 11.00 -24.05
N THR A 1208 17.28 12.21 -23.49
CA THR A 1208 16.90 12.52 -22.10
C THR A 1208 15.97 13.73 -21.97
N SER A 1209 15.44 14.32 -23.06
CA SER A 1209 14.57 15.50 -22.98
C SER A 1209 13.31 15.37 -23.82
N TYR A 1210 12.17 15.64 -23.18
CA TYR A 1210 10.84 15.65 -23.79
C TYR A 1210 10.37 17.11 -23.95
N ALA A 1211 9.62 17.38 -25.02
CA ALA A 1211 8.90 18.64 -25.23
C ALA A 1211 7.48 18.34 -25.73
N ASP A 1212 6.52 19.19 -25.39
CA ASP A 1212 5.14 19.03 -25.86
C ASP A 1212 5.00 19.53 -27.29
N MET A 1213 4.51 18.67 -28.17
CA MET A 1213 4.18 19.02 -29.54
C MET A 1213 2.70 19.37 -29.65
N LEU A 1214 2.40 20.53 -30.25
CA LEU A 1214 1.05 20.99 -30.52
C LEU A 1214 0.85 21.28 -32.00
N TYR A 1215 -0.31 20.87 -32.53
CA TYR A 1215 -0.73 21.28 -33.88
C TYR A 1215 -2.24 21.33 -34.07
N ASP A 1216 -2.64 22.16 -35.03
CA ASP A 1216 -4.02 22.25 -35.49
C ASP A 1216 -4.31 21.31 -36.69
N ARG A 1217 -5.58 21.23 -37.14
CA ARG A 1217 -5.97 20.36 -38.28
C ARG A 1217 -5.43 20.86 -39.62
N SER A 1218 -5.28 22.17 -39.83
CA SER A 1218 -4.71 22.76 -41.05
C SER A 1218 -3.19 22.62 -41.12
N LEU A 1219 -2.54 22.35 -39.98
CA LEU A 1219 -1.09 22.34 -39.78
C LEU A 1219 -0.43 23.72 -39.93
N GLU A 1220 -1.19 24.81 -40.05
CA GLU A 1220 -0.63 26.17 -40.04
C GLU A 1220 -0.15 26.58 -38.65
N LEU A 1221 -0.75 26.01 -37.61
CA LEU A 1221 -0.24 26.04 -36.25
C LEU A 1221 0.40 24.69 -35.95
N CYS A 1222 1.72 24.65 -35.91
CA CYS A 1222 2.50 23.47 -35.54
C CYS A 1222 3.80 23.90 -34.86
N GLY A 1223 4.05 23.42 -33.65
CA GLY A 1223 5.26 23.77 -32.91
C GLY A 1223 5.41 22.99 -31.61
N THR A 1224 6.50 23.26 -30.91
CA THR A 1224 6.84 22.65 -29.61
C THR A 1224 6.82 23.70 -28.51
N PHE A 1225 6.42 23.30 -27.31
CA PHE A 1225 6.46 24.10 -26.10
C PHE A 1225 6.82 23.21 -24.91
N ASP A 1226 7.26 23.81 -23.80
CA ASP A 1226 7.60 23.07 -22.59
C ASP A 1226 6.57 23.39 -21.50
N SER A 1227 6.03 22.36 -20.84
CA SER A 1227 5.08 22.53 -19.76
C SER A 1227 4.98 21.32 -18.85
N ARG A 1228 5.54 21.42 -17.64
CA ARG A 1228 5.42 20.36 -16.62
C ARG A 1228 3.98 19.94 -16.32
N PHE A 1229 3.05 20.91 -16.32
CA PHE A 1229 1.64 20.63 -16.08
C PHE A 1229 0.98 19.87 -17.23
N ILE A 1230 1.30 20.21 -18.48
CA ILE A 1230 0.77 19.48 -19.64
C ILE A 1230 1.44 18.11 -19.73
N ASP A 1231 2.74 17.99 -19.43
CA ASP A 1231 3.44 16.71 -19.30
C ASP A 1231 2.73 15.78 -18.31
N GLU A 1232 2.44 16.25 -17.09
CA GLU A 1232 1.73 15.48 -16.06
C GLU A 1232 0.33 15.07 -16.52
N LEU A 1233 -0.37 15.95 -17.25
CA LEU A 1233 -1.70 15.68 -17.79
C LEU A 1233 -1.62 14.64 -18.93
N LEU A 1234 -0.61 14.70 -19.80
CA LEU A 1234 -0.38 13.73 -20.86
C LEU A 1234 0.04 12.37 -20.27
N GLU A 1235 0.91 12.36 -19.26
CA GLU A 1235 1.29 11.18 -18.47
C GLU A 1235 0.06 10.52 -17.82
N GLU A 1236 -0.80 11.32 -17.20
CA GLU A 1236 -2.05 10.88 -16.57
C GLU A 1236 -2.90 10.08 -17.56
N PHE A 1237 -3.10 10.64 -18.75
CA PHE A 1237 -3.91 10.03 -19.81
C PHE A 1237 -3.14 9.01 -20.66
N GLY A 1238 -1.85 8.78 -20.39
CA GLY A 1238 -1.03 7.83 -21.13
C GLY A 1238 -0.74 8.24 -22.57
N VAL A 1239 -0.57 9.54 -22.81
CA VAL A 1239 -0.39 10.18 -24.12
C VAL A 1239 1.09 10.52 -24.33
N GLN A 1240 1.99 9.66 -23.87
CA GLN A 1240 3.42 9.75 -24.16
C GLN A 1240 3.75 8.93 -25.41
N CYS A 1241 4.26 9.58 -26.46
CA CYS A 1241 4.56 8.92 -27.73
C CYS A 1241 5.90 9.39 -28.30
N GLU A 1242 6.73 8.44 -28.74
CA GLU A 1242 8.02 8.75 -29.38
C GLU A 1242 7.89 8.91 -30.91
N ARG A 1243 6.77 8.51 -31.53
CA ARG A 1243 6.53 8.63 -32.98
C ARG A 1243 5.17 9.24 -33.32
N ARG A 1244 5.09 9.89 -34.49
CA ARG A 1244 3.85 10.47 -35.08
C ARG A 1244 2.72 9.45 -35.34
N PHE A 1245 3.01 8.15 -35.26
CA PHE A 1245 2.11 7.02 -35.42
C PHE A 1245 2.29 6.16 -34.13
N ILE A 1246 1.29 5.76 -33.33
CA ILE A 1246 -0.11 5.39 -33.57
C ILE A 1246 -0.93 5.64 -32.26
N GLU A 1247 -2.16 6.15 -32.44
CA GLU A 1247 -3.38 6.08 -31.61
C GLU A 1247 -3.63 6.87 -30.30
N LYS A 1248 -2.69 7.14 -29.37
CA LYS A 1248 -3.05 7.94 -28.17
C LYS A 1248 -2.67 9.41 -28.25
N LYS A 1249 -3.68 10.28 -28.28
CA LYS A 1249 -3.57 11.74 -28.49
C LYS A 1249 -4.58 12.47 -27.60
N LEU A 1250 -4.17 13.59 -27.01
CA LEU A 1250 -5.06 14.43 -26.23
C LEU A 1250 -5.44 15.66 -27.05
N TYR A 1251 -6.75 15.89 -27.14
CA TYR A 1251 -7.30 16.99 -27.90
C TYR A 1251 -7.74 18.06 -26.92
N PHE A 1252 -7.45 19.32 -27.21
CA PHE A 1252 -7.77 20.45 -26.35
C PHE A 1252 -8.58 21.48 -27.12
N TYR A 1253 -9.54 22.11 -26.46
CA TYR A 1253 -10.06 23.38 -26.96
C TYR A 1253 -8.98 24.46 -26.77
N CYS A 1254 -8.84 25.34 -27.76
CA CYS A 1254 -7.82 26.38 -27.77
C CYS A 1254 -8.36 27.69 -28.37
N LEU A 1255 -7.76 28.83 -27.97
CA LEU A 1255 -7.99 30.14 -28.57
C LEU A 1255 -6.72 31.00 -28.55
N PHE A 1256 -6.68 32.02 -29.41
CA PHE A 1256 -5.67 33.09 -29.36
C PHE A 1256 -6.14 34.22 -28.44
N GLU A 1257 -5.27 34.62 -27.51
CA GLU A 1257 -5.45 35.87 -26.73
C GLU A 1257 -5.13 37.09 -27.60
N ASP A 1258 -5.55 38.28 -27.18
CA ASP A 1258 -5.37 39.54 -27.91
C ASP A 1258 -3.88 39.86 -28.22
N ASN A 1259 -2.96 39.32 -27.41
CA ASN A 1259 -1.51 39.45 -27.57
C ASN A 1259 -0.88 38.36 -28.47
N GLY A 1260 -1.69 37.48 -29.07
CA GLY A 1260 -1.25 36.40 -29.97
C GLY A 1260 -0.81 35.11 -29.27
N GLN A 1261 -0.81 35.05 -27.94
CA GLN A 1261 -0.50 33.82 -27.19
C GLN A 1261 -1.63 32.80 -27.27
N LEU A 1262 -1.29 31.52 -27.08
CA LEU A 1262 -2.24 30.40 -27.17
C LEU A 1262 -2.66 29.91 -25.80
N ARG A 1263 -3.97 29.70 -25.62
CA ARG A 1263 -4.53 29.19 -24.36
C ARG A 1263 -5.20 27.83 -24.58
N LEU A 1264 -4.76 26.82 -23.85
CA LEU A 1264 -5.29 25.45 -23.84
C LEU A 1264 -6.28 25.24 -22.70
N PHE A 1265 -7.51 24.78 -22.96
CA PHE A 1265 -8.50 24.51 -21.91
C PHE A 1265 -8.43 23.08 -21.40
N THR A 1266 -8.26 22.89 -20.08
CA THR A 1266 -8.03 21.58 -19.43
C THR A 1266 -9.20 21.10 -18.58
N ASN A 1267 -10.26 21.89 -18.47
CA ASN A 1267 -11.51 21.53 -17.79
C ASN A 1267 -12.48 20.73 -18.66
N VAL A 1268 -12.31 20.77 -19.98
CA VAL A 1268 -13.19 20.12 -20.96
C VAL A 1268 -12.38 19.71 -22.18
N PHE A 1269 -12.51 18.45 -22.57
CA PHE A 1269 -11.85 17.91 -23.76
C PHE A 1269 -12.84 17.79 -24.94
N PRO A 1270 -12.46 18.19 -26.16
CA PRO A 1270 -13.27 17.99 -27.37
C PRO A 1270 -13.45 16.50 -27.71
N LYS A 1271 -14.65 16.16 -28.21
CA LYS A 1271 -14.92 14.84 -28.78
C LYS A 1271 -14.13 14.64 -30.07
N PHE A 1272 -13.46 13.49 -30.21
CA PHE A 1272 -12.64 13.13 -31.37
C PHE A 1272 -13.38 13.22 -32.71
N GLN A 1273 -14.67 12.91 -32.78
CA GLN A 1273 -15.48 13.03 -34.01
C GLN A 1273 -15.53 14.46 -34.57
N ASN A 1274 -15.21 15.48 -33.75
CA ASN A 1274 -15.16 16.87 -34.16
C ASN A 1274 -13.74 17.32 -34.61
N TRP A 1275 -12.74 16.42 -34.62
CA TRP A 1275 -11.39 16.66 -35.14
C TRP A 1275 -11.20 16.17 -36.57
#